data_AF-A0A642UR93-F1
#
_entry.id   AF-A0A642UR93-F1
#
_cell.length_a   1.000
_cell.length_b   1.000
_cell.length_c   1.000
_cell.angle_alpha   90.00
_cell.angle_beta   90.00
_cell.angle_gamma   90.00
#
_symmetry.space_group_name_H-M   'P 1'
#
loop_
_entity.id
_entity.type
_entity.pdbx_description
1 polymer ?
#
loop_
_entity_poly.entity_id
_entity_poly.type
_entity_poly.pdbx_seq_one_letter_code
_entity_poly.pdbx_strand_id
1 'polypeptide(L)'
;MCKLRDIKANLIKQTPESTSWHELSSILSEIVDLTHTDADDSLITLLNDTMSVCLQRMIQFYKRGQSDLVALAENVSTAIFLWCFRNGKSVNSALANSFSLLLNRLLSLMKVTGNYKEMEYWTEIVANEVNLSKSGYICMDLLLRNLPDQMYLFKYQKKWLDATLSHLINDNVGTTAHAICRPLLTAYRLAAGVLDDPQDWWNLWGPALVQGLLSNSKSLPTNLLGGLLSIRHENYCFARLKEEVSHDRYALLVVLRVSQETKIVTRSYEEIDRDILNEMLIHSDSRIRLGALSLILGVVKGAKVTTVEDAVYDLLSDAHVIAVFSDEYEDVDARLQFLSIFSQFLGTRHLETLKLEHNRKCHEWMSELVQWVKFSLMPSSSYSQLTMGISVLRAIFSRMNYVDKIFEDKSIFVLLIQTLYNDYENVREDCKGMLLSLPKSTISNLMTNDLESELIDQSMQTLSSLEGRKSESVVNFIDFMSQFHQSAEWNQTIMSRVIKDIESTRFIHGHFMVLSALVSASVEVGPLMLLVHNAWDAHGSEICKNVDEHGESININDVTYNHSWKVTKSANGLLDKLIPFMTDEELLTAAEFIERQIGNIKHRGVFTSIYPSYVRAMSQCLKRGSLKDYPLQRLQALLIMDCQQGISRRSGGVPYLISGILQAGNQKEWFDLVFESLFAIAEQPLAHIADAKFDKPQVHAFNTIKHLFSDASIAGFVIPFAADALELSLKNFCHANWSIKNCAVMLFGVVHSRIMGNKRWDFDAFFKKFPKLKSVLLGFLDSEAETVSQRVLPILIILRGLEATSDDPQLDNFKFHITKLLGTKQWKVRELAASTVIHAFAPSEIVALIRSLWDVDLQTNFNLVNGLLLIMEQAPINYTPFAADYAHDHLHQMFHVQPWVNRYLLLKCIADRKVELSENDLAFLGGSLCHYSSVNVSIGVQVLTLSIMTRILLMAYQRAEQRESIVDIVKLALTMHFEIKLEALNFLQENPHYPELADCVGQVAFADDWCYTTEIAKESLAKLLSRGAQLALTHNIENSRGHLYSWASVVDYADFDTFLDSCETSRDTDALSVFVQRDFGYDTTHLIRGLILLTINGLLNEDRYIRVSSAAVIAKVLKINHGEVSPTWLLFELPNFMRHQFGENEVSPIAMEYLGKICKFETPAEPHILFGVERSNLYRNDLFLVKFLGRMLIDNTIAPSNMIDDVDLARKMVEKLGYDGFVGWLRLEYNFVPIFRLLVAAYYTDLNVSLLKQAMRDSRCALSTSHII
;
A
#
# COMPACT_ATOMS: atom_id res chain seq x y z
N MET A 1 32.39 -14.64 -35.34
CA MET A 1 31.67 -13.45 -35.86
C MET A 1 31.92 -13.15 -37.34
N CYS A 2 33.14 -12.80 -37.80
CA CYS A 2 33.36 -12.41 -39.22
C CYS A 2 32.90 -13.48 -40.21
N LYS A 3 33.29 -14.75 -40.00
CA LYS A 3 32.82 -15.89 -40.81
C LYS A 3 31.28 -15.99 -40.90
N LEU A 4 30.55 -15.78 -39.79
CA LEU A 4 29.08 -15.80 -39.78
C LEU A 4 28.48 -14.62 -40.55
N ARG A 5 29.09 -13.43 -40.49
CA ARG A 5 28.66 -12.28 -41.30
C ARG A 5 28.84 -12.55 -42.79
N ASP A 6 29.95 -13.20 -43.17
CA ASP A 6 30.23 -13.57 -44.55
C ASP A 6 29.25 -14.64 -45.06
N ILE A 7 28.97 -15.67 -44.25
CA ILE A 7 27.96 -16.71 -44.54
C ILE A 7 26.58 -16.07 -44.72
N LYS A 8 26.13 -15.23 -43.78
CA LYS A 8 24.85 -14.51 -43.87
C LYS A 8 24.77 -13.64 -45.11
N ALA A 9 25.83 -12.86 -45.42
CA ALA A 9 25.87 -12.00 -46.60
C ALA A 9 25.80 -12.80 -47.91
N ASN A 10 26.45 -13.97 -47.96
CA ASN A 10 26.39 -14.87 -49.11
C ASN A 10 24.99 -15.48 -49.28
N LEU A 11 24.36 -15.97 -48.21
CA LEU A 11 22.98 -16.51 -48.24
C LEU A 11 21.93 -15.46 -48.64
N ILE A 12 22.15 -14.19 -48.31
CA ILE A 12 21.29 -13.08 -48.74
C ILE A 12 21.46 -12.81 -50.24
N LYS A 13 22.69 -12.87 -50.77
CA LYS A 13 23.00 -12.62 -52.20
C LYS A 13 22.63 -13.78 -53.12
N GLN A 14 22.61 -15.01 -52.62
CA GLN A 14 22.28 -16.20 -53.39
C GLN A 14 20.79 -16.22 -53.80
N THR A 15 20.51 -16.50 -55.08
CA THR A 15 19.16 -16.82 -55.57
C THR A 15 18.92 -18.33 -55.44
N PRO A 16 17.66 -18.81 -55.44
CA PRO A 16 17.38 -20.25 -55.37
C PRO A 16 17.87 -21.04 -56.60
N GLU A 17 18.48 -20.40 -57.59
CA GLU A 17 19.16 -21.05 -58.72
C GLU A 17 20.66 -21.30 -58.45
N SER A 18 21.23 -20.71 -57.40
CA SER A 18 22.67 -20.66 -57.12
C SER A 18 23.11 -21.45 -55.88
N THR A 19 22.22 -22.25 -55.30
CA THR A 19 22.46 -22.99 -54.03
C THR A 19 21.69 -24.30 -54.06
N SER A 20 22.19 -25.34 -53.38
CA SER A 20 21.48 -26.63 -53.27
C SER A 20 20.89 -26.85 -51.89
N TRP A 21 19.85 -27.70 -51.80
CA TRP A 21 19.27 -28.11 -50.51
C TRP A 21 20.30 -28.76 -49.59
N HIS A 22 21.20 -29.58 -50.14
CA HIS A 22 22.28 -30.22 -49.38
C HIS A 22 23.29 -29.21 -48.81
N GLU A 23 23.67 -28.18 -49.58
CA GLU A 23 24.53 -27.10 -49.07
C GLU A 23 23.85 -26.33 -47.93
N LEU A 24 22.56 -25.99 -48.08
CA LEU A 24 21.81 -25.30 -47.01
C LEU A 24 21.68 -26.16 -45.75
N SER A 25 21.43 -27.47 -45.91
CA SER A 25 21.34 -28.42 -44.79
C SER A 25 22.69 -28.60 -44.09
N SER A 26 23.79 -28.64 -44.84
CA SER A 26 25.15 -28.72 -44.29
C SER A 26 25.50 -27.47 -43.50
N ILE A 27 25.27 -26.29 -44.09
CA ILE A 27 25.50 -24.99 -43.42
C ILE A 27 24.67 -24.89 -42.14
N LEU A 28 23.40 -25.30 -42.19
CA LEU A 28 22.54 -25.25 -41.01
C LEU A 28 23.03 -26.20 -39.91
N SER A 29 23.48 -27.40 -40.26
CA SER A 29 24.04 -28.37 -39.30
C SER A 29 25.30 -27.82 -38.61
N GLU A 30 26.22 -27.25 -39.37
CA GLU A 30 27.44 -26.62 -38.83
C GLU A 30 27.14 -25.44 -37.90
N ILE A 31 26.11 -24.65 -38.20
CA ILE A 31 25.72 -23.51 -37.37
C ILE A 31 24.99 -23.99 -36.10
N VAL A 32 24.20 -25.06 -36.18
CA VAL A 32 23.48 -25.63 -35.03
C VAL A 32 24.44 -26.16 -33.96
N ASP A 33 25.59 -26.71 -34.35
CA ASP A 33 26.63 -27.13 -33.38
C ASP A 33 27.14 -25.97 -32.50
N LEU A 34 27.02 -24.72 -32.98
CA LEU A 34 27.39 -23.53 -32.23
C LEU A 34 26.33 -23.09 -31.20
N THR A 35 25.13 -23.70 -31.21
CA THR A 35 24.05 -23.40 -30.24
C THR A 35 24.34 -23.90 -28.83
N HIS A 36 25.48 -24.56 -28.61
CA HIS A 36 25.97 -24.96 -27.28
C HIS A 36 27.06 -24.03 -26.71
N THR A 37 27.42 -22.94 -27.40
CA THR A 37 28.51 -22.06 -26.99
C THR A 37 28.04 -20.86 -26.16
N ASP A 38 28.76 -20.55 -25.07
CA ASP A 38 28.56 -19.31 -24.29
C ASP A 38 28.98 -18.10 -25.12
N ALA A 39 27.99 -17.31 -25.55
CA ALA A 39 28.17 -16.19 -26.49
C ALA A 39 27.47 -14.91 -26.00
N ASP A 40 27.96 -13.74 -26.43
CA ASP A 40 27.29 -12.47 -26.17
C ASP A 40 25.99 -12.31 -26.99
N ASP A 41 25.09 -11.42 -26.55
CA ASP A 41 23.80 -11.14 -27.19
C ASP A 41 23.93 -10.80 -28.68
N SER A 42 25.02 -10.16 -29.09
CA SER A 42 25.24 -9.71 -30.47
C SER A 42 25.58 -10.88 -31.39
N LEU A 43 26.39 -11.83 -30.91
CA LEU A 43 26.74 -13.05 -31.61
C LEU A 43 25.54 -13.99 -31.69
N ILE A 44 24.75 -14.13 -30.62
CA ILE A 44 23.52 -14.92 -30.63
C ILE A 44 22.51 -14.36 -31.63
N THR A 45 22.30 -13.04 -31.64
CA THR A 45 21.40 -12.39 -32.61
C THR A 45 21.85 -12.68 -34.05
N LEU A 46 23.15 -12.58 -34.32
CA LEU A 46 23.72 -12.90 -35.64
C LEU A 46 23.53 -14.38 -36.00
N LEU A 47 23.71 -15.29 -35.04
CA LEU A 47 23.49 -16.73 -35.21
C LEU A 47 22.04 -17.03 -35.60
N ASN A 48 21.09 -16.49 -34.82
CA ASN A 48 19.65 -16.64 -35.04
C ASN A 48 19.21 -16.10 -36.41
N ASP A 49 19.70 -14.91 -36.77
CA ASP A 49 19.41 -14.32 -38.08
C ASP A 49 19.96 -15.18 -39.24
N THR A 50 21.17 -15.72 -39.07
CA THR A 50 21.80 -16.54 -40.12
C THR A 50 21.02 -17.84 -40.33
N MET A 51 20.66 -18.53 -39.25
CA MET A 51 19.78 -19.71 -39.30
C MET A 51 18.40 -19.37 -39.89
N SER A 52 17.82 -18.21 -39.54
CA SER A 52 16.54 -17.76 -40.08
C SER A 52 16.58 -17.54 -41.60
N VAL A 53 17.68 -17.00 -42.13
CA VAL A 53 17.89 -16.83 -43.57
C VAL A 53 18.05 -18.19 -44.25
N CYS A 54 18.81 -19.13 -43.68
CA CYS A 54 18.92 -20.50 -44.18
C CYS A 54 17.55 -21.16 -44.32
N LEU A 55 16.76 -21.19 -43.23
CA LEU A 55 15.41 -21.76 -43.22
C LEU A 55 14.49 -21.08 -44.24
N GLN A 56 14.57 -19.75 -44.39
CA GLN A 56 13.79 -19.02 -45.38
C GLN A 56 14.13 -19.43 -46.81
N ARG A 57 15.41 -19.68 -47.12
CA ARG A 57 15.83 -20.20 -48.45
C ARG A 57 15.32 -21.62 -48.66
N MET A 58 15.42 -22.49 -47.66
CA MET A 58 14.86 -23.84 -47.71
C MET A 58 13.36 -23.82 -48.02
N ILE A 59 12.58 -22.95 -47.37
CA ILE A 59 11.14 -22.78 -47.68
C ILE A 59 10.93 -22.35 -49.15
N GLN A 60 11.77 -21.44 -49.68
CA GLN A 60 11.68 -21.01 -51.08
C GLN A 60 11.99 -22.14 -52.06
N PHE A 61 12.98 -22.98 -51.75
CA PHE A 61 13.28 -24.18 -52.54
C PHE A 61 12.10 -25.15 -52.57
N TYR A 62 11.53 -25.43 -51.40
CA TYR A 62 10.41 -26.36 -51.31
C TYR A 62 9.18 -25.89 -52.09
N LYS A 63 8.86 -24.58 -52.02
CA LYS A 63 7.74 -23.99 -52.79
C LYS A 63 7.92 -24.05 -54.32
N ARG A 64 9.13 -24.29 -54.84
CA ARG A 64 9.40 -24.44 -56.28
C ARG A 64 9.17 -25.87 -56.81
N GLY A 65 8.81 -26.83 -55.95
CA GLY A 65 8.35 -28.17 -56.38
C GLY A 65 9.45 -29.08 -56.97
N GLN A 66 10.69 -28.94 -56.51
CA GLN A 66 11.78 -29.85 -56.94
C GLN A 66 11.65 -31.22 -56.25
N SER A 67 11.89 -32.30 -56.99
CA SER A 67 11.53 -33.68 -56.63
C SER A 67 12.48 -34.40 -55.65
N ASP A 68 13.64 -33.82 -55.34
CA ASP A 68 14.70 -34.44 -54.50
C ASP A 68 14.88 -33.76 -53.13
N LEU A 69 13.77 -33.39 -52.48
CA LEU A 69 13.82 -32.71 -51.18
C LEU A 69 13.74 -33.73 -50.03
N VAL A 70 14.84 -33.90 -49.31
CA VAL A 70 14.90 -34.68 -48.06
C VAL A 70 14.47 -33.79 -46.90
N ALA A 71 13.62 -34.28 -46.00
CA ALA A 71 13.27 -33.57 -44.77
C ALA A 71 14.54 -33.15 -44.00
N LEU A 72 14.49 -31.99 -43.33
CA LEU A 72 15.56 -31.61 -42.41
C LEU A 72 15.70 -32.72 -41.35
N ALA A 73 16.94 -33.07 -41.02
CA ALA A 73 17.19 -34.14 -40.06
C ALA A 73 16.60 -33.76 -38.69
N GLU A 74 15.84 -34.67 -38.07
CA GLU A 74 15.06 -34.43 -36.84
C GLU A 74 15.93 -33.89 -35.69
N ASN A 75 17.19 -34.33 -35.60
CA ASN A 75 18.14 -33.83 -34.62
C ASN A 75 18.48 -32.34 -34.80
N VAL A 76 18.54 -31.85 -36.04
CA VAL A 76 18.86 -30.46 -36.36
C VAL A 76 17.65 -29.56 -36.09
N SER A 77 16.45 -29.95 -36.55
CA SER A 77 15.21 -29.20 -36.30
C SER A 77 14.88 -29.13 -34.80
N THR A 78 14.99 -30.25 -34.08
CA THR A 78 14.73 -30.30 -32.63
C THR A 78 15.76 -29.49 -31.85
N ALA A 79 17.05 -29.48 -32.26
CA ALA A 79 18.06 -28.64 -31.61
C ALA A 79 17.74 -27.13 -31.77
N ILE A 80 17.34 -26.69 -32.97
CA ILE A 80 16.91 -25.29 -33.20
C ILE A 80 15.69 -24.94 -32.35
N PHE A 81 14.72 -25.85 -32.24
CA PHE A 81 13.55 -25.66 -31.40
C PHE A 81 13.93 -25.49 -29.92
N LEU A 82 14.71 -26.44 -29.36
CA LEU A 82 15.15 -26.40 -27.96
C LEU A 82 16.01 -25.15 -27.67
N TRP A 83 16.82 -24.72 -28.64
CA TRP A 83 17.58 -23.48 -28.57
C TRP A 83 16.67 -22.26 -28.39
N CYS A 84 15.63 -22.13 -29.21
CA CYS A 84 14.63 -21.07 -29.09
C CYS A 84 13.84 -21.14 -27.77
N PHE A 85 13.44 -22.34 -27.36
CA PHE A 85 12.63 -22.56 -26.16
C PHE A 85 13.39 -22.22 -24.88
N ARG A 86 14.67 -22.64 -24.76
CA ARG A 86 15.50 -22.41 -23.58
C ARG A 86 16.00 -20.97 -23.47
N ASN A 87 16.43 -20.37 -24.59
CA ASN A 87 17.14 -19.08 -24.61
C ASN A 87 16.26 -17.87 -24.94
N GLY A 88 14.99 -18.07 -25.27
CA GLY A 88 14.04 -16.98 -25.54
C GLY A 88 13.75 -16.05 -24.36
N LYS A 89 14.38 -16.23 -23.19
CA LYS A 89 14.16 -15.48 -21.93
C LYS A 89 14.88 -14.11 -21.86
N SER A 90 15.54 -13.65 -22.94
CA SER A 90 16.43 -12.48 -22.88
C SER A 90 15.70 -11.14 -22.60
N VAL A 91 16.33 -10.27 -21.81
CA VAL A 91 15.83 -8.91 -21.49
C VAL A 91 15.91 -7.95 -22.70
N ASN A 92 16.77 -8.24 -23.68
CA ASN A 92 16.97 -7.42 -24.87
C ASN A 92 15.89 -7.67 -25.94
N SER A 93 15.14 -6.64 -26.32
CA SER A 93 14.04 -6.73 -27.30
C SER A 93 14.48 -7.18 -28.69
N ALA A 94 15.70 -6.83 -29.12
CA ALA A 94 16.25 -7.25 -30.41
C ALA A 94 16.55 -8.75 -30.45
N LEU A 95 17.13 -9.26 -29.36
CA LEU A 95 17.46 -10.68 -29.22
C LEU A 95 16.19 -11.54 -29.14
N ALA A 96 15.19 -11.12 -28.36
CA ALA A 96 13.88 -11.80 -28.27
C ALA A 96 13.14 -11.86 -29.63
N ASN A 97 13.24 -10.81 -30.45
CA ASN A 97 12.69 -10.79 -31.80
C ASN A 97 13.40 -11.79 -32.73
N SER A 98 14.73 -11.95 -32.60
CA SER A 98 15.50 -12.90 -33.42
C SER A 98 15.11 -14.36 -33.15
N PHE A 99 14.86 -14.73 -31.88
CA PHE A 99 14.37 -16.06 -31.51
C PHE A 99 12.95 -16.32 -32.06
N SER A 100 12.06 -15.34 -31.93
CA SER A 100 10.69 -15.44 -32.46
C SER A 100 10.68 -15.60 -33.99
N LEU A 101 11.57 -14.88 -34.69
CA LEU A 101 11.72 -15.00 -36.14
C LEU A 101 12.24 -16.39 -36.53
N LEU A 102 13.27 -16.88 -35.85
CA LEU A 102 13.86 -18.19 -36.09
C LEU A 102 12.83 -19.32 -35.92
N LEU A 103 12.09 -19.29 -34.80
CA LEU A 103 11.04 -20.27 -34.53
C LEU A 103 9.93 -20.23 -35.59
N ASN A 104 9.46 -19.04 -36.00
CA ASN A 104 8.45 -18.92 -37.06
C ASN A 104 8.93 -19.49 -38.40
N ARG A 105 10.22 -19.30 -38.74
CA ARG A 105 10.80 -19.86 -39.97
C ARG A 105 10.93 -21.38 -39.87
N LEU A 106 11.32 -21.92 -38.72
CA LEU A 106 11.36 -23.35 -38.48
C LEU A 106 9.96 -23.96 -38.65
N LEU A 107 8.95 -23.45 -37.94
CA LEU A 107 7.57 -23.94 -38.03
C LEU A 107 7.01 -23.83 -39.46
N SER A 108 7.33 -22.75 -40.17
CA SER A 108 6.93 -22.59 -41.57
C SER A 108 7.55 -23.65 -42.47
N LEU A 109 8.82 -24.03 -42.24
CA LEU A 109 9.47 -25.12 -42.97
C LEU A 109 8.78 -26.45 -42.67
N MET A 110 8.57 -26.78 -41.40
CA MET A 110 7.89 -28.00 -40.96
C MET A 110 6.50 -28.17 -41.58
N LYS A 111 5.75 -27.06 -41.69
CA LYS A 111 4.43 -27.04 -42.31
C LYS A 111 4.48 -27.33 -43.80
N VAL A 112 5.47 -26.79 -44.52
CA VAL A 112 5.59 -26.99 -45.97
C VAL A 112 6.13 -28.39 -46.27
N THR A 113 7.02 -28.94 -45.43
CA THR A 113 7.52 -30.32 -45.54
C THR A 113 6.55 -31.40 -45.06
N GLY A 114 5.49 -31.03 -44.35
CA GLY A 114 4.49 -31.97 -43.81
C GLY A 114 4.92 -32.70 -42.53
N ASN A 115 5.97 -32.23 -41.85
CA ASN A 115 6.53 -32.87 -40.65
C ASN A 115 5.76 -32.49 -39.37
N TYR A 116 4.47 -32.80 -39.32
CA TYR A 116 3.60 -32.42 -38.20
C TYR A 116 3.90 -33.18 -36.90
N LYS A 117 4.33 -34.45 -37.00
CA LYS A 117 4.66 -35.30 -35.82
C LYS A 117 5.76 -34.71 -34.95
N GLU A 118 6.75 -34.05 -35.55
CA GLU A 118 7.84 -33.41 -34.79
C GLU A 118 7.33 -32.17 -34.04
N MET A 119 6.40 -31.41 -34.62
CA MET A 119 5.72 -30.30 -33.93
C MET A 119 4.79 -30.78 -32.81
N GLU A 120 4.12 -31.92 -32.99
CA GLU A 120 3.35 -32.59 -31.94
C GLU A 120 4.27 -32.97 -30.77
N TYR A 121 5.40 -33.62 -31.04
CA TYR A 121 6.42 -33.96 -30.05
C TYR A 121 6.96 -32.72 -29.31
N TRP A 122 7.29 -31.64 -30.02
CA TRP A 122 7.70 -30.37 -29.39
C TRP A 122 6.61 -29.77 -28.50
N THR A 123 5.34 -29.91 -28.88
CA THR A 123 4.20 -29.47 -28.07
C THR A 123 4.11 -30.27 -26.77
N GLU A 124 4.38 -31.58 -26.81
CA GLU A 124 4.45 -32.42 -25.60
C GLU A 124 5.61 -32.01 -24.68
N ILE A 125 6.78 -31.67 -25.24
CA ILE A 125 7.93 -31.15 -24.45
C ILE A 125 7.52 -29.91 -23.69
N VAL A 126 6.89 -28.94 -24.36
CA VAL A 126 6.45 -27.68 -23.73
C VAL A 126 5.35 -27.93 -22.69
N ALA A 127 4.39 -28.80 -23.00
CA ALA A 127 3.27 -29.10 -22.10
C ALA A 127 3.67 -29.85 -20.83
N ASN A 128 4.79 -30.57 -20.83
CA ASN A 128 5.28 -31.31 -19.66
C ASN A 128 6.09 -30.47 -18.66
N GLU A 129 6.46 -29.23 -18.98
CA GLU A 129 7.14 -28.35 -18.03
C GLU A 129 6.17 -27.77 -16.99
N VAL A 130 6.49 -27.96 -15.71
CA VAL A 130 5.62 -27.60 -14.57
C VAL A 130 5.44 -26.08 -14.39
N ASN A 131 6.36 -25.25 -14.91
CA ASN A 131 6.30 -23.79 -14.82
C ASN A 131 6.89 -23.12 -16.07
N LEU A 132 6.04 -22.85 -17.06
CA LEU A 132 6.47 -22.18 -18.28
C LEU A 132 6.86 -20.72 -18.00
N SER A 133 7.99 -20.29 -18.59
CA SER A 133 8.34 -18.87 -18.66
C SER A 133 7.44 -18.12 -19.65
N LYS A 134 7.44 -16.78 -19.62
CA LYS A 134 6.74 -15.94 -20.62
C LYS A 134 7.02 -16.37 -22.07
N SER A 135 8.28 -16.72 -22.36
CA SER A 135 8.71 -17.18 -23.67
C SER A 135 8.24 -18.60 -23.98
N GLY A 136 8.10 -19.45 -22.96
CA GLY A 136 7.49 -20.77 -23.08
C GLY A 136 6.03 -20.71 -23.53
N TYR A 137 5.23 -19.81 -22.95
CA TYR A 137 3.85 -19.59 -23.39
C TYR A 137 3.74 -18.99 -24.81
N ILE A 138 4.69 -18.15 -25.22
CA ILE A 138 4.76 -17.65 -26.61
C ILE A 138 5.11 -18.80 -27.57
N CYS A 139 6.06 -19.67 -27.20
CA CYS A 139 6.38 -20.86 -28.00
C CYS A 139 5.16 -21.76 -28.15
N MET A 140 4.41 -21.98 -27.07
CA MET A 140 3.16 -22.72 -27.09
C MET A 140 2.14 -22.10 -28.05
N ASP A 141 1.90 -20.78 -27.99
CA ASP A 141 0.98 -20.07 -28.92
C ASP A 141 1.39 -20.26 -30.40
N LEU A 142 2.69 -20.24 -30.70
CA LEU A 142 3.19 -20.42 -32.07
C LEU A 142 3.06 -21.87 -32.56
N LEU A 143 3.32 -22.86 -31.71
CA LEU A 143 3.14 -24.28 -32.04
C LEU A 143 1.67 -24.57 -32.38
N LEU A 144 0.74 -24.14 -31.52
CA LEU A 144 -0.70 -24.39 -31.70
C LEU A 144 -1.24 -23.86 -33.03
N ARG A 145 -0.80 -22.68 -33.47
CA ARG A 145 -1.23 -22.08 -34.75
C ARG A 145 -0.79 -22.88 -35.98
N ASN A 146 0.19 -23.77 -35.85
CA ASN A 146 0.79 -24.51 -36.95
C ASN A 146 0.49 -26.02 -36.94
N LEU A 147 -0.13 -26.54 -35.87
CA LEU A 147 -0.59 -27.92 -35.80
C LEU A 147 -1.79 -28.18 -36.73
N PRO A 148 -1.92 -29.38 -37.31
CA PRO A 148 -3.03 -29.72 -38.20
C PRO A 148 -4.31 -30.09 -37.44
N ASP A 149 -4.20 -30.76 -36.28
CA ASP A 149 -5.35 -31.06 -35.41
C ASP A 149 -5.68 -29.85 -34.55
N GLN A 150 -6.78 -29.17 -34.89
CA GLN A 150 -7.29 -28.00 -34.17
C GLN A 150 -7.75 -28.33 -32.73
N MET A 151 -7.97 -29.61 -32.43
CA MET A 151 -8.38 -30.11 -31.10
C MET A 151 -7.23 -30.81 -30.35
N TYR A 152 -5.98 -30.72 -30.83
CA TYR A 152 -4.84 -31.46 -30.28
C TYR A 152 -4.70 -31.32 -28.76
N LEU A 153 -4.73 -30.08 -28.24
CA LEU A 153 -4.59 -29.81 -26.81
C LEU A 153 -5.68 -30.46 -25.97
N PHE A 154 -6.94 -30.38 -26.43
CA PHE A 154 -8.09 -30.91 -25.69
C PHE A 154 -8.11 -32.45 -25.68
N LYS A 155 -7.58 -33.09 -26.73
CA LYS A 155 -7.51 -34.55 -26.84
C LYS A 155 -6.31 -35.15 -26.10
N TYR A 156 -5.13 -34.56 -26.26
CA TYR A 156 -3.86 -35.18 -25.85
C TYR A 156 -3.17 -34.48 -24.68
N GLN A 157 -3.52 -33.23 -24.38
CA GLN A 157 -2.83 -32.40 -23.38
C GLN A 157 -3.80 -31.69 -22.41
N LYS A 158 -4.90 -32.36 -22.05
CA LYS A 158 -5.91 -31.84 -21.11
C LYS A 158 -5.32 -31.47 -19.75
N LYS A 159 -4.36 -32.25 -19.25
CA LYS A 159 -3.69 -31.98 -17.97
C LYS A 159 -3.00 -30.61 -17.95
N TRP A 160 -2.36 -30.22 -19.06
CA TRP A 160 -1.71 -28.92 -19.17
C TRP A 160 -2.73 -27.78 -19.20
N LEU A 161 -3.85 -27.95 -19.93
CA LEU A 161 -4.94 -26.98 -19.95
C LEU A 161 -5.51 -26.74 -18.55
N ASP A 162 -5.85 -27.83 -17.84
CA ASP A 162 -6.43 -27.77 -16.50
C ASP A 162 -5.44 -27.14 -15.49
N ALA A 163 -4.16 -27.50 -15.56
CA ALA A 163 -3.12 -26.91 -14.72
C ALA A 163 -2.91 -25.42 -15.02
N THR A 164 -2.92 -25.02 -16.30
CA THR A 164 -2.73 -23.63 -16.72
C THR A 164 -3.90 -22.74 -16.33
N LEU A 165 -5.13 -23.24 -16.47
CA LEU A 165 -6.34 -22.55 -15.99
C LEU A 165 -6.34 -22.46 -14.47
N SER A 166 -5.99 -23.54 -13.77
CA SER A 166 -5.87 -23.54 -12.31
C SER A 166 -4.83 -22.53 -11.83
N HIS A 167 -3.69 -22.39 -12.52
CA HIS A 167 -2.67 -21.40 -12.22
C HIS A 167 -3.18 -19.97 -12.43
N LEU A 168 -3.96 -19.72 -13.49
CA LEU A 168 -4.62 -18.41 -13.71
C LEU A 168 -5.71 -18.09 -12.66
N ILE A 169 -6.37 -19.11 -12.14
CA ILE A 169 -7.44 -18.98 -11.14
C ILE A 169 -6.84 -18.73 -9.74
N ASN A 170 -5.89 -19.56 -9.33
CA ASN A 170 -5.40 -19.63 -7.94
C ASN A 170 -4.19 -18.74 -7.66
N ASP A 171 -3.36 -18.42 -8.67
CA ASP A 171 -2.15 -17.62 -8.48
C ASP A 171 -2.31 -16.19 -9.03
N ASN A 172 -1.83 -15.19 -8.29
CA ASN A 172 -1.74 -13.80 -8.77
C ASN A 172 -0.61 -13.68 -9.83
N VAL A 173 -0.88 -14.12 -11.06
CA VAL A 173 0.12 -14.27 -12.14
C VAL A 173 0.71 -12.94 -12.68
N GLY A 174 0.27 -11.80 -12.14
CA GLY A 174 0.83 -10.48 -12.38
C GLY A 174 1.05 -10.14 -13.86
N THR A 175 2.26 -9.72 -14.22
CA THR A 175 2.65 -9.31 -15.58
C THR A 175 2.75 -10.46 -16.60
N THR A 176 2.62 -11.72 -16.15
CA THR A 176 2.67 -12.90 -17.03
C THR A 176 1.30 -13.40 -17.46
N ALA A 177 0.21 -12.96 -16.82
CA ALA A 177 -1.17 -13.38 -17.13
C ALA A 177 -1.50 -13.27 -18.64
N HIS A 178 -1.17 -12.14 -19.29
CA HIS A 178 -1.40 -11.96 -20.72
C HIS A 178 -0.64 -12.99 -21.59
N ALA A 179 0.57 -13.40 -21.18
CA ALA A 179 1.34 -14.40 -21.90
C ALA A 179 0.70 -15.79 -21.79
N ILE A 180 0.09 -16.11 -20.65
CA ILE A 180 -0.64 -17.37 -20.42
C ILE A 180 -1.97 -17.42 -21.18
N CYS A 181 -2.75 -16.33 -21.15
CA CYS A 181 -4.06 -16.30 -21.80
C CYS A 181 -3.96 -16.42 -23.32
N ARG A 182 -2.83 -16.04 -23.93
CA ARG A 182 -2.64 -16.04 -25.38
C ARG A 182 -2.71 -17.45 -26.02
N PRO A 183 -1.90 -18.45 -25.61
CA PRO A 183 -2.04 -19.82 -26.11
C PRO A 183 -3.40 -20.44 -25.78
N LEU A 184 -4.01 -20.13 -24.63
CA LEU A 184 -5.37 -20.58 -24.30
C LEU A 184 -6.40 -20.06 -25.30
N LEU A 185 -6.44 -18.75 -25.54
CA LEU A 185 -7.35 -18.14 -26.53
C LEU A 185 -7.11 -18.69 -27.94
N THR A 186 -5.87 -18.99 -28.31
CA THR A 186 -5.55 -19.65 -29.58
C THR A 186 -6.13 -21.06 -29.63
N ALA A 187 -5.95 -21.86 -28.58
CA ALA A 187 -6.52 -23.21 -28.49
C ALA A 187 -8.04 -23.19 -28.62
N TYR A 188 -8.71 -22.30 -27.89
CA TYR A 188 -10.16 -22.13 -27.95
C TYR A 188 -10.64 -21.65 -29.33
N ARG A 189 -9.95 -20.71 -29.98
CA ARG A 189 -10.30 -20.27 -31.35
C ARG A 189 -10.19 -21.39 -32.38
N LEU A 190 -9.20 -22.26 -32.25
CA LEU A 190 -9.05 -23.42 -33.13
C LEU A 190 -10.18 -24.43 -32.88
N ALA A 191 -10.50 -24.73 -31.62
CA ALA A 191 -11.60 -25.60 -31.25
C ALA A 191 -12.98 -25.09 -31.73
N ALA A 192 -13.19 -23.77 -31.68
CA ALA A 192 -14.41 -23.13 -32.15
C ALA A 192 -14.66 -23.35 -33.65
N GLY A 193 -13.63 -23.62 -34.45
CA GLY A 193 -13.78 -23.95 -35.87
C GLY A 193 -14.31 -25.37 -36.12
N VAL A 194 -14.34 -26.23 -35.11
CA VAL A 194 -14.74 -27.64 -35.19
C VAL A 194 -16.06 -27.92 -34.46
N LEU A 195 -16.31 -27.24 -33.34
CA LEU A 195 -17.50 -27.42 -32.50
C LEU A 195 -18.60 -26.43 -32.90
N ASP A 196 -19.71 -26.93 -33.45
CA ASP A 196 -20.88 -26.13 -33.86
C ASP A 196 -21.99 -26.04 -32.79
N ASP A 197 -22.05 -27.00 -31.86
CA ASP A 197 -23.08 -27.04 -30.82
C ASP A 197 -22.75 -26.08 -29.65
N PRO A 198 -23.68 -25.18 -29.26
CA PRO A 198 -23.44 -24.21 -28.18
C PRO A 198 -23.18 -24.85 -26.81
N GLN A 199 -23.79 -26.00 -26.51
CA GLN A 199 -23.63 -26.69 -25.22
C GLN A 199 -22.27 -27.39 -25.16
N ASP A 200 -21.85 -28.05 -26.24
CA ASP A 200 -20.51 -28.65 -26.32
C ASP A 200 -19.40 -27.58 -26.24
N TRP A 201 -19.63 -26.42 -26.86
CA TRP A 201 -18.75 -25.27 -26.74
C TRP A 201 -18.66 -24.75 -25.30
N TRP A 202 -19.79 -24.63 -24.61
CA TRP A 202 -19.86 -24.21 -23.21
C TRP A 202 -19.14 -25.18 -22.28
N ASN A 203 -19.34 -26.49 -22.46
CA ASN A 203 -18.75 -27.53 -21.61
C ASN A 203 -17.21 -27.53 -21.63
N LEU A 204 -16.59 -26.93 -22.65
CA LEU A 204 -15.13 -26.88 -22.83
C LEU A 204 -14.43 -25.88 -21.88
N TRP A 205 -15.11 -24.80 -21.47
CA TRP A 205 -14.49 -23.73 -20.67
C TRP A 205 -15.41 -23.07 -19.64
N GLY A 206 -16.74 -23.14 -19.81
CA GLY A 206 -17.74 -22.48 -18.96
C GLY A 206 -17.58 -22.80 -17.47
N PRO A 207 -17.59 -24.09 -17.06
CA PRO A 207 -17.48 -24.47 -15.65
C PRO A 207 -16.22 -23.94 -14.95
N ALA A 208 -15.06 -24.05 -15.60
CA ALA A 208 -13.80 -23.56 -15.06
C ALA A 208 -13.78 -22.03 -14.91
N LEU A 209 -14.42 -21.32 -15.86
CA LEU A 209 -14.50 -19.87 -15.81
C LEU A 209 -15.47 -19.38 -14.72
N VAL A 210 -16.62 -20.05 -14.55
CA VAL A 210 -17.57 -19.77 -13.46
C VAL A 210 -16.88 -19.96 -12.11
N GLN A 211 -16.19 -21.09 -11.91
CA GLN A 211 -15.41 -21.34 -10.70
C GLN A 211 -14.35 -20.23 -10.48
N GLY A 212 -13.64 -19.84 -11.53
CA GLY A 212 -12.64 -18.77 -11.47
C GLY A 212 -13.22 -17.40 -11.12
N LEU A 213 -14.39 -17.05 -11.64
CA LEU A 213 -15.09 -15.80 -11.33
C LEU A 213 -15.59 -15.77 -9.89
N LEU A 214 -16.19 -16.86 -9.41
CA LEU A 214 -16.66 -16.99 -8.02
C LEU A 214 -15.50 -17.03 -7.01
N SER A 215 -14.29 -17.41 -7.44
CA SER A 215 -13.07 -17.30 -6.64
C SER A 215 -12.43 -15.90 -6.65
N ASN A 216 -13.05 -14.89 -7.27
CA ASN A 216 -12.56 -13.51 -7.37
C ASN A 216 -11.18 -13.34 -8.05
N SER A 217 -10.88 -14.17 -9.06
CA SER A 217 -9.63 -14.04 -9.83
C SER A 217 -9.56 -12.71 -10.61
N LYS A 218 -8.51 -11.92 -10.39
CA LYS A 218 -8.28 -10.63 -11.09
C LYS A 218 -7.86 -10.79 -12.56
N SER A 219 -7.20 -11.92 -12.88
CA SER A 219 -6.56 -12.14 -14.18
C SER A 219 -7.56 -12.55 -15.26
N LEU A 220 -8.58 -13.33 -14.88
CA LEU A 220 -9.55 -13.91 -15.81
C LEU A 220 -10.44 -12.86 -16.50
N PRO A 221 -11.07 -11.91 -15.79
CA PRO A 221 -11.92 -10.89 -16.43
C PRO A 221 -11.16 -10.04 -17.44
N THR A 222 -9.95 -9.63 -17.05
CA THR A 222 -9.14 -8.67 -17.81
C THR A 222 -8.55 -9.27 -19.08
N ASN A 223 -8.13 -10.54 -19.06
CA ASN A 223 -7.30 -11.12 -20.12
C ASN A 223 -7.93 -12.29 -20.87
N LEU A 224 -8.94 -12.98 -20.30
CA LEU A 224 -9.50 -14.20 -20.88
C LEU A 224 -11.00 -14.10 -21.21
N LEU A 225 -11.82 -13.63 -20.27
CA LEU A 225 -13.30 -13.65 -20.38
C LEU A 225 -13.81 -12.97 -21.65
N GLY A 226 -13.41 -11.72 -21.91
CA GLY A 226 -13.85 -11.00 -23.11
C GLY A 226 -13.33 -11.65 -24.40
N GLY A 227 -12.13 -12.23 -24.33
CA GLY A 227 -11.56 -13.02 -25.41
C GLY A 227 -12.40 -14.24 -25.75
N LEU A 228 -12.86 -15.01 -24.77
CA LEU A 228 -13.68 -16.22 -24.97
C LEU A 228 -15.11 -15.90 -25.42
N LEU A 229 -15.74 -14.92 -24.76
CA LEU A 229 -17.10 -14.49 -25.07
C LEU A 229 -17.26 -14.02 -26.52
N SER A 230 -16.20 -13.44 -27.11
CA SER A 230 -16.17 -12.94 -28.49
C SER A 230 -15.78 -13.96 -29.56
N ILE A 231 -15.58 -15.24 -29.21
CA ILE A 231 -15.16 -16.27 -30.21
C ILE A 231 -16.37 -16.82 -30.97
N ARG A 232 -17.35 -17.38 -30.25
CA ARG A 232 -18.50 -18.09 -30.84
C ARG A 232 -19.66 -18.19 -29.85
N HIS A 233 -20.89 -18.21 -30.39
CA HIS A 233 -22.14 -18.34 -29.62
C HIS A 233 -22.30 -17.29 -28.50
N GLU A 234 -21.91 -16.04 -28.80
CA GLU A 234 -21.77 -14.95 -27.83
C GLU A 234 -23.01 -14.76 -26.95
N ASN A 235 -24.20 -14.67 -27.56
CA ASN A 235 -25.47 -14.49 -26.85
C ASN A 235 -25.82 -15.65 -25.92
N TYR A 236 -25.59 -16.89 -26.37
CA TYR A 236 -25.86 -18.09 -25.57
C TYR A 236 -24.90 -18.18 -24.38
N CYS A 237 -23.60 -18.00 -24.63
CA CYS A 237 -22.57 -18.05 -23.60
C CYS A 237 -22.76 -16.93 -22.56
N PHE A 238 -23.13 -15.74 -23.00
CA PHE A 238 -23.46 -14.63 -22.12
C PHE A 238 -24.67 -14.93 -21.24
N ALA A 239 -25.79 -15.38 -21.83
CA ALA A 239 -26.99 -15.72 -21.08
C ALA A 239 -26.73 -16.80 -20.02
N ARG A 240 -25.95 -17.83 -20.39
CA ARG A 240 -25.58 -18.92 -19.47
C ARG A 240 -24.66 -18.44 -18.36
N LEU A 241 -23.63 -17.64 -18.67
CA LEU A 241 -22.76 -17.04 -17.64
C LEU A 241 -23.56 -16.18 -16.66
N LYS A 242 -24.45 -15.32 -17.17
CA LYS A 242 -25.29 -14.45 -16.36
C LYS A 242 -26.12 -15.24 -15.35
N GLU A 243 -26.71 -16.36 -15.79
CA GLU A 243 -27.49 -17.27 -14.95
C GLU A 243 -26.64 -17.90 -13.84
N GLU A 244 -25.51 -18.51 -14.21
CA GLU A 244 -24.63 -19.26 -13.29
C GLU A 244 -23.96 -18.37 -12.23
N VAL A 245 -23.71 -17.09 -12.53
CA VAL A 245 -23.09 -16.15 -11.56
C VAL A 245 -24.09 -15.24 -10.86
N SER A 246 -25.39 -15.34 -11.14
CA SER A 246 -26.44 -14.41 -10.67
C SER A 246 -26.48 -14.18 -9.15
N HIS A 247 -26.14 -15.21 -8.36
CA HIS A 247 -26.02 -15.18 -6.90
C HIS A 247 -24.83 -14.37 -6.33
N ASP A 248 -23.81 -14.07 -7.14
CA ASP A 248 -22.62 -13.32 -6.71
C ASP A 248 -22.62 -11.94 -7.41
N ARG A 249 -22.82 -10.89 -6.62
CA ARG A 249 -22.96 -9.51 -7.13
C ARG A 249 -21.71 -9.04 -7.89
N TYR A 250 -20.52 -9.42 -7.43
CA TYR A 250 -19.27 -9.01 -8.05
C TYR A 250 -19.02 -9.75 -9.37
N ALA A 251 -19.18 -11.07 -9.37
CA ALA A 251 -19.04 -11.88 -10.58
C ALA A 251 -20.06 -11.48 -11.66
N LEU A 252 -21.32 -11.22 -11.28
CA LEU A 252 -22.35 -10.73 -12.19
C LEU A 252 -21.96 -9.38 -12.83
N LEU A 253 -21.51 -8.41 -12.02
CA LEU A 253 -21.04 -7.12 -12.52
C LEU A 253 -19.86 -7.26 -13.48
N VAL A 254 -18.92 -8.15 -13.17
CA VAL A 254 -17.76 -8.44 -14.03
C VAL A 254 -18.23 -8.95 -15.40
N VAL A 255 -19.15 -9.92 -15.44
CA VAL A 255 -19.67 -10.47 -16.69
C VAL A 255 -20.35 -9.38 -17.53
N LEU A 256 -21.19 -8.55 -16.91
CA LEU A 256 -21.95 -7.49 -17.59
C LEU A 256 -21.09 -6.34 -18.09
N ARG A 257 -20.04 -5.99 -17.33
CA ARG A 257 -19.07 -4.99 -17.76
C ARG A 257 -18.27 -5.51 -18.94
N VAL A 258 -17.78 -6.75 -18.89
CA VAL A 258 -17.00 -7.33 -20.00
C VAL A 258 -17.86 -7.51 -21.25
N SER A 259 -19.15 -7.88 -21.12
CA SER A 259 -20.08 -7.93 -22.27
C SER A 259 -20.31 -6.55 -22.90
N GLN A 260 -20.32 -5.48 -22.09
CA GLN A 260 -20.41 -4.09 -22.57
C GLN A 260 -19.12 -3.66 -23.29
N GLU A 261 -17.95 -3.98 -22.73
CA GLU A 261 -16.64 -3.67 -23.34
C GLU A 261 -16.42 -4.42 -24.66
N THR A 262 -16.94 -5.65 -24.77
CA THR A 262 -16.85 -6.51 -25.97
C THR A 262 -17.96 -6.26 -27.00
N LYS A 263 -18.93 -5.38 -26.71
CA LYS A 263 -20.07 -5.04 -27.58
C LYS A 263 -21.10 -6.15 -27.80
N ILE A 264 -21.07 -7.20 -26.98
CA ILE A 264 -22.07 -8.28 -27.03
C ILE A 264 -23.43 -7.72 -26.62
N VAL A 265 -23.44 -6.92 -25.54
CA VAL A 265 -24.62 -6.19 -25.07
C VAL A 265 -24.26 -4.71 -25.05
N THR A 266 -25.09 -3.87 -25.69
CA THR A 266 -24.81 -2.43 -25.75
C THR A 266 -25.21 -1.72 -24.45
N ARG A 267 -26.26 -2.20 -23.78
CA ARG A 267 -26.79 -1.65 -22.53
C ARG A 267 -26.91 -2.73 -21.45
N SER A 268 -25.77 -3.18 -20.95
CA SER A 268 -25.73 -4.30 -20.00
C SER A 268 -26.41 -4.00 -18.66
N TYR A 269 -26.68 -2.74 -18.31
CA TYR A 269 -27.45 -2.40 -17.11
C TYR A 269 -28.95 -2.71 -17.26
N GLU A 270 -29.49 -2.79 -18.48
CA GLU A 270 -30.89 -3.21 -18.73
C GLU A 270 -31.08 -4.73 -18.56
N GLU A 271 -29.98 -5.48 -18.46
CA GLU A 271 -29.97 -6.93 -18.24
C GLU A 271 -30.09 -7.33 -16.75
N ILE A 272 -30.11 -6.36 -15.84
CA ILE A 272 -30.29 -6.57 -14.39
C ILE A 272 -31.55 -5.86 -13.93
N ASP A 273 -32.20 -6.43 -12.92
CA ASP A 273 -33.25 -5.75 -12.18
C ASP A 273 -32.75 -4.43 -11.55
N ARG A 274 -33.61 -3.39 -11.56
CA ARG A 274 -33.28 -2.06 -11.07
C ARG A 274 -32.96 -2.06 -9.57
N ASP A 275 -33.67 -2.85 -8.78
CA ASP A 275 -33.48 -2.89 -7.32
C ASP A 275 -32.11 -3.51 -6.99
N ILE A 276 -31.74 -4.58 -7.70
CA ILE A 276 -30.41 -5.20 -7.60
C ILE A 276 -29.30 -4.21 -8.01
N LEU A 277 -29.50 -3.47 -9.10
CA LEU A 277 -28.53 -2.47 -9.55
C LEU A 277 -28.37 -1.34 -8.53
N ASN A 278 -29.48 -0.91 -7.92
CA ASN A 278 -29.47 0.08 -6.84
C ASN A 278 -28.71 -0.45 -5.61
N GLU A 279 -28.98 -1.68 -5.17
CA GLU A 279 -28.23 -2.36 -4.10
C GLU A 279 -26.73 -2.39 -4.39
N MET A 280 -26.33 -2.66 -5.63
CA MET A 280 -24.91 -2.67 -6.03
C MET A 280 -24.26 -1.28 -5.97
N LEU A 281 -24.98 -0.21 -6.34
CA LEU A 281 -24.47 1.17 -6.29
C LEU A 281 -24.24 1.66 -4.86
N ILE A 282 -25.03 1.15 -3.90
CA ILE A 282 -24.95 1.51 -2.48
C ILE A 282 -24.29 0.42 -1.64
N HIS A 283 -23.70 -0.60 -2.24
CA HIS A 283 -23.12 -1.75 -1.56
C HIS A 283 -22.02 -1.32 -0.56
N SER A 284 -21.64 -2.14 0.42
CA SER A 284 -20.53 -1.82 1.37
C SER A 284 -19.12 -1.91 0.74
N ASP A 285 -18.92 -2.83 -0.22
CA ASP A 285 -17.70 -3.00 -1.01
C ASP A 285 -17.57 -1.98 -2.18
N SER A 286 -16.49 -1.20 -2.18
CA SER A 286 -16.19 -0.19 -3.22
C SER A 286 -16.03 -0.80 -4.62
N ARG A 287 -15.58 -2.05 -4.74
CA ARG A 287 -15.37 -2.73 -6.02
C ARG A 287 -16.69 -3.00 -6.74
N ILE A 288 -17.73 -3.39 -5.97
CA ILE A 288 -19.09 -3.61 -6.48
C ILE A 288 -19.69 -2.26 -6.90
N ARG A 289 -19.61 -1.23 -6.04
CA ARG A 289 -20.10 0.12 -6.36
C ARG A 289 -19.48 0.68 -7.63
N LEU A 290 -18.15 0.60 -7.77
CA LEU A 290 -17.42 1.08 -8.96
C LEU A 290 -17.77 0.27 -10.21
N GLY A 291 -17.96 -1.04 -10.06
CA GLY A 291 -18.43 -1.91 -11.14
C GLY A 291 -19.80 -1.49 -11.65
N ALA A 292 -20.76 -1.28 -10.75
CA ALA A 292 -22.11 -0.81 -11.08
C ALA A 292 -22.10 0.59 -11.67
N LEU A 293 -21.31 1.52 -11.10
CA LEU A 293 -21.15 2.86 -11.63
C LEU A 293 -20.58 2.85 -13.05
N SER A 294 -19.53 2.06 -13.28
CA SER A 294 -18.94 1.90 -14.60
C SER A 294 -19.91 1.29 -15.60
N LEU A 295 -20.86 0.46 -15.16
CA LEU A 295 -21.88 -0.14 -16.02
C LEU A 295 -22.88 0.92 -16.50
N ILE A 296 -23.39 1.76 -15.59
CA ILE A 296 -24.40 2.78 -15.90
C ILE A 296 -23.80 4.02 -16.60
N LEU A 297 -22.58 4.42 -16.24
CA LEU A 297 -21.91 5.61 -16.79
C LEU A 297 -20.99 5.29 -17.97
N GLY A 298 -20.58 4.03 -18.13
CA GLY A 298 -19.52 3.63 -19.04
C GLY A 298 -19.82 3.91 -20.51
N VAL A 299 -18.75 4.11 -21.28
CA VAL A 299 -18.79 4.28 -22.74
C VAL A 299 -18.24 3.02 -23.40
N VAL A 300 -19.01 2.41 -24.30
CA VAL A 300 -18.55 1.29 -25.11
C VAL A 300 -17.44 1.79 -26.06
N LYS A 301 -16.23 1.24 -25.94
CA LYS A 301 -15.08 1.65 -26.78
C LYS A 301 -15.40 1.52 -28.27
N GLY A 302 -15.37 2.65 -28.98
CA GLY A 302 -15.64 2.71 -30.42
C GLY A 302 -17.12 2.59 -30.81
N ALA A 303 -18.07 2.74 -29.88
CA ALA A 303 -19.45 3.06 -30.20
C ALA A 303 -19.60 4.57 -30.48
N LYS A 304 -20.64 4.97 -31.24
CA LYS A 304 -21.03 6.38 -31.31
C LYS A 304 -21.44 6.82 -29.89
N VAL A 305 -20.98 7.98 -29.44
CA VAL A 305 -21.35 8.52 -28.12
C VAL A 305 -22.88 8.65 -28.08
N THR A 306 -23.52 7.98 -27.11
CA THR A 306 -24.96 8.00 -26.91
C THR A 306 -25.35 8.98 -25.80
N THR A 307 -26.59 9.46 -25.85
CA THR A 307 -27.20 10.24 -24.78
C THR A 307 -27.41 9.39 -23.52
N VAL A 308 -27.72 10.06 -22.41
CA VAL A 308 -28.03 9.45 -21.11
C VAL A 308 -29.54 9.40 -20.95
N GLU A 309 -30.05 8.25 -20.54
CA GLU A 309 -31.46 7.99 -20.27
C GLU A 309 -31.87 8.57 -18.91
N ASP A 310 -33.12 9.05 -18.78
CA ASP A 310 -33.62 9.68 -17.55
C ASP A 310 -33.52 8.75 -16.32
N ALA A 311 -33.72 7.44 -16.51
CA ALA A 311 -33.59 6.44 -15.46
C ALA A 311 -32.16 6.36 -14.86
N VAL A 312 -31.12 6.71 -15.62
CA VAL A 312 -29.75 6.77 -15.10
C VAL A 312 -29.59 7.97 -14.17
N TYR A 313 -30.17 9.13 -14.51
CA TYR A 313 -30.17 10.28 -13.61
C TYR A 313 -30.96 10.01 -12.33
N ASP A 314 -32.10 9.33 -12.42
CA ASP A 314 -32.86 8.89 -11.24
C ASP A 314 -32.00 8.01 -10.33
N LEU A 315 -31.30 6.99 -10.88
CA LEU A 315 -30.40 6.13 -10.09
C LEU A 315 -29.26 6.90 -9.42
N LEU A 316 -28.67 7.89 -10.10
CA LEU A 316 -27.58 8.69 -9.54
C LEU A 316 -28.05 9.55 -8.35
N SER A 317 -29.26 10.12 -8.44
CA SER A 317 -29.85 10.92 -7.35
C SER A 317 -30.34 10.04 -6.20
N ASP A 318 -31.13 8.99 -6.48
CA ASP A 318 -31.75 8.12 -5.46
C ASP A 318 -30.71 7.38 -4.61
N ALA A 319 -29.61 6.95 -5.22
CA ALA A 319 -28.53 6.23 -4.53
C ALA A 319 -27.50 7.14 -3.84
N HIS A 320 -27.65 8.47 -3.94
CA HIS A 320 -26.68 9.46 -3.42
C HIS A 320 -25.25 9.17 -3.88
N VAL A 321 -25.07 8.71 -5.12
CA VAL A 321 -23.81 8.10 -5.62
C VAL A 321 -22.60 9.01 -5.40
N ILE A 322 -22.76 10.31 -5.68
CA ILE A 322 -21.66 11.28 -5.56
C ILE A 322 -21.22 11.39 -4.10
N ALA A 323 -22.17 11.44 -3.15
CA ALA A 323 -21.87 11.53 -1.73
C ALA A 323 -21.22 10.23 -1.21
N VAL A 324 -21.72 9.07 -1.66
CA VAL A 324 -21.16 7.76 -1.31
C VAL A 324 -19.66 7.71 -1.62
N PHE A 325 -19.25 8.12 -2.82
CA PHE A 325 -17.84 8.10 -3.21
C PHE A 325 -17.02 9.28 -2.68
N SER A 326 -17.65 10.44 -2.41
CA SER A 326 -16.92 11.60 -1.88
C SER A 326 -16.40 11.34 -0.48
N ASP A 327 -17.18 10.64 0.33
CA ASP A 327 -16.90 10.53 1.76
C ASP A 327 -15.90 9.39 2.07
N GLU A 328 -15.58 8.53 1.10
CA GLU A 328 -14.64 7.40 1.21
C GLU A 328 -13.15 7.81 1.30
N TYR A 329 -12.73 8.39 2.43
CA TYR A 329 -11.38 8.95 2.53
C TYR A 329 -10.25 7.90 2.47
N GLU A 330 -10.43 6.71 3.07
CA GLU A 330 -9.40 5.67 3.19
C GLU A 330 -9.16 4.87 1.90
N ASP A 331 -10.13 4.87 0.99
CA ASP A 331 -10.03 4.15 -0.30
C ASP A 331 -9.67 5.13 -1.42
N VAL A 332 -8.42 5.62 -1.39
CA VAL A 332 -7.92 6.60 -2.36
C VAL A 332 -8.03 6.07 -3.79
N ASP A 333 -7.75 4.77 -4.00
CA ASP A 333 -7.86 4.13 -5.31
C ASP A 333 -9.30 4.13 -5.82
N ALA A 334 -10.29 3.86 -4.95
CA ALA A 334 -11.69 3.93 -5.33
C ALA A 334 -12.11 5.36 -5.71
N ARG A 335 -11.70 6.38 -4.95
CA ARG A 335 -11.99 7.78 -5.27
C ARG A 335 -11.38 8.23 -6.60
N LEU A 336 -10.14 7.83 -6.89
CA LEU A 336 -9.49 8.15 -8.16
C LEU A 336 -10.16 7.44 -9.34
N GLN A 337 -10.57 6.18 -9.16
CA GLN A 337 -11.33 5.44 -10.18
C GLN A 337 -12.72 6.06 -10.42
N PHE A 338 -13.44 6.42 -9.35
CA PHE A 338 -14.70 7.16 -9.43
C PHE A 338 -14.52 8.44 -10.25
N LEU A 339 -13.56 9.29 -9.88
CA LEU A 339 -13.30 10.55 -10.57
C LEU A 339 -12.95 10.36 -12.04
N SER A 340 -12.19 9.30 -12.36
CA SER A 340 -11.87 8.95 -13.75
C SER A 340 -13.11 8.57 -14.56
N ILE A 341 -13.95 7.67 -14.03
CA ILE A 341 -15.20 7.23 -14.67
C ILE A 341 -16.14 8.44 -14.82
N PHE A 342 -16.30 9.22 -13.75
CA PHE A 342 -17.21 10.36 -13.70
C PHE A 342 -16.77 11.49 -14.64
N SER A 343 -15.47 11.85 -14.65
CA SER A 343 -14.92 12.86 -15.58
C SER A 343 -15.10 12.44 -17.04
N GLN A 344 -14.91 11.15 -17.35
CA GLN A 344 -15.16 10.64 -18.70
C GLN A 344 -16.64 10.73 -19.07
N PHE A 345 -17.55 10.36 -18.16
CA PHE A 345 -18.99 10.48 -18.36
C PHE A 345 -19.43 11.92 -18.65
N LEU A 346 -18.97 12.87 -17.82
CA LEU A 346 -19.26 14.30 -17.98
C LEU A 346 -18.83 14.81 -19.36
N GLY A 347 -17.62 14.48 -19.81
CA GLY A 347 -17.10 14.91 -21.11
C GLY A 347 -17.59 14.15 -22.33
N THR A 348 -18.46 13.14 -22.16
CA THR A 348 -18.96 12.31 -23.27
C THR A 348 -20.48 12.25 -23.27
N ARG A 349 -21.08 11.23 -22.66
CA ARG A 349 -22.53 10.98 -22.72
C ARG A 349 -23.34 12.12 -22.12
N HIS A 350 -22.91 12.66 -20.99
CA HIS A 350 -23.61 13.76 -20.33
C HIS A 350 -23.57 15.03 -21.18
N LEU A 351 -22.39 15.44 -21.66
CA LEU A 351 -22.24 16.61 -22.54
C LEU A 351 -23.08 16.49 -23.82
N GLU A 352 -23.16 15.32 -24.45
CA GLU A 352 -24.04 15.10 -25.60
C GLU A 352 -25.53 15.23 -25.25
N THR A 353 -25.92 14.81 -24.04
CA THR A 353 -27.30 14.95 -23.56
C THR A 353 -27.65 16.40 -23.25
N LEU A 354 -26.70 17.15 -22.68
CA LEU A 354 -26.86 18.56 -22.32
C LEU A 354 -27.03 19.46 -23.55
N LYS A 355 -26.49 19.07 -24.72
CA LYS A 355 -26.72 19.76 -26.00
C LYS A 355 -28.18 19.66 -26.49
N LEU A 356 -28.97 18.75 -25.94
CA LEU A 356 -30.39 18.62 -26.26
C LEU A 356 -31.18 19.58 -25.36
N GLU A 357 -31.63 20.71 -25.92
CA GLU A 357 -32.32 21.79 -25.19
C GLU A 357 -33.59 21.36 -24.43
N HIS A 358 -34.13 20.16 -24.68
CA HIS A 358 -35.39 19.67 -24.12
C HIS A 358 -35.25 18.57 -23.06
N ASN A 359 -34.05 18.14 -22.66
CA ASN A 359 -33.93 17.15 -21.57
C ASN A 359 -33.95 17.86 -20.20
N ARG A 360 -35.15 17.91 -19.59
CA ARG A 360 -35.38 18.52 -18.27
C ARG A 360 -34.60 17.82 -17.16
N LYS A 361 -34.60 16.48 -17.13
CA LYS A 361 -33.96 15.68 -16.07
C LYS A 361 -32.44 15.91 -16.02
N CYS A 362 -31.80 15.99 -17.17
CA CYS A 362 -30.37 16.32 -17.30
C CYS A 362 -30.02 17.67 -16.65
N HIS A 363 -30.85 18.69 -16.86
CA HIS A 363 -30.63 20.02 -16.29
C HIS A 363 -30.92 20.07 -14.78
N GLU A 364 -31.96 19.38 -14.31
CA GLU A 364 -32.27 19.22 -12.89
C GLU A 364 -31.11 18.55 -12.15
N TRP A 365 -30.61 17.43 -12.67
CA TRP A 365 -29.46 16.71 -12.09
C TRP A 365 -28.18 17.56 -12.10
N MET A 366 -27.95 18.35 -13.15
CA MET A 366 -26.80 19.29 -13.15
C MET A 366 -26.91 20.36 -12.08
N SER A 367 -28.12 20.85 -11.79
CA SER A 367 -28.35 21.76 -10.67
C SER A 367 -28.05 21.08 -9.34
N GLU A 368 -28.49 19.83 -9.15
CA GLU A 368 -28.19 19.01 -7.96
C GLU A 368 -26.67 18.82 -7.78
N LEU A 369 -25.95 18.52 -8.86
CA LEU A 369 -24.49 18.36 -8.84
C LEU A 369 -23.78 19.67 -8.43
N VAL A 370 -24.20 20.81 -8.97
CA VAL A 370 -23.63 22.12 -8.60
C VAL A 370 -23.92 22.47 -7.14
N GLN A 371 -25.13 22.18 -6.65
CA GLN A 371 -25.47 22.34 -5.24
C GLN A 371 -24.61 21.44 -4.35
N TRP A 372 -24.39 20.18 -4.74
CA TRP A 372 -23.52 19.27 -4.02
C TRP A 372 -22.07 19.79 -3.94
N VAL A 373 -21.52 20.33 -5.03
CA VAL A 373 -20.19 20.98 -5.03
C VAL A 373 -20.17 22.14 -4.04
N LYS A 374 -21.20 22.99 -4.06
CA LYS A 374 -21.31 24.12 -3.13
C LYS A 374 -21.34 23.65 -1.66
N PHE A 375 -22.13 22.64 -1.33
CA PHE A 375 -22.16 22.06 0.01
C PHE A 375 -20.82 21.46 0.43
N SER A 376 -20.12 20.79 -0.49
CA SER A 376 -18.81 20.16 -0.22
C SER A 376 -17.68 21.16 0.02
N LEU A 377 -17.85 22.42 -0.42
CA LEU A 377 -16.91 23.51 -0.20
C LEU A 377 -17.27 24.37 1.02
N MET A 378 -18.37 24.09 1.72
CA MET A 378 -18.75 24.87 2.91
C MET A 378 -17.75 24.66 4.06
N PRO A 379 -17.60 25.66 4.96
CA PRO A 379 -16.88 25.48 6.23
C PRO A 379 -17.45 24.27 6.99
N SER A 380 -16.62 23.52 7.72
CA SER A 380 -16.91 22.23 8.37
C SER A 380 -16.98 20.98 7.50
N SER A 381 -16.95 21.12 6.17
CA SER A 381 -16.87 19.95 5.27
C SER A 381 -15.65 19.10 5.61
N SER A 382 -15.80 17.79 5.49
CA SER A 382 -14.69 16.88 5.74
C SER A 382 -13.57 17.10 4.71
N TYR A 383 -12.36 16.65 5.04
CA TYR A 383 -11.25 16.63 4.09
C TYR A 383 -11.62 15.94 2.77
N SER A 384 -12.34 14.83 2.83
CA SER A 384 -12.75 14.05 1.65
C SER A 384 -13.77 14.81 0.78
N GLN A 385 -14.71 15.53 1.40
CA GLN A 385 -15.67 16.40 0.71
C GLN A 385 -14.97 17.58 0.02
N LEU A 386 -14.05 18.27 0.70
CA LEU A 386 -13.32 19.39 0.12
C LEU A 386 -12.51 18.95 -1.11
N THR A 387 -11.75 17.88 -0.98
CA THR A 387 -10.92 17.34 -2.08
C THR A 387 -11.78 16.86 -3.26
N MET A 388 -12.89 16.15 -2.99
CA MET A 388 -13.78 15.67 -4.05
C MET A 388 -14.58 16.80 -4.69
N GLY A 389 -15.04 17.78 -3.92
CA GLY A 389 -15.76 18.96 -4.40
C GLY A 389 -14.92 19.76 -5.41
N ILE A 390 -13.65 20.03 -5.08
CA ILE A 390 -12.69 20.68 -5.99
C ILE A 390 -12.44 19.81 -7.24
N SER A 391 -12.26 18.50 -7.06
CA SER A 391 -11.98 17.56 -8.16
C SER A 391 -13.13 17.44 -9.15
N VAL A 392 -14.36 17.33 -8.65
CA VAL A 392 -15.59 17.30 -9.44
C VAL A 392 -15.79 18.62 -10.17
N LEU A 393 -15.60 19.77 -9.48
CA LEU A 393 -15.68 21.08 -10.11
C LEU A 393 -14.66 21.24 -11.25
N ARG A 394 -13.42 20.76 -11.04
CA ARG A 394 -12.38 20.73 -12.09
C ARG A 394 -12.75 19.82 -13.25
N ALA A 395 -13.39 18.67 -12.98
CA ALA A 395 -13.88 17.76 -14.02
C ALA A 395 -14.99 18.42 -14.85
N ILE A 396 -15.94 19.10 -14.21
CA ILE A 396 -17.00 19.87 -14.88
C ILE A 396 -16.40 20.95 -15.79
N PHE A 397 -15.46 21.72 -15.27
CA PHE A 397 -14.76 22.78 -15.99
C PHE A 397 -14.01 22.26 -17.22
N SER A 398 -13.09 21.32 -17.01
CA SER A 398 -12.18 20.81 -18.04
C SER A 398 -12.88 20.03 -19.16
N ARG A 399 -14.06 19.47 -18.90
CA ARG A 399 -14.76 18.59 -19.84
C ARG A 399 -15.93 19.24 -20.56
N MET A 400 -16.61 20.22 -19.96
CA MET A 400 -17.89 20.72 -20.48
C MET A 400 -17.89 22.22 -20.82
N ASN A 401 -16.86 22.98 -20.44
CA ASN A 401 -16.81 24.44 -20.62
C ASN A 401 -18.06 25.16 -20.05
N TYR A 402 -18.58 24.68 -18.91
CA TYR A 402 -19.83 25.12 -18.28
C TYR A 402 -19.62 26.27 -17.26
N VAL A 403 -18.62 27.11 -17.51
CA VAL A 403 -18.08 28.06 -16.53
C VAL A 403 -19.08 29.14 -16.14
N ASP A 404 -19.68 29.78 -17.14
CA ASP A 404 -20.52 30.96 -16.94
C ASP A 404 -21.72 30.63 -16.04
N LYS A 405 -22.40 29.50 -16.29
CA LYS A 405 -23.57 29.06 -15.52
C LYS A 405 -23.24 28.67 -14.07
N ILE A 406 -22.04 28.14 -13.80
CA ILE A 406 -21.64 27.76 -12.43
C ILE A 406 -21.36 29.01 -11.60
N PHE A 407 -20.67 29.99 -12.19
CA PHE A 407 -20.24 31.20 -11.51
C PHE A 407 -21.22 32.38 -11.64
N GLU A 408 -22.41 32.16 -12.24
CA GLU A 408 -23.57 33.03 -12.06
C GLU A 408 -23.87 33.22 -10.57
N ASP A 409 -23.77 32.13 -9.78
CA ASP A 409 -23.75 32.19 -8.32
C ASP A 409 -22.32 32.49 -7.83
N LYS A 410 -22.10 33.74 -7.39
CA LYS A 410 -20.81 34.19 -6.84
C LYS A 410 -20.38 33.44 -5.58
N SER A 411 -21.27 32.71 -4.91
CA SER A 411 -20.94 32.02 -3.66
C SER A 411 -19.90 30.90 -3.85
N ILE A 412 -19.90 30.19 -4.99
CA ILE A 412 -18.88 29.17 -5.26
C ILE A 412 -17.49 29.80 -5.35
N PHE A 413 -17.37 30.96 -6.00
CA PHE A 413 -16.11 31.70 -6.05
C PHE A 413 -15.66 32.13 -4.65
N VAL A 414 -16.57 32.66 -3.84
CA VAL A 414 -16.27 33.02 -2.44
C VAL A 414 -15.80 31.82 -1.64
N LEU A 415 -16.46 30.66 -1.75
CA LEU A 415 -16.06 29.42 -1.08
C LEU A 415 -14.67 28.94 -1.54
N LEU A 416 -14.34 29.06 -2.83
CA LEU A 416 -12.99 28.74 -3.32
C LEU A 416 -11.92 29.68 -2.75
N ILE A 417 -12.18 31.00 -2.72
CA ILE A 417 -11.27 31.95 -2.08
C ILE A 417 -11.11 31.62 -0.60
N GLN A 418 -12.18 31.26 0.11
CA GLN A 418 -12.10 30.81 1.50
C GLN A 418 -11.28 29.51 1.64
N THR A 419 -11.44 28.58 0.71
CA THR A 419 -10.72 27.30 0.69
C THR A 419 -9.21 27.48 0.50
N LEU A 420 -8.75 28.57 -0.13
CA LEU A 420 -7.32 28.92 -0.19
C LEU A 420 -6.70 29.18 1.18
N TYR A 421 -7.50 29.42 2.21
CA TYR A 421 -7.03 29.68 3.57
C TYR A 421 -7.19 28.50 4.52
N ASN A 422 -7.69 27.37 4.02
CA ASN A 422 -7.95 26.16 4.80
C ASN A 422 -6.68 25.60 5.46
N ASP A 423 -6.80 24.89 6.57
CA ASP A 423 -5.63 24.31 7.28
C ASP A 423 -4.92 23.19 6.49
N TYR A 424 -5.63 22.46 5.61
CA TYR A 424 -5.04 21.37 4.80
C TYR A 424 -4.27 21.92 3.58
N GLU A 425 -2.95 21.66 3.53
CA GLU A 425 -2.05 22.18 2.48
C GLU A 425 -2.42 21.72 1.07
N ASN A 426 -2.70 20.43 0.88
CA ASN A 426 -3.09 19.88 -0.41
C ASN A 426 -4.44 20.43 -0.90
N VAL A 427 -5.39 20.70 -0.01
CA VAL A 427 -6.69 21.31 -0.35
C VAL A 427 -6.47 22.73 -0.88
N ARG A 428 -5.57 23.51 -0.26
CA ARG A 428 -5.21 24.85 -0.75
C ARG A 428 -4.55 24.80 -2.12
N GLU A 429 -3.61 23.88 -2.32
CA GLU A 429 -2.93 23.70 -3.61
C GLU A 429 -3.90 23.26 -4.72
N ASP A 430 -4.81 22.33 -4.43
CA ASP A 430 -5.85 21.91 -5.37
C ASP A 430 -6.83 23.05 -5.69
N CYS A 431 -7.22 23.84 -4.69
CA CYS A 431 -8.06 25.01 -4.89
C CYS A 431 -7.37 26.07 -5.75
N LYS A 432 -6.10 26.39 -5.46
CA LYS A 432 -5.27 27.29 -6.27
C LYS A 432 -5.19 26.84 -7.72
N GLY A 433 -4.91 25.56 -7.95
CA GLY A 433 -4.90 24.98 -9.30
C GLY A 433 -6.24 25.07 -10.02
N MET A 434 -7.36 24.89 -9.29
CA MET A 434 -8.71 25.08 -9.83
C MET A 434 -8.96 26.54 -10.23
N LEU A 435 -8.64 27.51 -9.36
CA LEU A 435 -8.82 28.94 -9.65
C LEU A 435 -7.96 29.39 -10.84
N LEU A 436 -6.70 28.95 -10.92
CA LEU A 436 -5.81 29.27 -12.04
C LEU A 436 -6.26 28.63 -13.37
N SER A 437 -7.09 27.60 -13.33
CA SER A 437 -7.66 27.01 -14.54
C SER A 437 -8.78 27.84 -15.16
N LEU A 438 -9.41 28.75 -14.38
CA LEU A 438 -10.52 29.59 -14.84
C LEU A 438 -10.06 30.65 -15.87
N PRO A 439 -10.92 31.06 -16.81
CA PRO A 439 -10.63 32.17 -17.71
C PRO A 439 -10.37 33.47 -16.93
N LYS A 440 -9.33 34.22 -17.33
CA LYS A 440 -8.98 35.50 -16.67
C LYS A 440 -10.15 36.51 -16.66
N SER A 441 -11.00 36.50 -17.69
CA SER A 441 -12.21 37.34 -17.76
C SER A 441 -13.22 37.02 -16.67
N THR A 442 -13.41 35.74 -16.35
CA THR A 442 -14.32 35.28 -15.30
C THR A 442 -13.83 35.75 -13.93
N ILE A 443 -12.53 35.58 -13.64
CA ILE A 443 -11.94 36.05 -12.38
C ILE A 443 -12.05 37.57 -12.27
N SER A 444 -11.74 38.32 -13.33
CA SER A 444 -11.83 39.80 -13.34
C SER A 444 -13.26 40.32 -13.09
N ASN A 445 -14.28 39.56 -13.50
CA ASN A 445 -15.69 39.91 -13.24
C ASN A 445 -16.13 39.60 -11.79
N LEU A 446 -15.53 38.56 -11.18
CA LEU A 446 -15.88 38.10 -9.83
C LEU A 446 -15.06 38.81 -8.74
N MET A 447 -13.79 39.09 -9.01
CA MET A 447 -12.84 39.77 -8.13
C MET A 447 -12.72 41.25 -8.51
N THR A 448 -13.53 42.09 -7.87
CA THR A 448 -13.46 43.55 -8.06
C THR A 448 -12.21 44.14 -7.38
N ASN A 449 -11.71 45.28 -7.87
CA ASN A 449 -10.51 45.93 -7.31
C ASN A 449 -10.64 46.23 -5.80
N ASP A 450 -11.83 46.65 -5.35
CA ASP A 450 -12.07 46.94 -3.93
C ASP A 450 -11.97 45.66 -3.07
N LEU A 451 -12.53 44.54 -3.58
CA LEU A 451 -12.47 43.24 -2.91
C LEU A 451 -11.03 42.71 -2.87
N GLU A 452 -10.29 42.84 -3.98
CA GLU A 452 -8.88 42.46 -4.02
C GLU A 452 -8.05 43.22 -2.97
N SER A 453 -8.20 44.55 -2.90
CA SER A 453 -7.47 45.37 -1.94
C SER A 453 -7.78 44.98 -0.49
N GLU A 454 -9.06 44.73 -0.18
CA GLU A 454 -9.51 44.30 1.15
C GLU A 454 -8.89 42.95 1.54
N LEU A 455 -8.89 41.97 0.63
CA LEU A 455 -8.31 40.65 0.86
C LEU A 455 -6.79 40.71 1.06
N ILE A 456 -6.08 41.56 0.30
CA ILE A 456 -4.64 41.76 0.47
C ILE A 456 -4.35 42.39 1.83
N ASP A 457 -5.11 43.41 2.25
CA ASP A 457 -4.92 44.06 3.55
C ASP A 457 -5.12 43.09 4.72
N GLN A 458 -6.16 42.27 4.66
CA GLN A 458 -6.44 41.23 5.65
C GLN A 458 -5.39 40.12 5.66
N SER A 459 -4.88 39.74 4.48
CA SER A 459 -3.80 38.77 4.32
C SER A 459 -2.53 39.23 5.03
N MET A 460 -2.15 40.50 4.84
CA MET A 460 -0.94 41.07 5.44
C MET A 460 -1.01 41.06 6.97
N GLN A 461 -2.17 41.34 7.56
CA GLN A 461 -2.37 41.23 9.01
C GLN A 461 -2.26 39.79 9.54
N THR A 462 -2.47 38.79 8.69
CA THR A 462 -2.53 37.37 9.07
C THR A 462 -1.18 36.68 8.97
N LEU A 463 -0.20 37.24 8.24
CA LEU A 463 1.14 36.66 8.05
C LEU A 463 1.90 36.40 9.37
N SER A 464 1.62 37.22 10.40
CA SER A 464 2.20 37.07 11.74
C SER A 464 1.46 36.09 12.65
N SER A 465 0.36 35.49 12.18
CA SER A 465 -0.42 34.56 12.99
C SER A 465 0.34 33.26 13.25
N LEU A 466 0.26 32.79 14.48
CA LEU A 466 0.78 31.49 14.89
C LEU A 466 -0.31 30.43 15.01
N GLU A 467 -1.57 30.79 14.75
CA GLU A 467 -2.70 29.89 14.95
C GLU A 467 -2.87 28.97 13.73
N GLY A 468 -2.92 27.65 13.95
CA GLY A 468 -3.06 26.66 12.88
C GLY A 468 -2.01 26.82 11.78
N ARG A 469 -2.46 26.81 10.51
CA ARG A 469 -1.61 27.08 9.33
C ARG A 469 -1.98 28.37 8.59
N LYS A 470 -2.55 29.36 9.28
CA LYS A 470 -3.08 30.59 8.67
C LYS A 470 -2.05 31.44 7.93
N SER A 471 -0.86 31.59 8.49
CA SER A 471 0.26 32.30 7.84
C SER A 471 0.70 31.61 6.55
N GLU A 472 0.70 30.27 6.52
CA GLU A 472 1.03 29.45 5.36
C GLU A 472 -0.08 29.53 4.30
N SER A 473 -1.34 29.66 4.74
CA SER A 473 -2.49 29.74 3.85
C SER A 473 -2.59 31.07 3.09
N VAL A 474 -2.13 32.17 3.69
CA VAL A 474 -1.93 33.46 2.99
C VAL A 474 -0.98 33.31 1.79
N VAL A 475 0.04 32.46 1.89
CA VAL A 475 1.02 32.25 0.81
C VAL A 475 0.35 31.73 -0.45
N ASN A 476 -0.60 30.79 -0.32
CA ASN A 476 -1.37 30.24 -1.43
C ASN A 476 -2.21 31.32 -2.13
N PHE A 477 -2.83 32.23 -1.37
CA PHE A 477 -3.58 33.34 -1.92
C PHE A 477 -2.67 34.33 -2.67
N ILE A 478 -1.56 34.75 -2.07
CA ILE A 478 -0.64 35.70 -2.72
C ILE A 478 0.02 35.08 -3.97
N ASP A 479 0.36 33.79 -3.93
CA ASP A 479 0.87 33.05 -5.09
C ASP A 479 -0.18 32.98 -6.23
N PHE A 480 -1.44 32.70 -5.88
CA PHE A 480 -2.55 32.78 -6.84
C PHE A 480 -2.64 34.18 -7.49
N MET A 481 -2.62 35.25 -6.69
CA MET A 481 -2.73 36.62 -7.19
C MET A 481 -1.54 37.02 -8.07
N SER A 482 -0.32 36.65 -7.69
CA SER A 482 0.90 36.83 -8.50
C SER A 482 0.77 36.17 -9.88
N GLN A 483 0.29 34.92 -9.92
CA GLN A 483 0.11 34.16 -11.15
C GLN A 483 -1.09 34.66 -11.99
N PHE A 484 -2.11 35.24 -11.36
CA PHE A 484 -3.24 35.87 -12.04
C PHE A 484 -2.81 37.16 -12.76
N HIS A 485 -2.18 38.09 -12.02
CA HIS A 485 -1.73 39.38 -12.53
C HIS A 485 -0.58 39.26 -13.53
N GLN A 486 0.38 38.36 -13.28
CA GLN A 486 1.60 38.21 -14.09
C GLN A 486 2.37 39.53 -14.26
N SER A 487 2.34 40.37 -13.22
CA SER A 487 2.93 41.71 -13.21
C SER A 487 4.11 41.78 -12.23
N ALA A 488 5.29 42.12 -12.75
CA ALA A 488 6.48 42.34 -11.92
C ALA A 488 6.29 43.53 -10.96
N GLU A 489 5.56 44.56 -11.38
CA GLU A 489 5.26 45.74 -10.55
C GLU A 489 4.33 45.39 -9.37
N TRP A 490 3.33 44.54 -9.61
CA TRP A 490 2.46 44.04 -8.53
C TRP A 490 3.29 43.21 -7.53
N ASN A 491 4.13 42.29 -8.02
CA ASN A 491 5.01 41.48 -7.16
C ASN A 491 5.96 42.36 -6.33
N GLN A 492 6.60 43.37 -6.94
CA GLN A 492 7.49 44.30 -6.23
C GLN A 492 6.74 45.12 -5.17
N THR A 493 5.51 45.54 -5.44
CA THR A 493 4.67 46.28 -4.49
C THR A 493 4.36 45.44 -3.26
N ILE A 494 3.95 44.18 -3.45
CA ILE A 494 3.68 43.25 -2.36
C ILE A 494 4.96 42.91 -1.60
N MET A 495 6.07 42.61 -2.28
CA MET A 495 7.36 42.34 -1.64
C MET A 495 7.81 43.50 -0.75
N SER A 496 7.70 44.75 -1.24
CA SER A 496 8.06 45.94 -0.46
C SER A 496 7.25 46.08 0.82
N ARG A 497 5.95 45.76 0.76
CA ARG A 497 5.07 45.75 1.92
C ARG A 497 5.44 44.66 2.93
N VAL A 498 5.75 43.46 2.45
CA VAL A 498 6.17 42.32 3.29
C VAL A 498 7.52 42.59 3.97
N ILE A 499 8.50 43.15 3.25
CA ILE A 499 9.81 43.51 3.79
C ILE A 499 9.66 44.54 4.92
N LYS A 500 8.83 45.57 4.72
CA LYS A 500 8.54 46.57 5.75
C LYS A 500 7.90 45.95 7.00
N ASP A 501 7.01 44.98 6.82
CA ASP A 501 6.32 44.33 7.94
C ASP A 501 7.25 43.42 8.76
N ILE A 502 8.26 42.80 8.13
CA ILE A 502 9.31 42.02 8.82
C ILE A 502 10.06 42.89 9.85
N GLU A 503 10.27 44.18 9.57
CA GLU A 503 10.96 45.10 10.48
C GLU A 503 10.13 45.41 11.75
N SER A 504 8.80 45.32 11.67
CA SER A 504 7.88 45.70 12.75
C SER A 504 7.22 44.52 13.47
N THR A 505 7.42 43.29 13.01
CA THR A 505 6.73 42.10 13.53
C THR A 505 7.69 41.06 14.11
N ARG A 506 7.23 40.34 15.14
CA ARG A 506 8.03 39.28 15.79
C ARG A 506 7.97 37.95 15.04
N PHE A 507 6.82 37.64 14.43
CA PHE A 507 6.54 36.33 13.84
C PHE A 507 6.56 36.42 12.32
N ILE A 508 7.71 36.09 11.73
CA ILE A 508 8.02 36.41 10.32
C ILE A 508 8.05 35.20 9.35
N HIS A 509 7.64 34.01 9.80
CA HIS A 509 7.78 32.79 8.99
C HIS A 509 6.91 32.81 7.72
N GLY A 510 5.68 33.34 7.80
CA GLY A 510 4.79 33.51 6.63
C GLY A 510 5.34 34.51 5.62
N HIS A 511 5.99 35.58 6.10
CA HIS A 511 6.62 36.60 5.26
C HIS A 511 7.70 36.01 4.36
N PHE A 512 8.58 35.17 4.91
CA PHE A 512 9.61 34.49 4.11
C PHE A 512 9.01 33.56 3.04
N MET A 513 7.89 32.89 3.35
CA MET A 513 7.19 32.04 2.38
C MET A 513 6.56 32.87 1.24
N VAL A 514 5.95 34.02 1.56
CA VAL A 514 5.45 34.96 0.54
C VAL A 514 6.59 35.48 -0.33
N LEU A 515 7.70 35.94 0.28
CA LEU A 515 8.87 36.40 -0.49
C LEU A 515 9.37 35.28 -1.41
N SER A 516 9.44 34.05 -0.92
CA SER A 516 9.84 32.87 -1.70
C SER A 516 8.90 32.59 -2.88
N ALA A 517 7.59 32.84 -2.74
CA ALA A 517 6.61 32.64 -3.80
C ALA A 517 6.68 33.74 -4.88
N LEU A 518 7.14 34.94 -4.53
CA LEU A 518 7.22 36.09 -5.43
C LEU A 518 8.57 36.25 -6.14
N VAL A 519 9.60 35.46 -5.79
CA VAL A 519 10.92 35.52 -6.43
C VAL A 519 10.79 35.28 -7.94
N SER A 520 11.39 36.17 -8.72
CA SER A 520 11.48 36.10 -10.19
C SER A 520 12.86 36.57 -10.67
N ALA A 521 13.12 36.49 -11.98
CA ALA A 521 14.41 36.84 -12.55
C ALA A 521 14.81 38.33 -12.40
N SER A 522 13.85 39.21 -12.08
CA SER A 522 14.07 40.66 -11.93
C SER A 522 14.23 41.12 -10.48
N VAL A 523 14.40 40.19 -9.53
CA VAL A 523 14.56 40.50 -8.10
C VAL A 523 16.00 40.90 -7.77
N GLU A 524 16.17 41.87 -6.89
CA GLU A 524 17.45 42.19 -6.26
C GLU A 524 17.79 41.16 -5.19
N VAL A 525 18.84 40.36 -5.41
CA VAL A 525 19.22 39.25 -4.54
C VAL A 525 19.80 39.74 -3.20
N GLY A 526 20.66 40.76 -3.23
CA GLY A 526 21.38 41.27 -2.05
C GLY A 526 20.49 41.58 -0.83
N PRO A 527 19.45 42.43 -0.95
CA PRO A 527 18.55 42.75 0.17
C PRO A 527 17.85 41.53 0.76
N LEU A 528 17.44 40.58 -0.09
CA LEU A 528 16.75 39.36 0.37
C LEU A 528 17.72 38.39 1.04
N MET A 529 18.96 38.28 0.53
CA MET A 529 20.02 37.49 1.16
C MET A 529 20.36 38.02 2.56
N LEU A 530 20.37 39.33 2.75
CA LEU A 530 20.55 39.96 4.05
C LEU A 530 19.45 39.56 5.04
N LEU A 531 18.18 39.50 4.59
CA LEU A 531 17.08 39.02 5.44
C LEU A 531 17.28 37.55 5.87
N VAL A 532 17.73 36.69 4.96
CA VAL A 532 18.04 35.28 5.27
C VAL A 532 19.14 35.18 6.32
N HIS A 533 20.21 35.97 6.19
CA HIS A 533 21.29 36.02 7.18
C HIS A 533 20.79 36.51 8.54
N ASN A 534 20.04 37.62 8.58
CA ASN A 534 19.48 38.17 9.81
C ASN A 534 18.56 37.16 10.53
N ALA A 535 17.75 36.41 9.77
CA ALA A 535 16.91 35.36 10.33
C ALA A 535 17.72 34.22 10.95
N TRP A 536 18.82 33.81 10.30
CA TRP A 536 19.72 32.81 10.87
C TRP A 536 20.44 33.33 12.13
N ASP A 537 20.89 34.57 12.14
CA ASP A 537 21.57 35.14 13.30
C ASP A 537 20.62 35.29 14.50
N ALA A 538 19.33 35.54 14.25
CA ALA A 538 18.30 35.61 15.28
C ALA A 538 17.82 34.24 15.81
N HIS A 539 17.73 33.22 14.95
CA HIS A 539 17.06 31.94 15.27
C HIS A 539 17.97 30.71 15.25
N GLY A 540 19.13 30.78 14.60
CA GLY A 540 20.03 29.65 14.36
C GLY A 540 20.57 29.03 15.66
N SER A 541 20.82 29.83 16.70
CA SER A 541 21.31 29.33 17.99
C SER A 541 20.31 28.39 18.66
N GLU A 542 19.00 28.61 18.48
CA GLU A 542 17.93 27.85 19.13
C GLU A 542 17.87 26.41 18.59
N ILE A 543 17.93 26.26 17.26
CA ILE A 543 17.85 24.96 16.56
C ILE A 543 19.17 24.17 16.57
N CYS A 544 20.25 24.77 17.09
CA CYS A 544 21.57 24.15 17.27
C CYS A 544 21.78 23.58 18.69
N LYS A 545 20.86 23.80 19.64
CA LYS A 545 20.94 23.28 21.02
C LYS A 545 20.91 21.74 21.06
N ASN A 546 21.59 21.13 22.04
CA ASN A 546 21.58 19.68 22.26
C ASN A 546 20.20 19.24 22.75
N VAL A 547 19.62 18.23 22.11
CA VAL A 547 18.55 17.41 22.68
C VAL A 547 19.26 16.20 23.26
N ASP A 548 19.16 15.97 24.57
CA ASP A 548 19.94 14.93 25.26
C ASP A 548 19.59 13.52 24.76
N GLU A 549 20.57 12.60 24.80
CA GLU A 549 20.43 11.17 24.48
C GLU A 549 19.42 10.42 25.37
N HIS A 550 18.84 11.10 26.36
CA HIS A 550 17.81 10.58 27.27
C HIS A 550 16.40 11.11 26.99
N GLY A 551 16.21 11.86 25.90
CA GLY A 551 14.87 12.19 25.42
C GLY A 551 14.01 12.91 26.46
N GLU A 552 14.55 13.94 27.12
CA GLU A 552 13.64 14.97 27.63
C GLU A 552 12.89 15.51 26.42
N SER A 553 11.58 15.26 26.40
CA SER A 553 10.72 15.70 25.32
C SER A 553 10.86 17.21 25.21
N ILE A 554 11.33 17.69 24.05
CA ILE A 554 11.16 19.10 23.69
C ILE A 554 9.69 19.38 23.93
N ASN A 555 9.40 20.32 24.82
CA ASN A 555 8.04 20.75 25.03
C ASN A 555 7.56 21.31 23.68
N ILE A 556 6.72 20.56 22.97
CA ILE A 556 6.16 20.95 21.68
C ILE A 556 5.38 22.28 21.81
N ASN A 557 5.09 22.73 23.03
CA ASN A 557 4.48 24.02 23.32
C ASN A 557 5.49 25.18 23.47
N ASP A 558 6.81 24.95 23.32
CA ASP A 558 7.78 26.05 23.26
C ASP A 558 7.65 26.81 21.94
N VAL A 559 6.88 27.90 22.02
CA VAL A 559 6.62 28.82 20.92
C VAL A 559 7.91 29.35 20.29
N THR A 560 8.97 29.55 21.08
CA THR A 560 10.24 30.12 20.59
C THR A 560 11.02 29.11 19.78
N TYR A 561 11.12 27.87 20.25
CA TYR A 561 11.75 26.78 19.50
C TYR A 561 10.97 26.50 18.21
N ASN A 562 9.64 26.41 18.29
CA ASN A 562 8.78 26.18 17.13
C ASN A 562 8.88 27.25 16.05
N HIS A 563 8.81 28.51 16.48
CA HIS A 563 8.96 29.64 15.59
C HIS A 563 10.35 29.65 14.93
N SER A 564 11.41 29.39 15.70
CA SER A 564 12.79 29.44 15.20
C SER A 564 13.06 28.41 14.09
N TRP A 565 12.56 27.18 14.23
CA TRP A 565 12.73 26.18 13.17
C TRP A 565 11.88 26.47 11.94
N LYS A 566 10.64 26.98 12.11
CA LYS A 566 9.78 27.40 10.99
C LYS A 566 10.39 28.56 10.20
N VAL A 567 10.85 29.62 10.89
CA VAL A 567 11.51 30.76 10.23
C VAL A 567 12.76 30.30 9.48
N THR A 568 13.60 29.47 10.10
CA THR A 568 14.82 28.98 9.45
C THR A 568 14.50 28.17 8.19
N LYS A 569 13.49 27.29 8.26
CA LYS A 569 12.99 26.53 7.11
C LYS A 569 12.49 27.46 6.00
N SER A 570 11.62 28.42 6.32
CA SER A 570 11.05 29.36 5.36
C SER A 570 12.10 30.28 4.74
N ALA A 571 13.06 30.79 5.52
CA ALA A 571 14.16 31.61 5.05
C ALA A 571 15.09 30.82 4.10
N ASN A 572 15.35 29.54 4.39
CA ASN A 572 16.04 28.68 3.43
C ASN A 572 15.21 28.42 2.17
N GLY A 573 13.88 28.33 2.27
CA GLY A 573 13.00 28.25 1.10
C GLY A 573 13.20 29.44 0.15
N LEU A 574 13.28 30.66 0.71
CA LEU A 574 13.63 31.86 -0.05
C LEU A 574 15.03 31.75 -0.67
N LEU A 575 16.04 31.35 0.12
CA LEU A 575 17.41 31.16 -0.37
C LEU A 575 17.48 30.21 -1.57
N ASP A 576 16.81 29.06 -1.47
CA ASP A 576 16.75 28.04 -2.52
C ASP A 576 16.21 28.58 -3.85
N LYS A 577 15.23 29.50 -3.78
CA LYS A 577 14.66 30.19 -4.95
C LYS A 577 15.56 31.30 -5.50
N LEU A 578 16.44 31.88 -4.70
CA LEU A 578 17.38 32.92 -5.13
C LEU A 578 18.62 32.35 -5.84
N ILE A 579 19.06 31.14 -5.48
CA ILE A 579 20.26 30.47 -6.04
C ILE A 579 20.41 30.59 -7.57
N PRO A 580 19.36 30.38 -8.40
CA PRO A 580 19.47 30.50 -9.85
C PRO A 580 19.82 31.91 -10.36
N PHE A 581 19.52 32.95 -9.58
CA PHE A 581 19.66 34.36 -9.96
C PHE A 581 20.89 35.05 -9.36
N MET A 582 21.65 34.36 -8.50
CA MET A 582 22.86 34.88 -7.85
C MET A 582 24.00 35.10 -8.85
N THR A 583 24.82 36.11 -8.60
CA THR A 583 26.16 36.25 -9.20
C THR A 583 27.11 35.15 -8.67
N ASP A 584 28.31 35.04 -9.24
CA ASP A 584 29.27 34.01 -8.81
C ASP A 584 29.72 34.21 -7.36
N GLU A 585 29.92 35.45 -6.92
CA GLU A 585 30.32 35.80 -5.56
C GLU A 585 29.20 35.52 -4.54
N GLU A 586 27.96 35.90 -4.88
CA GLU A 586 26.79 35.60 -4.05
C GLU A 586 26.55 34.10 -3.93
N LEU A 587 26.74 33.34 -5.01
CA LEU A 587 26.56 31.89 -5.02
C LEU A 587 27.59 31.18 -4.13
N LEU A 588 28.86 31.60 -4.17
CA LEU A 588 29.88 31.10 -3.26
C LEU A 588 29.55 31.41 -1.81
N THR A 589 29.17 32.66 -1.53
CA THR A 589 28.76 33.10 -0.18
C THR A 589 27.57 32.29 0.33
N ALA A 590 26.57 32.04 -0.52
CA ALA A 590 25.43 31.21 -0.18
C ALA A 590 25.81 29.75 0.07
N ALA A 591 26.71 29.17 -0.74
CA ALA A 591 27.19 27.80 -0.57
C ALA A 591 27.94 27.61 0.76
N GLU A 592 28.84 28.54 1.10
CA GLU A 592 29.56 28.54 2.38
C GLU A 592 28.62 28.74 3.58
N PHE A 593 27.62 29.61 3.42
CA PHE A 593 26.59 29.83 4.42
C PHE A 593 25.77 28.57 4.69
N ILE A 594 25.28 27.90 3.65
CA ILE A 594 24.52 26.65 3.75
C ILE A 594 25.38 25.55 4.38
N GLU A 595 26.66 25.46 4.02
CA GLU A 595 27.59 24.52 4.61
C GLU A 595 27.75 24.74 6.12
N ARG A 596 27.88 26.00 6.55
CA ARG A 596 27.90 26.38 7.97
C ARG A 596 26.60 25.99 8.67
N GLN A 597 25.45 26.11 8.02
CA GLN A 597 24.17 25.69 8.59
C GLN A 597 24.13 24.16 8.79
N ILE A 598 24.39 23.38 7.74
CA ILE A 598 24.38 21.90 7.78
C ILE A 598 25.34 21.36 8.84
N GLY A 599 26.50 22.00 9.03
CA GLY A 599 27.48 21.59 10.03
C GLY A 599 27.08 21.85 11.49
N ASN A 600 26.05 22.67 11.77
CA ASN A 600 25.66 23.06 13.13
C ASN A 600 24.23 22.66 13.53
N ILE A 601 23.32 22.46 12.57
CA ILE A 601 21.91 22.16 12.83
C ILE A 601 21.73 20.77 13.43
N LYS A 602 20.85 20.67 14.44
CA LYS A 602 20.44 19.38 15.03
C LYS A 602 18.96 19.07 14.82
N HIS A 603 18.13 20.08 14.59
CA HIS A 603 16.72 19.87 14.26
C HIS A 603 16.58 19.15 12.90
N ARG A 604 16.18 17.87 12.93
CA ARG A 604 16.05 17.02 11.73
C ARG A 604 15.23 17.67 10.60
N GLY A 605 14.06 18.24 10.93
CA GLY A 605 13.21 18.91 9.94
C GLY A 605 13.85 20.11 9.22
N VAL A 606 14.62 20.94 9.93
CA VAL A 606 15.34 22.08 9.33
C VAL A 606 16.50 21.56 8.49
N PHE A 607 17.25 20.59 9.01
CA PHE A 607 18.34 19.94 8.30
C PHE A 607 17.88 19.39 6.94
N THR A 608 16.79 18.61 6.92
CA THR A 608 16.23 18.04 5.69
C THR A 608 15.72 19.10 4.71
N SER A 609 15.38 20.30 5.18
CA SER A 609 14.92 21.40 4.32
C SER A 609 16.08 22.17 3.67
N ILE A 610 17.22 22.28 4.35
CA ILE A 610 18.40 23.03 3.88
C ILE A 610 19.27 22.19 2.94
N TYR A 611 19.34 20.88 3.17
CA TYR A 611 20.19 19.98 2.39
C TYR A 611 19.98 20.08 0.85
N PRO A 612 18.74 20.11 0.31
CA PRO A 612 18.53 20.28 -1.13
C PRO A 612 19.09 21.59 -1.70
N SER A 613 19.07 22.68 -0.93
CA SER A 613 19.64 23.98 -1.33
C SER A 613 21.15 23.87 -1.58
N TYR A 614 21.86 23.07 -0.77
CA TYR A 614 23.28 22.81 -0.95
C TYR A 614 23.57 22.09 -2.27
N VAL A 615 22.81 21.03 -2.55
CA VAL A 615 22.92 20.27 -3.82
C VAL A 615 22.68 21.19 -5.01
N ARG A 616 21.67 22.07 -4.93
CA ARG A 616 21.38 23.06 -5.97
C ARG A 616 22.51 24.07 -6.13
N ALA A 617 23.08 24.59 -5.05
CA ALA A 617 24.20 25.53 -5.10
C ALA A 617 25.44 24.89 -5.77
N MET A 618 25.80 23.66 -5.39
CA MET A 618 26.89 22.90 -6.01
C MET A 618 26.62 22.65 -7.50
N SER A 619 25.38 22.28 -7.84
CA SER A 619 24.97 22.06 -9.23
C SER A 619 25.06 23.33 -10.07
N GLN A 620 24.76 24.50 -9.49
CA GLN A 620 24.92 25.79 -10.18
C GLN A 620 26.39 26.16 -10.35
N CYS A 621 27.25 25.91 -9.35
CA CYS A 621 28.69 26.11 -9.48
C CYS A 621 29.26 25.30 -10.67
N LEU A 622 28.84 24.05 -10.84
CA LEU A 622 29.28 23.19 -11.94
C LEU A 622 28.85 23.67 -13.32
N LYS A 623 27.72 24.36 -13.42
CA LYS A 623 27.23 24.93 -14.68
C LYS A 623 27.98 26.19 -15.10
N ARG A 624 28.73 26.83 -14.19
CA ARG A 624 29.43 28.09 -14.44
C ARG A 624 30.91 27.83 -14.64
N GLY A 625 31.44 28.25 -15.80
CA GLY A 625 32.83 27.98 -16.17
C GLY A 625 33.87 28.52 -15.18
N SER A 626 33.55 29.62 -14.49
CA SER A 626 34.36 30.26 -13.43
C SER A 626 34.39 29.47 -12.12
N LEU A 627 33.35 28.71 -11.80
CA LEU A 627 33.17 28.03 -10.51
C LEU A 627 33.17 26.49 -10.60
N LYS A 628 33.35 25.93 -11.80
CA LYS A 628 33.25 24.49 -12.06
C LYS A 628 34.14 23.62 -11.16
N ASP A 629 35.29 24.14 -10.72
CA ASP A 629 36.28 23.40 -9.92
C ASP A 629 36.00 23.52 -8.41
N TYR A 630 35.15 24.46 -7.98
CA TYR A 630 34.86 24.72 -6.57
C TYR A 630 34.27 23.51 -5.83
N PRO A 631 33.26 22.78 -6.38
CA PRO A 631 32.72 21.60 -5.69
C PRO A 631 33.76 20.49 -5.47
N LEU A 632 34.66 20.26 -6.43
CA LEU A 632 35.73 19.26 -6.29
C LEU A 632 36.74 19.68 -5.22
N GLN A 633 37.14 20.96 -5.21
CA GLN A 633 38.01 21.50 -4.16
C GLN A 633 37.38 21.35 -2.77
N ARG A 634 36.07 21.60 -2.67
CA ARG A 634 35.33 21.43 -1.41
C ARG A 634 35.23 19.97 -0.99
N LEU A 635 34.98 19.05 -1.92
CA LEU A 635 34.96 17.61 -1.66
C LEU A 635 36.30 17.14 -1.07
N GLN A 636 37.42 17.57 -1.66
CA GLN A 636 38.76 17.25 -1.16
C GLN A 636 39.01 17.83 0.24
N ALA A 637 38.59 19.07 0.48
CA ALA A 637 38.72 19.69 1.81
C ALA A 637 37.90 18.94 2.89
N LEU A 638 36.69 18.48 2.56
CA LEU A 638 35.85 17.69 3.47
C LEU A 638 36.46 16.33 3.80
N LEU A 639 37.05 15.64 2.81
CA LEU A 639 37.76 14.38 3.03
C LEU A 639 39.00 14.56 3.94
N ILE A 640 39.74 15.66 3.80
CA ILE A 640 40.87 15.99 4.68
C ILE A 640 40.39 16.29 6.11
N MET A 641 39.28 17.01 6.26
CA MET A 641 38.69 17.25 7.58
C MET A 641 38.27 15.94 8.27
N ASP A 642 37.73 14.98 7.52
CA ASP A 642 37.40 13.64 8.02
C ASP A 642 38.65 12.86 8.49
N CYS A 643 39.83 13.19 7.93
CA CYS A 643 41.11 12.59 8.31
C CYS A 643 41.77 13.19 9.57
N GLN A 644 41.51 14.47 9.90
CA GLN A 644 42.42 15.26 10.77
C GLN A 644 41.85 15.74 12.11
N GLN A 645 40.55 15.62 12.40
CA GLN A 645 39.97 16.28 13.58
C GLN A 645 39.28 15.35 14.60
N GLY A 646 39.76 15.41 15.84
CA GLY A 646 38.99 15.11 17.04
C GLY A 646 38.05 16.29 17.39
N ILE A 647 36.95 16.45 16.65
CA ILE A 647 35.88 17.41 17.03
C ILE A 647 34.54 16.68 16.97
N SER A 648 34.05 16.26 18.12
CA SER A 648 32.85 15.42 18.31
C SER A 648 31.51 16.09 18.03
N ARG A 649 31.46 17.28 17.40
CA ARG A 649 30.22 18.08 17.27
C ARG A 649 29.85 18.58 15.87
N ARG A 650 30.77 18.56 14.88
CA ARG A 650 30.50 18.98 13.48
C ARG A 650 30.39 17.82 12.48
N SER A 651 30.75 16.61 12.91
CA SER A 651 30.87 15.41 12.07
C SER A 651 29.54 14.86 11.55
N GLY A 652 28.40 15.21 12.17
CA GLY A 652 27.08 14.73 11.72
C GLY A 652 26.66 15.27 10.34
N GLY A 653 27.11 16.47 9.96
CA GLY A 653 26.75 17.12 8.69
C GLY A 653 27.67 16.78 7.51
N VAL A 654 28.92 16.38 7.78
CA VAL A 654 29.94 16.11 6.73
C VAL A 654 29.51 15.01 5.75
N PRO A 655 28.96 13.86 6.18
CA PRO A 655 28.46 12.85 5.25
C PRO A 655 27.45 13.39 4.24
N TYR A 656 26.56 14.29 4.69
CA TYR A 656 25.57 14.92 3.84
C TYR A 656 26.22 15.90 2.87
N LEU A 657 27.16 16.72 3.30
CA LEU A 657 27.90 17.64 2.41
C LEU A 657 28.61 16.85 1.28
N ILE A 658 29.31 15.77 1.64
CA ILE A 658 29.95 14.87 0.66
C ILE A 658 28.90 14.30 -0.29
N SER A 659 27.80 13.73 0.24
CA SER A 659 26.72 13.18 -0.59
C SER A 659 26.12 14.23 -1.52
N GLY A 660 25.92 15.46 -1.04
CA GLY A 660 25.34 16.55 -1.82
C GLY A 660 26.23 17.02 -2.98
N ILE A 661 27.54 17.05 -2.79
CA ILE A 661 28.49 17.32 -3.88
C ILE A 661 28.49 16.17 -4.90
N LEU A 662 28.48 14.92 -4.43
CA LEU A 662 28.43 13.73 -5.30
C LEU A 662 27.13 13.67 -6.12
N GLN A 663 25.99 14.01 -5.52
CA GLN A 663 24.70 14.14 -6.20
C GLN A 663 24.74 15.21 -7.29
N ALA A 664 25.33 16.38 -6.99
CA ALA A 664 25.42 17.48 -7.93
C ALA A 664 26.38 17.18 -9.11
N GLY A 665 27.53 16.56 -8.82
CA GLY A 665 28.54 16.22 -9.81
C GLY A 665 28.17 15.02 -10.68
N ASN A 666 27.68 13.96 -10.04
CA ASN A 666 27.32 12.70 -10.68
C ASN A 666 28.43 12.10 -11.58
N GLN A 667 29.70 12.30 -11.19
CA GLN A 667 30.90 11.85 -11.93
C GLN A 667 31.52 10.63 -11.24
N LYS A 668 31.78 9.56 -12.00
CA LYS A 668 32.31 8.30 -11.47
C LYS A 668 33.65 8.51 -10.73
N GLU A 669 34.51 9.35 -11.29
CA GLU A 669 35.85 9.65 -10.78
C GLU A 669 35.81 10.25 -9.37
N TRP A 670 34.74 10.97 -9.01
CA TRP A 670 34.58 11.55 -7.68
C TRP A 670 34.15 10.51 -6.66
N PHE A 671 33.33 9.54 -7.07
CA PHE A 671 33.00 8.39 -6.23
C PHE A 671 34.25 7.55 -5.98
N ASP A 672 35.04 7.26 -7.01
CA ASP A 672 36.31 6.54 -6.89
C ASP A 672 37.22 7.24 -5.86
N LEU A 673 37.46 8.54 -6.01
CA LEU A 673 38.25 9.36 -5.06
C LEU A 673 37.74 9.28 -3.61
N VAL A 674 36.42 9.43 -3.41
CA VAL A 674 35.80 9.44 -2.09
C VAL A 674 35.91 8.06 -1.43
N PHE A 675 35.56 6.98 -2.13
CA PHE A 675 35.61 5.64 -1.55
C PHE A 675 37.05 5.18 -1.31
N GLU A 676 37.99 5.47 -2.20
CA GLU A 676 39.42 5.20 -1.97
C GLU A 676 39.91 5.89 -0.69
N SER A 677 39.57 7.17 -0.51
CA SER A 677 39.95 7.94 0.67
C SER A 677 39.31 7.39 1.95
N LEU A 678 37.99 7.13 1.94
CA LEU A 678 37.26 6.65 3.10
C LEU A 678 37.68 5.23 3.52
N PHE A 679 37.93 4.33 2.57
CA PHE A 679 38.47 3.01 2.87
C PHE A 679 39.88 3.10 3.47
N ALA A 680 40.75 3.94 2.89
CA ALA A 680 42.09 4.15 3.42
C ALA A 680 42.05 4.67 4.87
N ILE A 681 41.14 5.59 5.21
CA ILE A 681 40.94 6.09 6.59
C ILE A 681 40.42 4.98 7.51
N ALA A 682 39.41 4.23 7.06
CA ALA A 682 38.77 3.19 7.87
C ALA A 682 39.72 2.04 8.23
N GLU A 683 40.71 1.74 7.38
CA GLU A 683 41.70 0.68 7.58
C GLU A 683 42.96 1.12 8.35
N GLN A 684 43.09 2.39 8.74
CA GLN A 684 44.27 2.85 9.49
C GLN A 684 44.37 2.19 10.88
N PRO A 685 45.57 1.72 11.29
CA PRO A 685 45.76 1.13 12.61
C PRO A 685 45.47 2.14 13.72
N LEU A 686 44.82 1.70 14.79
CA LEU A 686 44.55 2.56 15.94
C LEU A 686 45.87 2.96 16.61
N ALA A 687 46.16 4.26 16.66
CA ALA A 687 47.20 4.78 17.53
C ALA A 687 46.83 4.45 18.99
N HIS A 688 47.73 3.77 19.70
CA HIS A 688 47.55 3.42 21.10
C HIS A 688 47.40 4.69 21.96
N ILE A 689 46.26 4.80 22.65
CA ILE A 689 46.01 5.69 23.81
C ILE A 689 45.88 7.19 23.46
N ALA A 690 44.64 7.68 23.35
CA ALA A 690 44.23 8.99 23.88
C ALA A 690 42.69 9.14 23.87
N ASP A 691 42.13 9.34 25.07
CA ASP A 691 40.81 9.85 25.45
C ASP A 691 39.52 9.47 24.69
N ALA A 692 38.57 8.93 25.45
CA ALA A 692 37.17 8.70 25.08
C ALA A 692 36.37 9.98 24.71
N LYS A 693 37.01 11.15 24.63
CA LYS A 693 36.38 12.45 24.32
C LYS A 693 36.38 12.81 22.83
N PHE A 694 37.13 12.09 21.99
CA PHE A 694 37.26 12.39 20.56
C PHE A 694 36.71 11.25 19.69
N ASP A 695 35.84 11.61 18.75
CA ASP A 695 35.42 10.69 17.69
C ASP A 695 36.62 10.34 16.82
N LYS A 696 36.71 9.07 16.42
CA LYS A 696 37.84 8.53 15.68
C LYS A 696 37.64 8.76 14.17
N PRO A 697 38.67 9.12 13.40
CA PRO A 697 38.59 9.23 11.94
C PRO A 697 38.00 7.98 11.28
N GLN A 698 38.33 6.78 11.80
CA GLN A 698 37.73 5.52 11.35
C GLN A 698 36.21 5.51 11.52
N VAL A 699 35.71 5.93 12.69
CA VAL A 699 34.27 5.96 12.99
C VAL A 699 33.54 6.91 12.06
N HIS A 700 34.14 8.05 11.71
CA HIS A 700 33.58 8.95 10.72
C HIS A 700 33.57 8.33 9.32
N ALA A 701 34.68 7.73 8.88
CA ALA A 701 34.73 7.06 7.58
C ALA A 701 33.67 5.96 7.44
N PHE A 702 33.47 5.11 8.45
CA PHE A 702 32.40 4.10 8.44
C PHE A 702 31.01 4.73 8.33
N ASN A 703 30.74 5.82 9.08
CA ASN A 703 29.45 6.49 9.05
C ASN A 703 29.21 7.24 7.72
N THR A 704 30.25 7.81 7.12
CA THR A 704 30.20 8.44 5.80
C THR A 704 29.89 7.39 4.72
N ILE A 705 30.62 6.27 4.69
CA ILE A 705 30.35 5.15 3.76
C ILE A 705 28.91 4.66 3.94
N LYS A 706 28.47 4.43 5.18
CA LYS A 706 27.10 4.01 5.51
C LYS A 706 26.05 4.99 4.98
N HIS A 707 26.27 6.29 5.16
CA HIS A 707 25.37 7.33 4.66
C HIS A 707 25.27 7.28 3.12
N LEU A 708 26.40 7.18 2.42
CA LEU A 708 26.43 7.10 0.96
C LEU A 708 25.66 5.88 0.43
N PHE A 709 25.77 4.72 1.09
CA PHE A 709 24.99 3.53 0.71
C PHE A 709 23.49 3.64 1.05
N SER A 710 23.12 4.49 2.01
CA SER A 710 21.73 4.73 2.41
C SER A 710 21.01 5.65 1.42
N ASP A 711 21.76 6.51 0.74
CA ASP A 711 21.22 7.50 -0.18
C ASP A 711 20.72 6.87 -1.50
N ALA A 712 19.42 7.00 -1.76
CA ALA A 712 18.79 6.42 -2.95
C ALA A 712 19.16 7.15 -4.24
N SER A 713 19.54 8.44 -4.17
CA SER A 713 19.81 9.28 -5.35
C SER A 713 21.11 8.88 -6.08
N ILE A 714 22.10 8.35 -5.34
CA ILE A 714 23.41 7.92 -5.84
C ILE A 714 23.57 6.40 -5.86
N ALA A 715 22.47 5.65 -5.65
CA ALA A 715 22.51 4.20 -5.46
C ALA A 715 23.22 3.45 -6.59
N GLY A 716 23.10 3.90 -7.86
CA GLY A 716 23.77 3.27 -9.00
C GLY A 716 25.30 3.39 -8.97
N PHE A 717 25.84 4.45 -8.40
CA PHE A 717 27.28 4.74 -8.38
C PHE A 717 28.01 4.09 -7.21
N VAL A 718 27.30 3.75 -6.13
CA VAL A 718 27.91 3.14 -4.93
C VAL A 718 28.02 1.61 -5.02
N ILE A 719 27.22 0.93 -5.88
CA ILE A 719 27.24 -0.54 -6.03
C ILE A 719 28.63 -1.13 -6.34
N PRO A 720 29.48 -0.53 -7.19
CA PRO A 720 30.82 -1.06 -7.45
C PRO A 720 31.68 -1.25 -6.19
N PHE A 721 31.50 -0.42 -5.17
CA PHE A 721 32.26 -0.46 -3.90
C PHE A 721 31.64 -1.40 -2.85
N ALA A 722 30.52 -2.06 -3.17
CA ALA A 722 29.76 -2.82 -2.19
C ALA A 722 30.51 -4.07 -1.69
N ALA A 723 31.33 -4.69 -2.55
CA ALA A 723 32.18 -5.82 -2.15
C ALA A 723 33.24 -5.40 -1.11
N ASP A 724 33.90 -4.26 -1.33
CA ASP A 724 34.91 -3.72 -0.42
C ASP A 724 34.30 -3.26 0.90
N ALA A 725 33.12 -2.61 0.85
CA ALA A 725 32.40 -2.18 2.05
C ALA A 725 31.91 -3.37 2.90
N LEU A 726 31.47 -4.47 2.27
CA LEU A 726 31.12 -5.70 2.98
C LEU A 726 32.36 -6.34 3.62
N GLU A 727 33.47 -6.43 2.88
CA GLU A 727 34.72 -6.97 3.42
C GLU A 727 35.22 -6.15 4.61
N LEU A 728 35.26 -4.81 4.47
CA LEU A 728 35.63 -3.89 5.53
C LEU A 728 34.76 -4.09 6.77
N SER A 729 33.45 -4.20 6.57
CA SER A 729 32.49 -4.48 7.65
C SER A 729 32.86 -5.79 8.33
N LEU A 730 32.89 -6.90 7.59
CA LEU A 730 33.16 -8.25 8.10
C LEU A 730 34.47 -8.32 8.88
N LYS A 731 35.58 -7.76 8.36
CA LYS A 731 36.87 -7.68 9.08
C LYS A 731 36.71 -7.09 10.49
N ASN A 732 35.84 -6.10 10.66
CA ASN A 732 35.67 -5.34 11.89
C ASN A 732 34.53 -5.81 12.82
N PHE A 733 33.80 -6.90 12.51
CA PHE A 733 32.75 -7.46 13.39
C PHE A 733 33.27 -7.90 14.77
N CYS A 734 34.54 -8.26 14.86
CA CYS A 734 35.19 -8.69 16.09
C CYS A 734 36.23 -7.68 16.59
N HIS A 735 36.14 -6.42 16.15
CA HIS A 735 37.10 -5.39 16.50
C HIS A 735 37.04 -5.07 18.01
N ALA A 736 38.21 -4.89 18.65
CA ALA A 736 38.33 -4.68 20.10
C ALA A 736 37.68 -3.36 20.58
N ASN A 737 37.67 -2.34 19.72
CA ASN A 737 36.94 -1.09 19.96
C ASN A 737 35.45 -1.23 19.62
N TRP A 738 34.59 -0.99 20.61
CA TRP A 738 33.14 -1.10 20.51
C TRP A 738 32.51 -0.17 19.44
N SER A 739 32.97 1.07 19.32
CA SER A 739 32.42 2.04 18.35
C SER A 739 32.66 1.60 16.90
N ILE A 740 33.87 1.11 16.59
CA ILE A 740 34.19 0.57 15.26
C ILE A 740 33.36 -0.68 14.97
N LYS A 741 33.22 -1.58 15.95
CA LYS A 741 32.38 -2.78 15.82
C LYS A 741 30.92 -2.42 15.50
N ASN A 742 30.32 -1.46 16.21
CA ASN A 742 28.95 -1.01 15.92
C ASN A 742 28.82 -0.37 14.54
N CYS A 743 29.80 0.45 14.15
CA CYS A 743 29.82 1.05 12.82
C CYS A 743 29.90 0.00 11.71
N ALA A 744 30.69 -1.06 11.91
CA ALA A 744 30.76 -2.19 10.98
C ALA A 744 29.44 -2.96 10.87
N VAL A 745 28.73 -3.19 11.99
CA VAL A 745 27.40 -3.83 11.98
C VAL A 745 26.38 -2.97 11.24
N MET A 746 26.35 -1.66 11.51
CA MET A 746 25.45 -0.73 10.83
C MET A 746 25.75 -0.63 9.32
N LEU A 747 27.04 -0.57 8.95
CA LEU A 747 27.45 -0.55 7.55
C LEU A 747 27.03 -1.82 6.82
N PHE A 748 27.25 -3.00 7.43
CA PHE A 748 26.79 -4.28 6.89
C PHE A 748 25.28 -4.26 6.61
N GLY A 749 24.46 -3.81 7.56
CA GLY A 749 23.00 -3.78 7.39
C GLY A 749 22.55 -2.97 6.17
N VAL A 750 23.14 -1.78 5.98
CA VAL A 750 22.82 -0.90 4.84
C VAL A 750 23.31 -1.49 3.52
N VAL A 751 24.57 -1.95 3.46
CA VAL A 751 25.15 -2.50 2.22
C VAL A 751 24.46 -3.81 1.82
N HIS A 752 24.19 -4.69 2.78
CA HIS A 752 23.44 -5.93 2.57
C HIS A 752 22.05 -5.64 2.00
N SER A 753 21.29 -4.73 2.61
CA SER A 753 19.96 -4.33 2.11
C SER A 753 20.04 -3.76 0.70
N ARG A 754 21.08 -2.97 0.39
CA ARG A 754 21.30 -2.39 -0.94
C ARG A 754 21.58 -3.44 -2.02
N ILE A 755 22.33 -4.50 -1.69
CA ILE A 755 22.67 -5.57 -2.63
C ILE A 755 21.50 -6.56 -2.79
N MET A 756 20.93 -7.02 -1.68
CA MET A 756 19.93 -8.09 -1.67
C MET A 756 18.50 -7.57 -1.94
N GLY A 757 18.11 -6.43 -1.35
CA GLY A 757 16.75 -5.92 -1.42
C GLY A 757 15.69 -6.99 -1.06
N ASN A 758 14.58 -7.02 -1.80
CA ASN A 758 13.58 -8.09 -1.73
C ASN A 758 13.81 -9.22 -2.76
N LYS A 759 14.99 -9.26 -3.40
CA LYS A 759 15.29 -10.21 -4.49
C LYS A 759 16.20 -11.32 -3.97
N ARG A 760 15.91 -12.55 -4.37
CA ARG A 760 16.85 -13.66 -4.23
C ARG A 760 17.80 -13.65 -5.43
N TRP A 761 19.05 -14.00 -5.17
CA TRP A 761 20.08 -14.04 -6.20
C TRP A 761 20.42 -15.49 -6.52
N ASP A 762 20.60 -15.81 -7.78
CA ASP A 762 21.30 -17.04 -8.14
C ASP A 762 22.76 -16.97 -7.65
N PHE A 763 23.28 -18.09 -7.13
CA PHE A 763 24.63 -18.19 -6.56
C PHE A 763 25.72 -17.72 -7.55
N ASP A 764 25.66 -18.19 -8.80
CA ASP A 764 26.66 -17.84 -9.81
C ASP A 764 26.50 -16.38 -10.25
N ALA A 765 25.27 -15.93 -10.45
CA ALA A 765 24.99 -14.53 -10.81
C ALA A 765 25.49 -13.55 -9.74
N PHE A 766 25.34 -13.89 -8.46
CA PHE A 766 25.81 -13.07 -7.33
C PHE A 766 27.34 -12.94 -7.35
N PHE A 767 28.06 -14.06 -7.41
CA PHE A 767 29.52 -14.03 -7.38
C PHE A 767 30.13 -13.57 -8.70
N LYS A 768 29.44 -13.69 -9.84
CA LYS A 768 29.85 -13.04 -11.09
C LYS A 768 29.79 -11.51 -10.98
N LYS A 769 28.79 -10.99 -10.26
CA LYS A 769 28.65 -9.54 -10.01
C LYS A 769 29.63 -9.04 -8.93
N PHE A 770 29.90 -9.85 -7.91
CA PHE A 770 30.80 -9.51 -6.80
C PHE A 770 31.90 -10.57 -6.60
N PRO A 771 32.85 -10.72 -7.55
CA PRO A 771 33.80 -11.84 -7.59
C PRO A 771 34.72 -11.91 -6.38
N LYS A 772 35.10 -10.75 -5.82
CA LYS A 772 35.94 -10.66 -4.61
C LYS A 772 35.33 -11.38 -3.41
N LEU A 773 34.00 -11.29 -3.24
CA LEU A 773 33.31 -11.80 -2.06
C LEU A 773 33.40 -13.33 -1.95
N LYS A 774 33.48 -14.07 -3.06
CA LYS A 774 33.52 -15.54 -3.03
C LYS A 774 34.70 -16.04 -2.18
N SER A 775 35.90 -15.54 -2.48
CA SER A 775 37.13 -15.88 -1.75
C SER A 775 37.15 -15.34 -0.32
N VAL A 776 36.65 -14.13 -0.10
CA VAL A 776 36.61 -13.48 1.22
C VAL A 776 35.70 -14.24 2.19
N LEU A 777 34.49 -14.60 1.75
CA LEU A 777 33.52 -15.32 2.59
C LEU A 777 34.02 -16.73 2.93
N LEU A 778 34.60 -17.46 1.97
CA LEU A 778 35.22 -18.76 2.23
C LEU A 778 36.38 -18.64 3.22
N GLY A 779 37.31 -17.71 3.00
CA GLY A 779 38.46 -17.52 3.88
C GLY A 779 38.05 -17.19 5.32
N PHE A 780 36.96 -16.45 5.53
CA PHE A 780 36.41 -16.26 6.86
C PHE A 780 35.81 -17.55 7.44
N LEU A 781 35.01 -18.31 6.69
CA LEU A 781 34.44 -19.57 7.17
C LEU A 781 35.52 -20.62 7.51
N ASP A 782 36.63 -20.64 6.78
CA ASP A 782 37.80 -21.48 7.06
C ASP A 782 38.44 -21.15 8.41
N SER A 783 38.58 -19.86 8.71
CA SER A 783 39.20 -19.38 9.96
C SER A 783 38.37 -19.63 11.23
N GLU A 784 37.10 -20.05 11.08
CA GLU A 784 36.11 -20.17 12.15
C GLU A 784 35.93 -21.63 12.64
N ALA A 785 36.80 -22.55 12.21
CA ALA A 785 36.69 -23.99 12.46
C ALA A 785 36.84 -24.41 13.95
N GLU A 786 37.44 -23.58 14.80
CA GLU A 786 37.70 -23.90 16.22
C GLU A 786 36.82 -23.09 17.20
N THR A 787 36.52 -21.82 16.89
CA THR A 787 35.67 -20.95 17.72
C THR A 787 34.82 -20.03 16.85
N VAL A 788 33.52 -20.30 16.78
CA VAL A 788 32.56 -19.51 15.98
C VAL A 788 32.40 -18.10 16.55
N SER A 789 32.89 -17.11 15.79
CA SER A 789 32.81 -15.69 16.08
C SER A 789 31.48 -15.07 15.61
N GLN A 790 31.25 -13.81 16.00
CA GLN A 790 30.07 -13.06 15.57
C GLN A 790 30.05 -12.73 14.07
N ARG A 791 31.17 -12.92 13.36
CA ARG A 791 31.28 -12.68 11.91
C ARG A 791 30.57 -13.77 11.08
N VAL A 792 30.30 -14.94 11.64
CA VAL A 792 29.63 -16.03 10.90
C VAL A 792 28.16 -15.68 10.60
N LEU A 793 27.47 -14.97 11.49
CA LEU A 793 26.07 -14.56 11.31
C LEU A 793 25.84 -13.73 10.02
N PRO A 794 26.55 -12.62 9.77
CA PRO A 794 26.37 -11.85 8.54
C PRO A 794 26.73 -12.64 7.27
N ILE A 795 27.68 -13.58 7.34
CA ILE A 795 28.01 -14.46 6.21
C ILE A 795 26.82 -15.37 5.89
N LEU A 796 26.20 -16.00 6.90
CA LEU A 796 25.00 -16.82 6.70
C LEU A 796 23.81 -16.00 6.18
N ILE A 797 23.67 -14.74 6.60
CA ILE A 797 22.62 -13.84 6.08
C ILE A 797 22.82 -13.60 4.58
N ILE A 798 24.06 -13.35 4.13
CA ILE A 798 24.38 -13.23 2.68
C ILE A 798 24.03 -14.53 1.96
N LEU A 799 24.52 -15.67 2.44
CA LEU A 799 24.34 -16.97 1.78
C LEU A 799 22.88 -17.43 1.72
N ARG A 800 22.09 -17.12 2.75
CA ARG A 800 20.64 -17.39 2.76
C ARG A 800 19.89 -16.65 1.65
N GLY A 801 20.41 -15.51 1.20
CA GLY A 801 19.84 -14.76 0.07
C GLY A 801 20.14 -15.37 -1.30
N LEU A 802 20.95 -16.43 -1.36
CA LEU A 802 21.39 -17.08 -2.59
C LEU A 802 20.60 -18.38 -2.86
N GLU A 803 20.22 -18.60 -4.11
CA GLU A 803 19.61 -19.83 -4.61
C GLU A 803 20.66 -20.69 -5.32
N ALA A 804 20.74 -21.97 -4.94
CA ALA A 804 21.65 -22.90 -5.58
C ALA A 804 21.02 -23.47 -6.86
N THR A 805 21.45 -23.00 -8.03
CA THR A 805 21.08 -23.57 -9.34
C THR A 805 22.26 -24.14 -10.12
N SER A 806 23.48 -24.10 -9.57
CA SER A 806 24.73 -24.47 -10.26
C SER A 806 25.47 -25.66 -9.64
N ASP A 807 26.21 -26.39 -10.48
CA ASP A 807 27.12 -27.49 -10.10
C ASP A 807 28.55 -26.98 -9.80
N ASP A 808 28.69 -25.77 -9.23
CA ASP A 808 30.02 -25.19 -8.94
C ASP A 808 30.76 -25.97 -7.83
N PRO A 809 31.97 -26.51 -8.07
CA PRO A 809 32.74 -27.27 -7.07
C PRO A 809 33.05 -26.49 -5.79
N GLN A 810 33.05 -25.15 -5.83
CA GLN A 810 33.27 -24.31 -4.65
C GLN A 810 31.99 -24.11 -3.83
N LEU A 811 30.80 -24.37 -4.38
CA LEU A 811 29.57 -24.44 -3.62
C LEU A 811 29.65 -25.57 -2.59
N ASP A 812 30.31 -26.68 -2.92
CA ASP A 812 30.52 -27.80 -2.00
C ASP A 812 31.36 -27.41 -0.78
N ASN A 813 32.34 -26.50 -0.95
CA ASN A 813 33.09 -25.96 0.18
C ASN A 813 32.18 -25.14 1.11
N PHE A 814 31.33 -24.25 0.56
CA PHE A 814 30.34 -23.54 1.37
C PHE A 814 29.39 -24.50 2.08
N LYS A 815 28.85 -25.50 1.37
CA LYS A 815 27.99 -26.55 1.92
C LYS A 815 28.66 -27.24 3.11
N PHE A 816 29.93 -27.65 2.97
CA PHE A 816 30.71 -28.27 4.03
C PHE A 816 30.80 -27.41 5.31
N HIS A 817 31.11 -26.11 5.17
CA HIS A 817 31.17 -25.21 6.32
C HIS A 817 29.78 -24.99 6.95
N ILE A 818 28.75 -24.79 6.13
CA ILE A 818 27.36 -24.59 6.62
C ILE A 818 26.90 -25.82 7.43
N THR A 819 27.19 -27.03 6.95
CA THR A 819 26.85 -28.27 7.65
C THR A 819 27.50 -28.35 9.04
N LYS A 820 28.77 -27.96 9.19
CA LYS A 820 29.43 -27.90 10.50
C LYS A 820 28.75 -26.92 11.46
N LEU A 821 28.20 -25.83 10.95
CA LEU A 821 27.55 -24.80 11.75
C LEU A 821 26.25 -25.27 12.43
N LEU A 822 25.62 -26.33 11.92
CA LEU A 822 24.42 -26.96 12.49
C LEU A 822 24.66 -27.53 13.90
N GLY A 823 25.90 -27.92 14.24
CA GLY A 823 26.26 -28.50 15.54
C GLY A 823 26.84 -27.50 16.55
N THR A 824 26.85 -26.21 16.24
CA THR A 824 27.54 -25.19 17.07
C THR A 824 26.81 -24.92 18.38
N LYS A 825 27.49 -24.35 19.39
CA LYS A 825 26.86 -24.00 20.68
C LYS A 825 25.90 -22.79 20.60
N GLN A 826 26.11 -21.91 19.61
CA GLN A 826 25.33 -20.68 19.44
C GLN A 826 24.03 -20.97 18.67
N TRP A 827 22.88 -20.97 19.38
CA TRP A 827 21.57 -21.24 18.80
C TRP A 827 21.28 -20.42 17.52
N LYS A 828 21.57 -19.11 17.54
CA LYS A 828 21.26 -18.24 16.40
C LYS A 828 22.06 -18.59 15.14
N VAL A 829 23.28 -19.11 15.30
CA VAL A 829 24.09 -19.62 14.19
C VAL A 829 23.47 -20.89 13.64
N ARG A 830 23.03 -21.83 14.50
CA ARG A 830 22.33 -23.04 14.06
C ARG A 830 21.05 -22.74 13.29
N GLU A 831 20.23 -21.83 13.79
CA GLU A 831 18.98 -21.41 13.14
C GLU A 831 19.23 -20.81 11.74
N LEU A 832 20.21 -19.91 11.61
CA LEU A 832 20.56 -19.34 10.32
C LEU A 832 21.25 -20.35 9.39
N ALA A 833 22.05 -21.27 9.93
CA ALA A 833 22.67 -22.33 9.14
C ALA A 833 21.60 -23.28 8.59
N ALA A 834 20.66 -23.73 9.42
CA ALA A 834 19.52 -24.53 9.00
C ALA A 834 18.71 -23.84 7.89
N SER A 835 18.43 -22.54 8.07
CA SER A 835 17.78 -21.73 7.05
C SER A 835 18.61 -21.69 5.76
N THR A 836 19.92 -21.47 5.86
CA THR A 836 20.82 -21.42 4.69
C THR A 836 20.86 -22.76 3.95
N VAL A 837 20.86 -23.89 4.65
CA VAL A 837 20.79 -25.24 4.04
C VAL A 837 19.57 -25.37 3.14
N ILE A 838 18.39 -24.92 3.60
CA ILE A 838 17.14 -25.00 2.84
C ILE A 838 17.20 -24.23 1.52
N HIS A 839 18.02 -23.17 1.44
CA HIS A 839 18.13 -22.32 0.25
C HIS A 839 19.32 -22.72 -0.65
N ALA A 840 20.40 -23.23 -0.07
CA ALA A 840 21.66 -23.51 -0.76
C ALA A 840 21.85 -24.99 -1.16
N PHE A 841 20.98 -25.90 -0.71
CA PHE A 841 21.06 -27.33 -1.01
C PHE A 841 19.84 -27.77 -1.82
N ALA A 842 20.02 -28.75 -2.70
CA ALA A 842 18.93 -29.39 -3.40
C ALA A 842 18.10 -30.29 -2.46
N PRO A 843 16.81 -30.53 -2.74
CA PRO A 843 15.95 -31.35 -1.90
C PRO A 843 16.50 -32.73 -1.54
N SER A 844 17.08 -33.42 -2.53
CA SER A 844 17.68 -34.74 -2.36
C SER A 844 18.90 -34.70 -1.43
N GLU A 845 19.70 -33.64 -1.51
CA GLU A 845 20.88 -33.44 -0.66
C GLU A 845 20.48 -33.18 0.79
N ILE A 846 19.40 -32.43 1.04
CA ILE A 846 18.89 -32.16 2.39
C ILE A 846 18.44 -33.46 3.06
N VAL A 847 17.68 -34.29 2.34
CA VAL A 847 17.24 -35.61 2.85
C VAL A 847 18.43 -36.52 3.15
N ALA A 848 19.40 -36.57 2.24
CA ALA A 848 20.63 -37.33 2.44
C ALA A 848 21.44 -36.83 3.64
N LEU A 849 21.56 -35.50 3.79
CA LEU A 849 22.23 -34.85 4.91
C LEU A 849 21.60 -35.23 6.24
N ILE A 850 20.27 -35.08 6.35
CA ILE A 850 19.52 -35.45 7.55
C ILE A 850 19.77 -36.92 7.90
N ARG A 851 19.56 -37.85 6.96
CA ARG A 851 19.80 -39.28 7.22
C ARG A 851 21.23 -39.55 7.69
N SER A 852 22.21 -38.99 6.99
CA SER A 852 23.63 -39.23 7.29
C SER A 852 24.07 -38.70 8.66
N LEU A 853 23.49 -37.59 9.12
CA LEU A 853 23.89 -36.94 10.37
C LEU A 853 23.01 -37.36 11.55
N TRP A 854 21.81 -37.87 11.30
CA TRP A 854 20.89 -38.31 12.36
C TRP A 854 21.31 -39.63 13.00
N ASP A 855 21.93 -40.53 12.22
CA ASP A 855 22.47 -41.81 12.69
C ASP A 855 23.75 -41.65 13.54
N VAL A 856 24.32 -40.43 13.62
CA VAL A 856 25.52 -40.12 14.41
C VAL A 856 25.11 -39.78 15.85
N ASP A 857 24.94 -40.83 16.66
CA ASP A 857 24.84 -40.86 18.13
C ASP A 857 23.97 -39.75 18.78
N LEU A 858 22.65 -39.92 18.66
CA LEU A 858 21.55 -39.07 19.14
C LEU A 858 21.63 -38.62 20.62
N GLN A 859 22.48 -39.25 21.43
CA GLN A 859 22.61 -39.02 22.87
C GLN A 859 23.76 -38.08 23.26
N THR A 860 24.69 -37.76 22.35
CA THR A 860 25.91 -37.01 22.70
C THR A 860 25.98 -35.60 22.11
N ASN A 861 25.30 -35.31 20.99
CA ASN A 861 25.35 -33.99 20.34
C ASN A 861 23.96 -33.34 20.16
N PHE A 862 23.39 -32.87 21.27
CA PHE A 862 22.08 -32.20 21.28
C PHE A 862 21.99 -30.95 20.38
N ASN A 863 23.12 -30.27 20.15
CA ASN A 863 23.17 -29.09 19.29
C ASN A 863 23.01 -29.48 17.81
N LEU A 864 23.63 -30.57 17.38
CA LEU A 864 23.47 -31.07 16.01
C LEU A 864 22.03 -31.53 15.77
N VAL A 865 21.46 -32.31 16.70
CA VAL A 865 20.04 -32.72 16.65
C VAL A 865 19.12 -31.49 16.54
N ASN A 866 19.42 -30.46 17.32
CA ASN A 866 18.70 -29.20 17.27
C ASN A 866 18.79 -28.51 15.89
N GLY A 867 19.98 -28.46 15.29
CA GLY A 867 20.18 -27.94 13.93
C GLY A 867 19.41 -28.73 12.86
N LEU A 868 19.36 -30.06 12.97
CA LEU A 868 18.61 -30.92 12.05
C LEU A 868 17.09 -30.73 12.20
N LEU A 869 16.58 -30.65 13.44
CA LEU A 869 15.17 -30.35 13.71
C LEU A 869 14.77 -28.95 13.19
N LEU A 870 15.67 -27.97 13.24
CA LEU A 870 15.43 -26.65 12.64
C LEU A 870 15.33 -26.70 11.11
N ILE A 871 16.11 -27.57 10.44
CA ILE A 871 15.95 -27.80 9.00
C ILE A 871 14.57 -28.40 8.72
N MET A 872 14.18 -29.43 9.47
CA MET A 872 12.87 -30.07 9.33
C MET A 872 11.72 -29.10 9.56
N GLU A 873 11.83 -28.23 10.57
CA GLU A 873 10.79 -27.26 10.90
C GLU A 873 10.63 -26.20 9.80
N GLN A 874 11.73 -25.60 9.36
CA GLN A 874 11.75 -24.50 8.38
C GLN A 874 11.54 -24.95 6.92
N ALA A 875 11.66 -26.24 6.60
CA ALA A 875 11.54 -26.75 5.24
C ALA A 875 10.12 -26.54 4.66
N PRO A 876 9.97 -26.15 3.37
CA PRO A 876 8.67 -25.91 2.73
C PRO A 876 7.73 -27.12 2.79
N ILE A 877 6.41 -26.88 2.67
CA ILE A 877 5.36 -27.93 2.74
C ILE A 877 5.57 -29.05 1.71
N ASN A 878 6.21 -28.81 0.56
CA ASN A 878 6.45 -29.85 -0.45
C ASN A 878 7.51 -30.91 -0.02
N TYR A 879 8.21 -30.67 1.10
CA TYR A 879 9.17 -31.60 1.72
C TYR A 879 8.55 -32.40 2.88
N THR A 880 7.23 -32.28 3.06
CA THR A 880 6.45 -32.76 4.22
C THR A 880 6.55 -34.23 4.54
N PRO A 881 6.54 -35.19 3.59
CA PRO A 881 6.43 -36.60 3.98
C PRO A 881 7.65 -37.03 4.79
N PHE A 882 8.86 -36.77 4.27
CA PHE A 882 10.08 -37.18 4.94
C PHE A 882 10.25 -36.54 6.33
N ALA A 883 10.11 -35.22 6.47
CA ALA A 883 10.37 -34.56 7.75
C ALA A 883 9.35 -34.96 8.85
N ALA A 884 8.10 -35.17 8.46
CA ALA A 884 7.02 -35.47 9.38
C ALA A 884 6.99 -36.95 9.77
N ASP A 885 7.13 -37.86 8.80
CA ASP A 885 7.26 -39.30 9.03
C ASP A 885 8.50 -39.59 9.90
N TYR A 886 9.61 -38.91 9.61
CA TYR A 886 10.84 -39.11 10.35
C TYR A 886 10.79 -38.55 11.78
N ALA A 887 10.08 -37.45 12.02
CA ALA A 887 9.82 -36.94 13.36
C ALA A 887 8.86 -37.87 14.15
N HIS A 888 7.86 -38.44 13.48
CA HIS A 888 6.92 -39.41 14.05
C HIS A 888 7.63 -40.72 14.44
N ASP A 889 8.42 -41.30 13.53
CA ASP A 889 9.17 -42.55 13.74
C ASP A 889 10.07 -42.51 14.99
N HIS A 890 10.54 -41.32 15.38
CA HIS A 890 11.47 -41.12 16.50
C HIS A 890 10.84 -40.50 17.76
N LEU A 891 9.51 -40.28 17.80
CA LEU A 891 8.83 -39.60 18.90
C LEU A 891 9.11 -40.24 20.27
N HIS A 892 8.86 -41.54 20.40
CA HIS A 892 9.02 -42.28 21.66
C HIS A 892 10.48 -42.34 22.12
N GLN A 893 11.42 -42.52 21.18
CA GLN A 893 12.85 -42.62 21.48
C GLN A 893 13.43 -41.28 21.96
N MET A 894 12.97 -40.17 21.42
CA MET A 894 13.61 -38.86 21.61
C MET A 894 12.95 -38.00 22.68
N PHE A 895 11.63 -38.12 22.89
CA PHE A 895 10.89 -37.14 23.68
C PHE A 895 11.44 -36.97 25.10
N HIS A 896 11.79 -38.04 25.81
CA HIS A 896 12.34 -37.92 27.17
C HIS A 896 13.86 -37.76 27.23
N VAL A 897 14.58 -38.12 26.17
CA VAL A 897 16.06 -38.10 26.12
C VAL A 897 16.60 -36.72 25.72
N GLN A 898 15.86 -35.99 24.88
CA GLN A 898 16.30 -34.72 24.35
C GLN A 898 16.02 -33.54 25.31
N PRO A 899 16.75 -32.41 25.21
CA PRO A 899 16.39 -31.17 25.88
C PRO A 899 15.03 -30.63 25.43
N TRP A 900 14.34 -29.87 26.29
CA TRP A 900 12.99 -29.35 26.03
C TRP A 900 12.84 -28.58 24.71
N VAL A 901 13.86 -27.84 24.27
CA VAL A 901 13.83 -27.14 22.97
C VAL A 901 13.73 -28.10 21.78
N ASN A 902 14.39 -29.26 21.86
CA ASN A 902 14.32 -30.29 20.82
C ASN A 902 12.97 -31.02 20.87
N ARG A 903 12.42 -31.25 22.07
CA ARG A 903 11.07 -31.82 22.26
C ARG A 903 10.00 -30.93 21.62
N TYR A 904 10.09 -29.63 21.88
CA TYR A 904 9.19 -28.64 21.28
C TYR A 904 9.26 -28.66 19.75
N LEU A 905 10.46 -28.59 19.17
CA LEU A 905 10.63 -28.60 17.71
C LEU A 905 10.13 -29.91 17.06
N LEU A 906 10.34 -31.04 17.73
CA LEU A 906 9.83 -32.34 17.30
C LEU A 906 8.30 -32.35 17.22
N LEU A 907 7.63 -31.97 18.31
CA LEU A 907 6.16 -31.86 18.35
C LEU A 907 5.64 -30.80 17.36
N LYS A 908 6.37 -29.71 17.18
CA LYS A 908 6.02 -28.67 16.21
C LYS A 908 6.05 -29.19 14.79
N CYS A 909 7.04 -29.98 14.43
CA CYS A 909 7.10 -30.63 13.11
C CYS A 909 5.88 -31.52 12.85
N ILE A 910 5.43 -32.26 13.88
CA ILE A 910 4.24 -33.13 13.82
C ILE A 910 2.95 -32.28 13.70
N ALA A 911 2.80 -31.26 14.53
CA ALA A 911 1.60 -30.41 14.58
C ALA A 911 1.39 -29.60 13.29
N ASP A 912 2.42 -28.88 12.84
CA ASP A 912 2.33 -27.98 11.69
C ASP A 912 2.09 -28.76 10.38
N ARG A 913 2.50 -30.03 10.34
CA ARG A 913 2.36 -30.93 9.19
C ARG A 913 1.17 -31.91 9.30
N LYS A 914 0.36 -31.79 10.36
CA LYS A 914 -0.89 -32.55 10.58
C LYS A 914 -0.72 -34.08 10.48
N VAL A 915 0.42 -34.61 10.94
CA VAL A 915 0.69 -36.06 10.93
C VAL A 915 -0.36 -36.80 11.73
N GLU A 916 -0.83 -37.94 11.21
CA GLU A 916 -1.75 -38.82 11.92
C GLU A 916 -0.98 -39.63 12.98
N LEU A 917 -1.37 -39.46 14.24
CA LEU A 917 -0.77 -40.17 15.38
C LEU A 917 -1.59 -41.42 15.72
N SER A 918 -0.90 -42.50 16.11
CA SER A 918 -1.56 -43.72 16.58
C SER A 918 -2.15 -43.53 17.99
N GLU A 919 -3.08 -44.41 18.40
CA GLU A 919 -3.62 -44.39 19.77
C GLU A 919 -2.53 -44.51 20.84
N ASN A 920 -1.45 -45.26 20.56
CA ASN A 920 -0.30 -45.39 21.44
C ASN A 920 0.47 -44.07 21.59
N ASP A 921 0.59 -43.29 20.51
CA ASP A 921 1.25 -41.98 20.51
C ASP A 921 0.43 -40.96 21.31
N LEU A 922 -0.90 -40.95 21.12
CA LEU A 922 -1.81 -40.08 21.85
C LEU A 922 -1.86 -40.41 23.35
N ALA A 923 -1.88 -41.70 23.71
CA ALA A 923 -1.79 -42.14 25.10
C ALA A 923 -0.45 -41.72 25.75
N PHE A 924 0.66 -41.82 25.01
CA PHE A 924 1.97 -41.37 25.46
C PHE A 924 2.03 -39.86 25.71
N LEU A 925 1.52 -39.05 24.78
CA LEU A 925 1.47 -37.58 24.92
C LEU A 925 0.50 -37.14 26.02
N GLY A 926 -0.67 -37.75 26.10
CA GLY A 926 -1.66 -37.49 27.15
C GLY A 926 -1.13 -37.82 28.54
N GLY A 927 -0.51 -39.00 28.71
CA GLY A 927 0.14 -39.40 29.96
C GLY A 927 1.29 -38.45 30.34
N SER A 928 2.06 -37.98 29.35
CA SER A 928 3.10 -36.98 29.56
C SER A 928 2.53 -35.63 30.01
N LEU A 929 1.44 -35.15 29.41
CA LEU A 929 0.77 -33.90 29.81
C LEU A 929 0.28 -33.98 31.27
N CYS A 930 -0.37 -35.09 31.64
CA CYS A 930 -0.83 -35.34 33.01
C CYS A 930 0.33 -35.43 34.01
N HIS A 931 1.46 -36.03 33.62
CA HIS A 931 2.64 -36.05 34.48
C HIS A 931 3.14 -34.62 34.76
N TYR A 932 3.25 -33.79 33.72
CA TYR A 932 3.82 -32.44 33.85
C TYR A 932 2.86 -31.39 34.44
N SER A 933 1.54 -31.61 34.40
CA SER A 933 0.59 -30.74 35.11
C SER A 933 0.80 -30.72 36.62
N SER A 934 1.30 -31.83 37.19
CA SER A 934 1.57 -31.95 38.63
C SER A 934 2.89 -31.31 39.10
N VAL A 935 3.79 -30.97 38.17
CA VAL A 935 5.18 -30.59 38.49
C VAL A 935 5.40 -29.06 38.54
N ASN A 936 4.36 -28.27 38.27
CA ASN A 936 4.38 -26.80 38.28
C ASN A 936 5.53 -26.20 37.44
N VAL A 937 5.38 -26.33 36.12
CA VAL A 937 6.38 -26.00 35.10
C VAL A 937 6.44 -24.48 34.87
N SER A 938 7.58 -23.84 35.18
CA SER A 938 7.75 -22.37 35.11
C SER A 938 8.74 -21.87 34.05
N ILE A 939 9.39 -22.76 33.29
CA ILE A 939 10.35 -22.37 32.24
C ILE A 939 9.62 -22.27 30.90
N GLY A 940 9.74 -21.13 30.20
CA GLY A 940 8.98 -20.83 28.98
C GLY A 940 9.01 -21.92 27.90
N VAL A 941 10.15 -22.54 27.59
CA VAL A 941 10.22 -23.61 26.58
C VAL A 941 9.44 -24.87 26.97
N GLN A 942 9.34 -25.15 28.26
CA GLN A 942 8.58 -26.28 28.77
C GLN A 942 7.08 -26.01 28.60
N VAL A 943 6.64 -24.80 28.98
CA VAL A 943 5.25 -24.33 28.76
C VAL A 943 4.87 -24.39 27.28
N LEU A 944 5.73 -23.92 26.38
CA LEU A 944 5.51 -24.02 24.93
C LEU A 944 5.41 -25.46 24.43
N THR A 945 6.20 -26.37 24.98
CA THR A 945 6.13 -27.82 24.66
C THR A 945 4.81 -28.42 25.10
N LEU A 946 4.31 -28.05 26.28
CA LEU A 946 3.02 -28.54 26.78
C LEU A 946 1.84 -27.92 26.01
N SER A 947 1.91 -26.64 25.67
CA SER A 947 0.92 -25.93 24.85
C SER A 947 0.74 -26.59 23.49
N ILE A 948 1.85 -26.86 22.76
CA ILE A 948 1.75 -27.55 21.46
C ILE A 948 1.26 -28.99 21.58
N MET A 949 1.60 -29.68 22.68
CA MET A 949 1.11 -31.02 22.97
C MET A 949 -0.40 -31.02 23.22
N THR A 950 -0.93 -30.06 23.99
CA THR A 950 -2.37 -29.85 24.21
C THR A 950 -3.08 -29.65 22.88
N ARG A 951 -2.55 -28.80 21.99
CA ARG A 951 -3.11 -28.58 20.66
C ARG A 951 -3.16 -29.86 19.82
N ILE A 952 -2.08 -30.64 19.78
CA ILE A 952 -2.04 -31.94 19.07
C ILE A 952 -3.12 -32.87 19.59
N LEU A 953 -3.24 -33.01 20.91
CA LEU A 953 -4.23 -33.89 21.55
C LEU A 953 -5.66 -33.44 21.24
N LEU A 954 -5.98 -32.15 21.38
CA LEU A 954 -7.32 -31.62 21.09
C LEU A 954 -7.72 -31.83 19.63
N MET A 955 -6.82 -31.53 18.68
CA MET A 955 -7.08 -31.75 17.26
C MET A 955 -7.25 -33.23 16.92
N ALA A 956 -6.44 -34.12 17.51
CA ALA A 956 -6.53 -35.55 17.28
C ALA A 956 -7.83 -36.15 17.84
N TYR A 957 -8.18 -35.82 19.09
CA TYR A 957 -9.40 -36.30 19.72
C TYR A 957 -10.66 -35.72 19.07
N GLN A 958 -10.60 -34.49 18.53
CA GLN A 958 -11.68 -33.93 17.74
C GLN A 958 -11.93 -34.75 16.46
N ARG A 959 -10.87 -35.10 15.72
CA ARG A 959 -10.99 -35.95 14.51
C ARG A 959 -11.50 -37.35 14.83
N ALA A 960 -11.14 -37.90 15.98
CA ALA A 960 -11.57 -39.20 16.47
C ALA A 960 -12.93 -39.18 17.20
N GLU A 961 -13.60 -38.02 17.26
CA GLU A 961 -14.89 -37.82 17.97
C GLU A 961 -14.87 -38.23 19.46
N GLN A 962 -13.70 -38.17 20.12
CA GLN A 962 -13.53 -38.56 21.52
C GLN A 962 -13.90 -37.42 22.49
N ARG A 963 -15.21 -37.23 22.69
CA ARG A 963 -15.76 -36.14 23.52
C ARG A 963 -15.21 -36.09 24.95
N GLU A 964 -15.15 -37.23 25.64
CA GLU A 964 -14.70 -37.29 27.04
C GLU A 964 -13.23 -36.85 27.18
N SER A 965 -12.36 -37.33 26.28
CA SER A 965 -10.95 -36.97 26.25
C SER A 965 -10.72 -35.48 26.00
N ILE A 966 -11.55 -34.84 25.16
CA ILE A 966 -11.50 -33.39 24.94
C ILE A 966 -11.85 -32.63 26.21
N VAL A 967 -12.94 -33.03 26.89
CA VAL A 967 -13.39 -32.39 28.13
C VAL A 967 -12.30 -32.48 29.21
N ASP A 968 -11.67 -33.64 29.35
CA ASP A 968 -10.61 -33.86 30.34
C ASP A 968 -9.34 -33.04 30.02
N ILE A 969 -8.92 -33.01 28.76
CA ILE A 969 -7.75 -32.23 28.34
C ILE A 969 -8.00 -30.72 28.51
N VAL A 970 -9.20 -30.23 28.17
CA VAL A 970 -9.54 -28.81 28.35
C VAL A 970 -9.57 -28.46 29.84
N LYS A 971 -10.21 -29.28 30.69
CA LYS A 971 -10.21 -29.05 32.15
C LYS A 971 -8.79 -29.03 32.71
N LEU A 972 -7.95 -29.97 32.29
CA LEU A 972 -6.55 -30.02 32.69
C LEU A 972 -5.81 -28.75 32.25
N ALA A 973 -5.92 -28.37 30.98
CA ALA A 973 -5.25 -27.20 30.41
C ALA A 973 -5.65 -25.87 31.09
N LEU A 974 -6.94 -25.69 31.44
CA LEU A 974 -7.43 -24.49 32.12
C LEU A 974 -6.84 -24.29 33.52
N THR A 975 -6.34 -25.36 34.15
CA THR A 975 -5.65 -25.29 35.46
C THR A 975 -4.16 -24.99 35.35
N MET A 976 -3.59 -24.99 34.14
CA MET A 976 -2.16 -24.84 33.90
C MET A 976 -1.77 -23.39 33.59
N HIS A 977 -0.54 -23.17 33.14
CA HIS A 977 -0.01 -21.84 32.79
C HIS A 977 -0.78 -21.19 31.63
N PHE A 978 -0.76 -19.86 31.55
CA PHE A 978 -1.66 -19.09 30.69
C PHE A 978 -1.61 -19.46 29.20
N GLU A 979 -0.45 -19.75 28.60
CA GLU A 979 -0.34 -20.17 27.19
C GLU A 979 -1.02 -21.51 26.92
N ILE A 980 -1.10 -22.39 27.92
CA ILE A 980 -1.78 -23.69 27.80
C ILE A 980 -3.30 -23.48 27.96
N LYS A 981 -3.73 -22.58 28.85
CA LYS A 981 -5.13 -22.16 28.96
C LYS A 981 -5.62 -21.57 27.62
N LEU A 982 -4.81 -20.72 27.00
CA LEU A 982 -5.13 -20.08 25.72
C LEU A 982 -5.39 -21.09 24.60
N GLU A 983 -4.59 -22.15 24.47
CA GLU A 983 -4.83 -23.21 23.47
C GLU A 983 -6.20 -23.89 23.68
N ALA A 984 -6.58 -24.16 24.93
CA ALA A 984 -7.87 -24.76 25.26
C ALA A 984 -9.05 -23.78 25.02
N LEU A 985 -8.89 -22.51 25.38
CA LEU A 985 -9.91 -21.48 25.15
C LEU A 985 -10.11 -21.21 23.66
N ASN A 986 -9.03 -21.07 22.89
CA ASN A 986 -9.09 -20.90 21.43
C ASN A 986 -9.78 -22.09 20.76
N PHE A 987 -9.47 -23.33 21.20
CA PHE A 987 -10.18 -24.51 20.73
C PHE A 987 -11.70 -24.43 20.99
N LEU A 988 -12.13 -23.95 22.16
CA LEU A 988 -13.56 -23.78 22.48
C LEU A 988 -14.22 -22.64 21.69
N GLN A 989 -13.49 -21.58 21.36
CA GLN A 989 -14.00 -20.51 20.51
C GLN A 989 -14.35 -21.00 19.10
N GLU A 990 -13.58 -21.94 18.58
CA GLU A 990 -13.84 -22.61 17.30
C GLU A 990 -14.88 -23.74 17.43
N ASN A 991 -14.97 -24.36 18.61
CA ASN A 991 -15.80 -25.54 18.87
C ASN A 991 -16.69 -25.36 20.12
N PRO A 992 -17.78 -24.56 20.06
CA PRO A 992 -18.58 -24.19 21.24
C PRO A 992 -19.60 -25.28 21.67
N HIS A 993 -19.35 -26.56 21.39
CA HIS A 993 -20.31 -27.66 21.59
C HIS A 993 -20.15 -28.41 22.93
N TYR A 994 -19.48 -27.80 23.90
CA TYR A 994 -19.14 -28.39 25.20
C TYR A 994 -19.74 -27.58 26.36
N PRO A 995 -21.08 -27.55 26.52
CA PRO A 995 -21.73 -26.77 27.57
C PRO A 995 -21.28 -27.16 28.99
N GLU A 996 -20.83 -28.40 29.20
CA GLU A 996 -20.27 -28.90 30.46
C GLU A 996 -18.97 -28.19 30.91
N LEU A 997 -18.34 -27.41 30.04
CA LEU A 997 -17.13 -26.65 30.36
C LEU A 997 -17.40 -25.20 30.80
N ALA A 998 -18.66 -24.73 30.74
CA ALA A 998 -19.01 -23.33 31.01
C ALA A 998 -18.60 -22.87 32.40
N ASP A 999 -18.77 -23.69 33.45
CA ASP A 999 -18.35 -23.32 34.81
C ASP A 999 -16.81 -23.19 34.93
N CYS A 1000 -16.06 -24.09 34.27
CA CYS A 1000 -14.60 -24.05 34.28
C CYS A 1000 -14.06 -22.83 33.53
N VAL A 1001 -14.67 -22.49 32.40
CA VAL A 1001 -14.34 -21.27 31.64
C VAL A 1001 -14.77 -20.01 32.40
N GLY A 1002 -15.90 -20.05 33.09
CA GLY A 1002 -16.38 -18.98 33.97
C GLY A 1002 -15.40 -18.65 35.09
N GLN A 1003 -14.83 -19.66 35.73
CA GLN A 1003 -13.78 -19.44 36.76
C GLN A 1003 -12.57 -18.70 36.19
N VAL A 1004 -12.13 -19.03 34.97
CA VAL A 1004 -11.04 -18.30 34.31
C VAL A 1004 -11.48 -16.89 33.88
N ALA A 1005 -12.70 -16.72 33.40
CA ALA A 1005 -13.26 -15.44 32.96
C ALA A 1005 -13.37 -14.39 34.07
N PHE A 1006 -13.61 -14.83 35.32
CA PHE A 1006 -13.91 -13.94 36.45
C PHE A 1006 -12.87 -13.96 37.58
N ALA A 1007 -11.95 -14.92 37.62
CA ALA A 1007 -11.01 -15.10 38.74
C ALA A 1007 -9.56 -15.39 38.33
N ASP A 1008 -9.19 -15.28 37.04
CA ASP A 1008 -7.80 -15.47 36.60
C ASP A 1008 -6.96 -14.18 36.76
N ASP A 1009 -5.67 -14.35 37.05
CA ASP A 1009 -4.74 -13.24 37.32
C ASP A 1009 -4.29 -12.49 36.03
N TRP A 1010 -4.53 -13.08 34.85
CA TRP A 1010 -4.05 -12.57 33.57
C TRP A 1010 -5.19 -11.98 32.74
N CYS A 1011 -5.17 -10.66 32.54
CA CYS A 1011 -6.22 -9.95 31.78
C CYS A 1011 -6.44 -10.52 30.35
N TYR A 1012 -5.38 -11.00 29.69
CA TYR A 1012 -5.49 -11.58 28.35
C TYR A 1012 -6.25 -12.92 28.33
N THR A 1013 -6.05 -13.79 29.33
CA THR A 1013 -6.83 -15.04 29.42
C THR A 1013 -8.25 -14.78 29.88
N THR A 1014 -8.49 -13.78 30.76
CA THR A 1014 -9.85 -13.43 31.18
C THR A 1014 -10.71 -12.97 30.01
N GLU A 1015 -10.18 -12.17 29.08
CA GLU A 1015 -10.94 -11.70 27.92
C GLU A 1015 -11.32 -12.85 26.98
N ILE A 1016 -10.35 -13.68 26.58
CA ILE A 1016 -10.60 -14.82 25.70
C ILE A 1016 -11.53 -15.84 26.39
N ALA A 1017 -11.43 -16.00 27.71
CA ALA A 1017 -12.34 -16.83 28.48
C ALA A 1017 -13.77 -16.27 28.50
N LYS A 1018 -13.97 -14.95 28.68
CA LYS A 1018 -15.30 -14.31 28.61
C LYS A 1018 -15.93 -14.47 27.23
N GLU A 1019 -15.17 -14.31 26.15
CA GLU A 1019 -15.67 -14.55 24.79
C GLU A 1019 -16.04 -16.01 24.57
N SER A 1020 -15.18 -16.93 25.01
CA SER A 1020 -15.43 -18.38 24.94
C SER A 1020 -16.69 -18.74 25.74
N LEU A 1021 -16.87 -18.12 26.91
CA LEU A 1021 -18.04 -18.30 27.76
C LEU A 1021 -19.31 -17.80 27.10
N ALA A 1022 -19.29 -16.62 26.49
CA ALA A 1022 -20.44 -16.07 25.76
C ALA A 1022 -20.89 -17.02 24.63
N LYS A 1023 -19.95 -17.60 23.88
CA LYS A 1023 -20.23 -18.61 22.85
C LYS A 1023 -20.85 -19.87 23.44
N LEU A 1024 -20.34 -20.39 24.55
CA LEU A 1024 -20.90 -21.57 25.23
C LEU A 1024 -22.32 -21.32 25.76
N LEU A 1025 -22.57 -20.15 26.39
CA LEU A 1025 -23.88 -19.76 26.90
C LEU A 1025 -24.90 -19.59 25.78
N SER A 1026 -24.51 -19.00 24.64
CA SER A 1026 -25.37 -18.88 23.45
C SER A 1026 -25.85 -20.23 22.89
N ARG A 1027 -25.17 -21.32 23.25
CA ARG A 1027 -25.50 -22.71 22.86
C ARG A 1027 -26.23 -23.50 23.96
N GLY A 1028 -26.76 -22.81 24.97
CA GLY A 1028 -27.61 -23.40 26.00
C GLY A 1028 -26.87 -23.89 27.26
N ALA A 1029 -25.62 -23.49 27.45
CA ALA A 1029 -24.95 -23.71 28.74
C ALA A 1029 -25.58 -22.82 29.84
N GLN A 1030 -25.64 -23.33 31.07
CA GLN A 1030 -26.09 -22.57 32.24
C GLN A 1030 -24.89 -22.22 33.11
N LEU A 1031 -24.80 -20.96 33.53
CA LEU A 1031 -23.73 -20.48 34.42
C LEU A 1031 -24.22 -20.50 35.87
N ALA A 1032 -23.55 -21.25 36.74
CA ALA A 1032 -23.84 -21.25 38.17
C ALA A 1032 -22.94 -20.23 38.91
N LEU A 1033 -23.08 -18.92 38.62
CA LEU A 1033 -22.28 -17.89 39.30
C LEU A 1033 -23.14 -16.88 40.05
N THR A 1034 -23.03 -16.94 41.38
CA THR A 1034 -23.53 -15.97 42.35
C THR A 1034 -22.38 -15.07 42.81
N HIS A 1035 -22.12 -13.93 42.18
CA HIS A 1035 -21.45 -12.78 42.84
C HIS A 1035 -21.55 -11.46 42.06
N ASN A 1036 -21.67 -10.37 42.83
CA ASN A 1036 -21.74 -8.97 42.41
C ASN A 1036 -20.58 -8.57 41.49
N ILE A 1037 -20.91 -8.05 40.31
CA ILE A 1037 -19.97 -7.45 39.37
C ILE A 1037 -19.85 -5.96 39.73
N GLU A 1038 -18.85 -5.59 40.52
CA GLU A 1038 -18.50 -4.18 40.73
C GLU A 1038 -17.64 -3.64 39.58
N ASN A 1039 -18.05 -2.49 39.07
CA ASN A 1039 -17.32 -1.50 38.27
C ASN A 1039 -15.81 -1.74 38.10
N SER A 1040 -15.42 -2.36 36.99
CA SER A 1040 -14.11 -2.15 36.38
C SER A 1040 -14.31 -1.50 35.02
N ARG A 1041 -13.64 -0.37 34.79
CA ARG A 1041 -13.70 0.49 33.59
C ARG A 1041 -13.16 -0.19 32.30
N GLY A 1042 -13.30 -1.50 32.18
CA GLY A 1042 -12.68 -2.31 31.11
C GLY A 1042 -13.61 -3.19 30.28
N HIS A 1043 -14.92 -3.33 30.54
CA HIS A 1043 -15.71 -4.40 29.87
C HIS A 1043 -17.16 -4.04 29.51
N LEU A 1044 -17.38 -2.94 28.75
CA LEU A 1044 -18.70 -2.64 28.17
C LEU A 1044 -19.14 -3.71 27.15
N TYR A 1045 -18.21 -4.22 26.33
CA TYR A 1045 -18.50 -5.25 25.33
C TYR A 1045 -19.14 -6.51 25.93
N SER A 1046 -18.57 -7.05 27.00
CA SER A 1046 -19.11 -8.23 27.67
C SER A 1046 -20.43 -7.94 28.38
N TRP A 1047 -20.54 -6.78 29.04
CA TRP A 1047 -21.77 -6.36 29.72
C TRP A 1047 -22.94 -6.22 28.75
N ALA A 1048 -22.69 -5.76 27.50
CA ALA A 1048 -23.72 -5.61 26.48
C ALA A 1048 -24.58 -6.87 26.27
N SER A 1049 -23.97 -8.06 26.36
CA SER A 1049 -24.64 -9.35 26.16
C SER A 1049 -25.52 -9.80 27.34
N VAL A 1050 -25.25 -9.30 28.54
CA VAL A 1050 -25.88 -9.75 29.80
C VAL A 1050 -26.52 -8.62 30.61
N VAL A 1051 -26.47 -7.36 30.15
CA VAL A 1051 -27.04 -6.22 30.86
C VAL A 1051 -28.55 -6.41 31.06
N ASP A 1052 -29.01 -6.19 32.28
CA ASP A 1052 -30.41 -6.25 32.66
C ASP A 1052 -31.16 -4.98 32.27
N TYR A 1053 -32.46 -5.10 32.04
CA TYR A 1053 -33.33 -3.99 31.62
C TYR A 1053 -33.24 -2.76 32.54
N ALA A 1054 -33.09 -2.97 33.85
CA ALA A 1054 -33.00 -1.89 34.84
C ALA A 1054 -31.72 -1.03 34.70
N ASP A 1055 -30.68 -1.55 34.03
CA ASP A 1055 -29.37 -0.91 33.91
C ASP A 1055 -29.07 -0.40 32.47
N PHE A 1056 -30.05 -0.46 31.55
CA PHE A 1056 -29.86 -0.02 30.16
C PHE A 1056 -29.42 1.44 30.05
N ASP A 1057 -30.03 2.35 30.82
CA ASP A 1057 -29.64 3.77 30.83
C ASP A 1057 -28.19 3.95 31.27
N THR A 1058 -27.80 3.34 32.39
CA THR A 1058 -26.42 3.37 32.91
C THR A 1058 -25.42 2.82 31.89
N PHE A 1059 -25.78 1.75 31.20
CA PHE A 1059 -24.96 1.14 30.16
C PHE A 1059 -24.80 2.07 28.95
N LEU A 1060 -25.90 2.63 28.42
CA LEU A 1060 -25.87 3.52 27.26
C LEU A 1060 -25.11 4.82 27.57
N ASP A 1061 -25.28 5.40 28.75
CA ASP A 1061 -24.55 6.60 29.17
C ASP A 1061 -23.03 6.32 29.32
N SER A 1062 -22.68 5.11 29.76
CA SER A 1062 -21.28 4.65 29.81
C SER A 1062 -20.70 4.45 28.41
N CYS A 1063 -21.50 3.92 27.46
CA CYS A 1063 -21.12 3.81 26.05
C CYS A 1063 -21.01 5.18 25.36
N GLU A 1064 -21.89 6.13 25.68
CA GLU A 1064 -21.83 7.51 25.18
C GLU A 1064 -20.53 8.19 25.64
N THR A 1065 -20.15 8.01 26.90
CA THR A 1065 -18.93 8.59 27.49
C THR A 1065 -17.65 7.95 26.95
N SER A 1066 -17.63 6.62 26.81
CA SER A 1066 -16.46 5.86 26.35
C SER A 1066 -16.32 5.79 24.82
N ARG A 1067 -17.41 6.03 24.08
CA ARG A 1067 -17.53 5.86 22.62
C ARG A 1067 -17.28 4.43 22.12
N ASP A 1068 -17.59 3.42 22.95
CA ASP A 1068 -17.39 2.00 22.62
C ASP A 1068 -18.45 1.48 21.63
N THR A 1069 -18.08 1.36 20.36
CA THR A 1069 -18.98 0.92 19.27
C THR A 1069 -19.22 -0.58 19.24
N ASP A 1070 -18.29 -1.37 19.76
CA ASP A 1070 -18.42 -2.83 19.75
C ASP A 1070 -19.46 -3.26 20.79
N ALA A 1071 -19.43 -2.65 21.98
CA ALA A 1071 -20.45 -2.84 23.00
C ALA A 1071 -21.84 -2.43 22.50
N LEU A 1072 -21.95 -1.26 21.86
CA LEU A 1072 -23.19 -0.80 21.24
C LEU A 1072 -23.68 -1.77 20.17
N SER A 1073 -22.79 -2.31 19.34
CA SER A 1073 -23.11 -3.27 18.28
C SER A 1073 -23.71 -4.56 18.83
N VAL A 1074 -23.19 -5.08 19.94
CA VAL A 1074 -23.75 -6.24 20.63
C VAL A 1074 -25.10 -5.90 21.25
N PHE A 1075 -25.21 -4.73 21.91
CA PHE A 1075 -26.44 -4.29 22.56
C PHE A 1075 -27.60 -4.15 21.56
N VAL A 1076 -27.42 -3.44 20.44
CA VAL A 1076 -28.51 -3.21 19.46
C VAL A 1076 -28.96 -4.46 18.72
N GLN A 1077 -28.17 -5.53 18.72
CA GLN A 1077 -28.53 -6.82 18.12
C GLN A 1077 -29.37 -7.71 19.03
N ARG A 1078 -29.65 -7.28 20.28
CA ARG A 1078 -30.52 -8.01 21.21
C ARG A 1078 -31.98 -7.95 20.77
N ASP A 1079 -32.76 -8.90 21.26
CA ASP A 1079 -34.21 -8.90 21.05
C ASP A 1079 -34.89 -7.95 22.03
N PHE A 1080 -35.25 -6.75 21.54
CA PHE A 1080 -35.99 -5.73 22.30
C PHE A 1080 -37.49 -5.93 22.10
N GLY A 1081 -38.06 -6.98 22.69
CA GLY A 1081 -39.47 -7.35 22.48
C GLY A 1081 -40.50 -6.23 22.70
N TYR A 1082 -40.21 -5.23 23.56
CA TYR A 1082 -41.08 -4.07 23.83
C TYR A 1082 -40.36 -2.74 24.11
N ASP A 1083 -39.04 -2.70 24.00
CA ASP A 1083 -38.23 -1.56 24.45
C ASP A 1083 -37.63 -0.77 23.29
N THR A 1084 -38.50 -0.04 22.61
CA THR A 1084 -38.14 0.73 21.43
C THR A 1084 -37.23 1.91 21.79
N THR A 1085 -37.38 2.51 22.98
CA THR A 1085 -36.65 3.71 23.39
C THR A 1085 -35.14 3.47 23.50
N HIS A 1086 -34.71 2.41 24.21
CA HIS A 1086 -33.27 2.13 24.36
C HIS A 1086 -32.65 1.63 23.05
N LEU A 1087 -33.42 0.92 22.21
CA LEU A 1087 -32.98 0.54 20.87
C LEU A 1087 -32.73 1.79 19.99
N ILE A 1088 -33.64 2.76 19.97
CA ILE A 1088 -33.46 4.02 19.23
C ILE A 1088 -32.24 4.79 19.77
N ARG A 1089 -32.08 4.90 21.10
CA ARG A 1089 -30.89 5.52 21.71
C ARG A 1089 -29.60 4.81 21.27
N GLY A 1090 -29.59 3.47 21.31
CA GLY A 1090 -28.45 2.65 20.86
C GLY A 1090 -28.12 2.85 19.38
N LEU A 1091 -29.11 2.89 18.49
CA LEU A 1091 -28.92 3.14 17.05
C LEU A 1091 -28.39 4.55 16.75
N ILE A 1092 -28.85 5.57 17.49
CA ILE A 1092 -28.34 6.95 17.37
C ILE A 1092 -26.89 7.01 17.87
N LEU A 1093 -26.56 6.40 19.01
CA LEU A 1093 -25.19 6.34 19.53
C LEU A 1093 -24.26 5.58 18.58
N LEU A 1094 -24.70 4.46 18.00
CA LEU A 1094 -23.93 3.71 17.01
C LEU A 1094 -23.73 4.49 15.71
N THR A 1095 -24.65 5.41 15.37
CA THR A 1095 -24.46 6.34 14.26
C THR A 1095 -23.42 7.42 14.59
N ILE A 1096 -23.54 8.05 15.75
CA ILE A 1096 -22.65 9.15 16.19
C ILE A 1096 -21.22 8.66 16.43
N ASN A 1097 -21.06 7.53 17.11
CA ASN A 1097 -19.76 6.99 17.49
C ASN A 1097 -19.20 6.00 16.45
N GLY A 1098 -20.06 5.37 15.65
CA GLY A 1098 -19.70 4.34 14.67
C GLY A 1098 -19.71 4.83 13.23
N LEU A 1099 -20.88 5.18 12.66
CA LEU A 1099 -20.97 5.59 11.24
C LEU A 1099 -20.17 6.86 10.90
N LEU A 1100 -20.04 7.78 11.85
CA LEU A 1100 -19.25 9.01 11.71
C LEU A 1100 -17.81 8.88 12.25
N ASN A 1101 -17.37 7.67 12.56
CA ASN A 1101 -16.02 7.42 13.06
C ASN A 1101 -14.97 7.66 11.96
N GLU A 1102 -13.75 8.05 12.34
CA GLU A 1102 -12.65 8.17 11.38
C GLU A 1102 -12.13 6.79 10.93
N ASP A 1103 -12.35 5.69 11.65
CA ASP A 1103 -11.93 4.35 11.21
C ASP A 1103 -12.97 3.65 10.30
N ARG A 1104 -12.58 3.27 9.07
CA ARG A 1104 -13.45 2.58 8.09
C ARG A 1104 -13.96 1.25 8.61
N TYR A 1105 -13.16 0.50 9.34
CA TYR A 1105 -13.59 -0.78 9.87
C TYR A 1105 -14.76 -0.58 10.84
N ILE A 1106 -14.63 0.39 11.76
CA ILE A 1106 -15.70 0.77 12.68
C ILE A 1106 -16.95 1.22 11.92
N ARG A 1107 -16.79 2.07 10.89
CA ARG A 1107 -17.92 2.54 10.06
C ARG A 1107 -18.66 1.40 9.35
N VAL A 1108 -17.92 0.52 8.67
CA VAL A 1108 -18.49 -0.59 7.90
C VAL A 1108 -19.14 -1.61 8.82
N SER A 1109 -18.50 -1.94 9.95
CA SER A 1109 -19.07 -2.82 10.97
C SER A 1109 -20.38 -2.24 11.53
N SER A 1110 -20.36 -0.97 11.93
CA SER A 1110 -21.54 -0.26 12.45
C SER A 1110 -22.68 -0.19 11.42
N ALA A 1111 -22.37 0.08 10.14
CA ALA A 1111 -23.35 0.08 9.05
C ALA A 1111 -23.98 -1.29 8.84
N ALA A 1112 -23.18 -2.35 8.85
CA ALA A 1112 -23.68 -3.71 8.71
C ALA A 1112 -24.63 -4.10 9.86
N VAL A 1113 -24.29 -3.71 11.09
CA VAL A 1113 -25.12 -3.95 12.27
C VAL A 1113 -26.44 -3.20 12.18
N ILE A 1114 -26.40 -1.88 11.91
CA ILE A 1114 -27.61 -1.05 11.78
C ILE A 1114 -28.51 -1.59 10.66
N ALA A 1115 -27.94 -1.85 9.49
CA ALA A 1115 -28.68 -2.37 8.35
C ALA A 1115 -29.31 -3.74 8.63
N LYS A 1116 -28.61 -4.63 9.34
CA LYS A 1116 -29.15 -5.94 9.75
C LYS A 1116 -30.31 -5.81 10.73
N VAL A 1117 -30.19 -4.95 11.74
CA VAL A 1117 -31.25 -4.70 12.75
C VAL A 1117 -32.50 -4.11 12.09
N LEU A 1118 -32.32 -3.19 11.13
CA LEU A 1118 -33.41 -2.57 10.39
C LEU A 1118 -33.85 -3.37 9.14
N LYS A 1119 -33.26 -4.56 8.91
CA LYS A 1119 -33.54 -5.46 7.77
C LYS A 1119 -33.38 -4.80 6.39
N ILE A 1120 -32.36 -3.95 6.24
CA ILE A 1120 -32.03 -3.23 5.01
C ILE A 1120 -30.98 -4.04 4.22
N ASN A 1121 -31.30 -4.38 2.96
CA ASN A 1121 -30.37 -4.95 1.94
C ASN A 1121 -29.37 -5.98 2.49
N HIS A 1122 -29.86 -6.94 3.28
CA HIS A 1122 -29.07 -8.03 3.88
C HIS A 1122 -27.84 -7.60 4.72
N GLY A 1123 -27.73 -6.32 5.10
CA GLY A 1123 -26.60 -5.79 5.86
C GLY A 1123 -25.42 -5.27 5.03
N GLU A 1124 -25.49 -5.28 3.70
CA GLU A 1124 -24.36 -4.96 2.82
C GLU A 1124 -24.46 -3.57 2.18
N VAL A 1125 -24.56 -2.52 3.00
CA VAL A 1125 -24.74 -1.14 2.53
C VAL A 1125 -23.57 -0.21 2.90
N SER A 1126 -23.38 0.82 2.09
CA SER A 1126 -22.42 1.89 2.31
C SER A 1126 -22.80 2.70 3.56
N PRO A 1127 -21.85 2.96 4.48
CA PRO A 1127 -22.08 3.81 5.64
C PRO A 1127 -22.65 5.18 5.28
N THR A 1128 -22.16 5.79 4.19
CA THR A 1128 -22.61 7.11 3.74
C THR A 1128 -24.05 7.10 3.28
N TRP A 1129 -24.44 6.14 2.42
CA TRP A 1129 -25.84 6.05 1.99
C TRP A 1129 -26.77 5.83 3.18
N LEU A 1130 -26.37 4.96 4.11
CA LEU A 1130 -27.13 4.69 5.32
C LEU A 1130 -27.31 5.97 6.14
N LEU A 1131 -26.30 6.82 6.27
CA LEU A 1131 -26.42 8.12 6.95
C LEU A 1131 -27.50 9.04 6.32
N PHE A 1132 -27.71 8.98 5.00
CA PHE A 1132 -28.75 9.76 4.33
C PHE A 1132 -30.16 9.18 4.52
N GLU A 1133 -30.31 7.85 4.48
CA GLU A 1133 -31.64 7.21 4.48
C GLU A 1133 -32.10 6.73 5.86
N LEU A 1134 -31.19 6.55 6.82
CA LEU A 1134 -31.50 6.08 8.17
C LEU A 1134 -32.57 6.93 8.87
N PRO A 1135 -32.62 8.27 8.79
CA PRO A 1135 -33.73 9.04 9.35
C PRO A 1135 -35.11 8.64 8.82
N ASN A 1136 -35.21 8.28 7.54
CA ASN A 1136 -36.46 7.83 6.93
C ASN A 1136 -36.83 6.43 7.43
N PHE A 1137 -35.86 5.51 7.49
CA PHE A 1137 -36.07 4.15 8.02
C PHE A 1137 -36.49 4.16 9.49
N MET A 1138 -35.80 4.95 10.33
CA MET A 1138 -36.12 5.07 11.75
C MET A 1138 -37.56 5.56 11.96
N ARG A 1139 -37.97 6.61 11.25
CA ARG A 1139 -39.35 7.13 11.32
C ARG A 1139 -40.38 6.13 10.83
N HIS A 1140 -40.08 5.40 9.76
CA HIS A 1140 -40.98 4.39 9.22
C HIS A 1140 -41.15 3.17 10.15
N GLN A 1141 -40.05 2.70 10.75
CA GLN A 1141 -40.03 1.49 11.57
C GLN A 1141 -40.55 1.71 12.99
N PHE A 1142 -40.21 2.84 13.61
CA PHE A 1142 -40.53 3.11 15.03
C PHE A 1142 -41.62 4.18 15.23
N GLY A 1143 -41.96 4.94 14.18
CA GLY A 1143 -42.94 6.02 14.25
C GLY A 1143 -42.33 7.36 14.72
N GLU A 1144 -42.80 8.46 14.13
CA GLU A 1144 -42.21 9.79 14.35
C GLU A 1144 -42.32 10.27 15.82
N ASN A 1145 -43.39 9.87 16.52
CA ASN A 1145 -43.63 10.25 17.92
C ASN A 1145 -42.64 9.62 18.91
N GLU A 1146 -42.05 8.46 18.58
CA GLU A 1146 -41.06 7.79 19.43
C GLU A 1146 -39.64 8.26 19.11
N VAL A 1147 -39.34 8.53 17.83
CA VAL A 1147 -38.00 8.93 17.37
C VAL A 1147 -37.71 10.41 17.67
N SER A 1148 -38.68 11.30 17.42
CA SER A 1148 -38.47 12.76 17.52
C SER A 1148 -37.97 13.23 18.90
N PRO A 1149 -38.54 12.79 20.05
CA PRO A 1149 -38.06 13.21 21.38
C PRO A 1149 -36.60 12.83 21.64
N ILE A 1150 -36.18 11.64 21.22
CA ILE A 1150 -34.81 11.14 21.41
C ILE A 1150 -33.85 11.91 20.48
N ALA A 1151 -34.24 12.12 19.23
CA ALA A 1151 -33.46 12.95 18.30
C ALA A 1151 -33.27 14.38 18.81
N MET A 1152 -34.30 14.98 19.42
CA MET A 1152 -34.23 16.30 20.07
C MET A 1152 -33.25 16.33 21.24
N GLU A 1153 -33.23 15.29 22.08
CA GLU A 1153 -32.30 15.19 23.20
C GLU A 1153 -30.85 15.27 22.71
N TYR A 1154 -30.48 14.45 21.72
CA TYR A 1154 -29.13 14.44 21.15
C TYR A 1154 -28.83 15.71 20.35
N LEU A 1155 -29.81 16.28 19.65
CA LEU A 1155 -29.65 17.55 18.94
C LEU A 1155 -29.30 18.68 19.92
N GLY A 1156 -29.97 18.73 21.08
CA GLY A 1156 -29.66 19.67 22.16
C GLY A 1156 -28.26 19.46 22.74
N LYS A 1157 -27.80 18.21 22.93
CA LYS A 1157 -26.42 17.90 23.35
C LYS A 1157 -25.39 18.38 22.33
N ILE A 1158 -25.63 18.19 21.03
CA ILE A 1158 -24.69 18.50 19.94
C ILE A 1158 -24.62 19.99 19.60
N CYS A 1159 -25.74 20.70 19.75
CA CYS A 1159 -25.85 22.13 19.46
C CYS A 1159 -25.44 23.03 20.63
N LYS A 1160 -25.12 22.46 21.80
CA LYS A 1160 -24.68 23.19 22.98
C LYS A 1160 -23.52 24.14 22.64
N PHE A 1161 -23.72 25.43 22.88
CA PHE A 1161 -22.72 26.46 22.55
C PHE A 1161 -21.81 26.70 23.76
N GLU A 1162 -20.69 25.98 23.81
CA GLU A 1162 -19.65 26.27 24.79
C GLU A 1162 -18.78 27.43 24.28
N THR A 1163 -18.58 28.45 25.12
CA THR A 1163 -17.58 29.48 24.80
C THR A 1163 -16.24 28.79 24.61
N PRO A 1164 -15.51 29.05 23.50
CA PRO A 1164 -14.23 28.40 23.27
C PRO A 1164 -13.33 28.61 24.49
N ALA A 1165 -12.90 27.53 25.13
CA ALA A 1165 -11.84 27.60 26.12
C ALA A 1165 -10.55 28.03 25.38
N GLU A 1166 -9.93 29.14 25.76
CA GLU A 1166 -8.62 29.53 25.23
C GLU A 1166 -7.53 28.50 25.64
N PRO A 1167 -6.41 28.37 24.89
CA PRO A 1167 -6.00 29.14 23.72
C PRO A 1167 -5.85 28.30 22.44
N HIS A 1168 -6.03 28.99 21.32
CA HIS A 1168 -5.56 28.66 19.97
C HIS A 1168 -4.30 27.79 20.01
N ILE A 1169 -4.35 26.57 19.45
CA ILE A 1169 -3.18 25.72 19.34
C ILE A 1169 -2.18 26.44 18.43
N LEU A 1170 -1.18 27.06 19.04
CA LEU A 1170 -0.06 27.68 18.34
C LEU A 1170 0.61 26.59 17.53
N PHE A 1171 0.69 26.77 16.22
CA PHE A 1171 1.19 25.78 15.26
C PHE A 1171 0.37 24.47 15.24
N GLY A 1172 -0.96 24.58 15.33
CA GLY A 1172 -1.88 23.44 15.32
C GLY A 1172 -1.68 22.45 14.15
N VAL A 1173 -1.88 21.17 14.46
CA VAL A 1173 -1.89 20.06 13.50
C VAL A 1173 -3.16 20.16 12.63
N GLU A 1174 -3.10 19.60 11.41
CA GLU A 1174 -4.29 19.40 10.57
C GLU A 1174 -5.42 18.78 11.40
N ARG A 1175 -6.64 19.32 11.26
CA ARG A 1175 -7.81 18.91 12.05
C ARG A 1175 -8.07 17.40 11.85
N SER A 1176 -8.43 16.68 12.91
CA SER A 1176 -9.04 15.35 12.81
C SER A 1176 -10.51 15.49 12.37
N ASN A 1177 -10.70 16.02 11.16
CA ASN A 1177 -11.99 16.11 10.49
C ASN A 1177 -11.88 15.45 9.10
N LEU A 1178 -11.43 14.19 9.11
CA LEU A 1178 -11.21 13.42 7.89
C LEU A 1178 -12.54 12.92 7.30
N TYR A 1179 -13.50 12.57 8.17
CA TYR A 1179 -14.79 11.98 7.79
C TYR A 1179 -16.01 12.66 8.46
N ARG A 1180 -15.91 13.09 9.72
CA ARG A 1180 -17.06 13.56 10.52
C ARG A 1180 -17.52 14.98 10.16
N ASN A 1181 -18.58 15.10 9.37
CA ASN A 1181 -19.23 16.39 9.14
C ASN A 1181 -20.28 16.70 10.24
N ASP A 1182 -19.96 17.63 11.13
CA ASP A 1182 -20.86 18.00 12.23
C ASP A 1182 -22.16 18.66 11.76
N LEU A 1183 -22.13 19.39 10.65
CA LEU A 1183 -23.33 19.98 10.06
C LEU A 1183 -24.25 18.89 9.51
N PHE A 1184 -23.66 17.85 8.95
CA PHE A 1184 -24.38 16.68 8.47
C PHE A 1184 -25.04 15.91 9.62
N LEU A 1185 -24.36 15.76 10.76
CA LEU A 1185 -24.92 15.16 11.96
C LEU A 1185 -26.15 15.92 12.48
N VAL A 1186 -26.10 17.26 12.46
CA VAL A 1186 -27.25 18.10 12.81
C VAL A 1186 -28.40 17.93 11.83
N LYS A 1187 -28.13 17.88 10.52
CA LYS A 1187 -29.15 17.57 9.49
C LYS A 1187 -29.76 16.17 9.68
N PHE A 1188 -28.93 15.18 10.00
CA PHE A 1188 -29.35 13.81 10.25
C PHE A 1188 -30.36 13.73 11.40
N LEU A 1189 -30.05 14.35 12.55
CA LEU A 1189 -30.97 14.40 13.69
C LEU A 1189 -32.21 15.25 13.39
N GLY A 1190 -32.03 16.39 12.72
CA GLY A 1190 -33.14 17.28 12.33
C GLY A 1190 -34.17 16.60 11.44
N ARG A 1191 -33.75 15.72 10.53
CA ARG A 1191 -34.64 14.94 9.65
C ARG A 1191 -35.48 13.88 10.38
N MET A 1192 -35.19 13.61 11.66
CA MET A 1192 -35.98 12.71 12.50
C MET A 1192 -37.08 13.44 13.30
N LEU A 1193 -37.14 14.77 13.23
CA LEU A 1193 -38.09 15.59 13.98
C LEU A 1193 -39.45 15.70 13.28
N ILE A 1194 -40.49 15.93 14.08
CA ILE A 1194 -41.85 16.23 13.59
C ILE A 1194 -41.95 17.74 13.31
N ASP A 1195 -42.75 18.13 12.33
CA ASP A 1195 -43.06 19.54 12.06
C ASP A 1195 -43.54 20.28 13.32
N ASN A 1196 -42.99 21.48 13.56
CA ASN A 1196 -43.24 22.34 14.74
C ASN A 1196 -42.75 21.77 16.09
N THR A 1197 -41.73 20.90 16.08
CA THR A 1197 -41.07 20.47 17.32
C THR A 1197 -40.47 21.69 18.05
N ILE A 1198 -40.87 21.90 19.31
CA ILE A 1198 -40.43 23.02 20.14
C ILE A 1198 -39.00 22.75 20.62
N ALA A 1199 -38.10 23.70 20.37
CA ALA A 1199 -36.73 23.61 20.83
C ALA A 1199 -36.63 23.74 22.37
N PRO A 1200 -35.70 23.01 23.02
CA PRO A 1200 -35.50 23.11 24.46
C PRO A 1200 -34.92 24.48 24.84
N SER A 1201 -35.19 24.93 26.08
CA SER A 1201 -34.90 26.31 26.52
C SER A 1201 -33.40 26.66 26.49
N ASN A 1202 -32.52 25.70 26.76
CA ASN A 1202 -31.07 25.84 26.68
C ASN A 1202 -30.59 26.24 25.27
N MET A 1203 -31.25 25.74 24.22
CA MET A 1203 -30.88 26.04 22.84
C MET A 1203 -31.24 27.48 22.44
N ILE A 1204 -32.26 28.07 23.07
CA ILE A 1204 -32.63 29.48 22.88
C ILE A 1204 -31.55 30.39 23.49
N ASP A 1205 -31.02 30.03 24.67
CA ASP A 1205 -29.93 30.75 25.33
C ASP A 1205 -28.64 30.70 24.48
N ASP A 1206 -28.35 29.53 23.88
CA ASP A 1206 -27.21 29.33 22.97
C ASP A 1206 -27.31 30.20 21.70
N VAL A 1207 -28.51 30.37 21.14
CA VAL A 1207 -28.75 31.26 19.98
C VAL A 1207 -28.49 32.72 20.33
N ASP A 1208 -28.88 33.19 21.53
CA ASP A 1208 -28.60 34.56 21.96
C ASP A 1208 -27.11 34.78 22.25
N LEU A 1209 -26.41 33.76 22.77
CA LEU A 1209 -24.97 33.79 22.97
C LEU A 1209 -24.21 33.87 21.63
N ALA A 1210 -24.61 33.05 20.66
CA ALA A 1210 -24.08 33.10 19.29
C ALA A 1210 -24.31 34.48 18.65
N ARG A 1211 -25.51 35.06 18.80
CA ARG A 1211 -25.83 36.41 18.30
C ARG A 1211 -24.89 37.47 18.87
N LYS A 1212 -24.73 37.51 20.20
CA LYS A 1212 -23.82 38.44 20.89
C LYS A 1212 -22.37 38.30 20.40
N MET A 1213 -21.94 37.08 20.10
CA MET A 1213 -20.61 36.80 19.57
C MET A 1213 -20.44 37.34 18.14
N VAL A 1214 -21.43 37.14 17.25
CA VAL A 1214 -21.44 37.70 15.90
C VAL A 1214 -21.40 39.24 15.94
N GLU A 1215 -22.19 39.86 16.82
CA GLU A 1215 -22.20 41.32 17.03
C GLU A 1215 -20.86 41.84 17.57
N LYS A 1216 -20.21 41.09 18.46
CA LYS A 1216 -18.91 41.47 19.06
C LYS A 1216 -17.74 41.33 18.09
N LEU A 1217 -17.68 40.24 17.34
CA LEU A 1217 -16.56 39.95 16.44
C LEU A 1217 -16.55 40.88 15.22
N GLY A 1218 -17.74 41.38 14.82
CA GLY A 1218 -17.87 42.26 13.66
C GLY A 1218 -17.57 41.54 12.33
N TYR A 1219 -18.02 42.14 11.24
CA TYR A 1219 -17.71 41.69 9.88
C TYR A 1219 -16.58 42.52 9.30
N ASP A 1220 -15.55 41.86 8.78
CA ASP A 1220 -14.39 42.49 8.14
C ASP A 1220 -14.50 42.59 6.61
N GLY A 1221 -15.62 42.20 5.99
CA GLY A 1221 -15.77 42.26 4.53
C GLY A 1221 -15.41 40.94 3.85
N PHE A 1222 -16.41 40.26 3.31
CA PHE A 1222 -16.40 38.96 2.61
C PHE A 1222 -15.82 37.74 3.36
N VAL A 1223 -15.00 37.93 4.39
CA VAL A 1223 -13.94 36.97 4.73
C VAL A 1223 -13.72 36.74 6.24
N GLY A 1224 -14.51 37.29 7.16
CA GLY A 1224 -14.34 37.07 8.62
C GLY A 1224 -14.35 35.60 9.07
N TRP A 1225 -14.80 34.74 8.16
CA TRP A 1225 -14.78 33.28 8.07
C TRP A 1225 -13.37 32.64 8.01
N LEU A 1226 -12.35 33.39 7.56
CA LEU A 1226 -10.99 32.90 7.29
C LEU A 1226 -10.17 32.60 8.53
N ARG A 1227 -10.51 33.19 9.68
CA ARG A 1227 -9.66 33.15 10.87
C ARG A 1227 -10.17 32.21 11.97
N LEU A 1228 -11.43 31.80 12.03
CA LEU A 1228 -11.95 31.15 13.26
C LEU A 1228 -13.02 30.07 12.99
N GLU A 1229 -12.76 29.11 12.09
CA GLU A 1229 -13.71 28.01 11.83
C GLU A 1229 -14.25 27.36 13.14
N TYR A 1230 -13.37 27.17 14.14
CA TYR A 1230 -13.69 26.69 15.50
C TYR A 1230 -14.80 27.46 16.23
N ASN A 1231 -14.89 28.76 15.99
CA ASN A 1231 -15.87 29.63 16.64
C ASN A 1231 -17.22 29.64 15.92
N PHE A 1232 -17.23 29.26 14.63
CA PHE A 1232 -18.38 29.45 13.76
C PHE A 1232 -19.14 28.15 13.46
N VAL A 1233 -18.50 26.98 13.49
CA VAL A 1233 -19.20 25.67 13.37
C VAL A 1233 -20.37 25.56 14.37
N PRO A 1234 -20.23 25.94 15.66
CA PRO A 1234 -21.35 25.91 16.60
C PRO A 1234 -22.52 26.83 16.17
N ILE A 1235 -22.24 28.00 15.57
CA ILE A 1235 -23.27 28.92 15.06
C ILE A 1235 -24.04 28.27 13.90
N PHE A 1236 -23.34 27.58 13.00
CA PHE A 1236 -23.98 26.85 11.91
C PHE A 1236 -24.84 25.68 12.38
N ARG A 1237 -24.38 24.92 13.37
CA ARG A 1237 -25.18 23.85 13.98
C ARG A 1237 -26.50 24.42 14.50
N LEU A 1238 -26.45 25.54 15.23
CA LEU A 1238 -27.65 26.22 15.74
C LEU A 1238 -28.58 26.72 14.62
N LEU A 1239 -28.03 27.29 13.53
CA LEU A 1239 -28.84 27.74 12.39
C LEU A 1239 -29.57 26.59 11.68
N VAL A 1240 -28.88 25.46 11.47
CA VAL A 1240 -29.49 24.27 10.83
C VAL A 1240 -30.48 23.61 11.77
N ALA A 1241 -30.16 23.48 13.05
CA ALA A 1241 -31.07 22.92 14.03
C ALA A 1241 -32.35 23.78 14.19
N ALA A 1242 -32.23 25.10 14.07
CA ALA A 1242 -33.35 26.02 14.04
C ALA A 1242 -34.20 25.96 12.77
N TYR A 1243 -33.69 25.40 11.67
CA TYR A 1243 -34.52 25.15 10.49
C TYR A 1243 -35.50 23.98 10.73
N TYR A 1244 -35.04 22.95 11.45
CA TYR A 1244 -35.85 21.77 11.77
C TYR A 1244 -36.70 21.91 13.03
N THR A 1245 -36.59 23.02 13.75
CA THR A 1245 -37.32 23.29 15.00
C THR A 1245 -38.07 24.61 14.88
N ASP A 1246 -39.10 24.82 15.72
CA ASP A 1246 -39.90 26.06 15.68
C ASP A 1246 -39.20 27.26 16.35
N LEU A 1247 -37.86 27.32 16.22
CA LEU A 1247 -36.98 28.25 16.90
C LEU A 1247 -36.94 29.57 16.11
N ASN A 1248 -37.45 30.66 16.70
CA ASN A 1248 -37.50 31.96 16.04
C ASN A 1248 -36.12 32.64 16.02
N VAL A 1249 -35.32 32.33 15.00
CA VAL A 1249 -33.94 32.83 14.83
C VAL A 1249 -33.88 34.20 14.14
N SER A 1250 -35.00 34.92 14.04
CA SER A 1250 -35.08 36.23 13.37
C SER A 1250 -34.00 37.23 13.83
N LEU A 1251 -33.67 37.23 15.12
CA LEU A 1251 -32.62 38.07 15.71
C LEU A 1251 -31.20 37.69 15.28
N LEU A 1252 -30.85 36.40 15.26
CA LEU A 1252 -29.54 35.94 14.76
C LEU A 1252 -29.46 36.11 13.23
N LYS A 1253 -30.56 35.90 12.49
CA LYS A 1253 -30.63 36.18 11.06
C LYS A 1253 -30.42 37.67 10.77
N GLN A 1254 -30.99 38.54 11.60
CA GLN A 1254 -30.80 39.99 11.50
C GLN A 1254 -29.36 40.38 11.83
N ALA A 1255 -28.77 39.86 12.91
CA ALA A 1255 -27.36 40.07 13.22
C ALA A 1255 -26.41 39.60 12.10
N MET A 1256 -26.71 38.46 11.44
CA MET A 1256 -25.97 37.99 10.26
C MET A 1256 -26.14 38.87 9.01
N ARG A 1257 -27.33 39.48 8.83
CA ARG A 1257 -27.60 40.41 7.72
C ARG A 1257 -26.96 41.77 7.95
N ASP A 1258 -27.05 42.29 9.17
CA ASP A 1258 -26.46 43.57 9.57
C ASP A 1258 -24.92 43.50 9.55
N SER A 1259 -24.37 42.30 9.77
CA SER A 1259 -22.97 41.96 9.52
C SER A 1259 -22.65 41.61 8.06
N ARG A 1260 -23.50 41.96 7.08
CA ARG A 1260 -23.23 41.82 5.62
C ARG A 1260 -22.76 40.42 5.18
N CYS A 1261 -23.21 39.33 5.82
CA CYS A 1261 -22.85 37.97 5.40
C CYS A 1261 -23.26 37.69 3.94
N ALA A 1262 -22.30 37.31 3.08
CA ALA A 1262 -22.53 37.04 1.65
C ALA A 1262 -23.34 35.75 1.40
N LEU A 1263 -23.33 34.83 2.36
CA LEU A 1263 -24.29 33.72 2.41
C LEU A 1263 -25.58 34.28 3.01
N SER A 1264 -26.56 34.59 2.16
CA SER A 1264 -27.88 34.91 2.68
C SER A 1264 -28.35 33.75 3.56
N THR A 1265 -29.08 34.05 4.62
CA THR A 1265 -29.68 33.02 5.48
C THR A 1265 -30.65 32.11 4.72
N SER A 1266 -31.09 32.51 3.52
CA SER A 1266 -31.86 31.70 2.57
C SER A 1266 -31.00 30.83 1.61
N HIS A 1267 -29.68 30.85 1.75
CA HIS A 1267 -28.74 29.97 1.03
C HIS A 1267 -28.04 28.97 1.97
N ILE A 1268 -28.09 29.24 3.29
CA ILE A 1268 -27.63 28.32 4.35
C ILE A 1268 -28.77 27.38 4.79
N ILE A 1269 -29.98 27.93 4.87
CA ILE A 1269 -31.26 27.21 4.94
C ILE A 1269 -31.64 26.80 3.53
#